data_AF-A0A9P0GFF9-F1
#
_entry.id   AF-A0A9P0GFF9-F1
#
_cell.length_a   1.000
_cell.length_b   1.000
_cell.length_c   1.000
_cell.angle_alpha   90.00
_cell.angle_beta   90.00
_cell.angle_gamma   90.00
#
_symmetry.space_group_name_H-M   'P 1'
#
loop_
_entity.id
_entity.type
_entity.pdbx_description
1 polymer ?
#
loop_
_entity_poly.entity_id
_entity_poly.type
_entity_poly.pdbx_seq_one_letter_code
_entity_poly.pdbx_strand_id
1 'polypeptide(L)'
;MALFADLVRYIASYLGLLTPSYDEAVAREGLRECQKGIKRIRWALKNSKMIGEKQHLEASLRNIITYRNQIKAAQKKGAGLDRNRNTACNRVHWDDSDTAFKSRIRTGIISNLKHKDPKAFLVDCKALFKRRIQNALRKDESVKVNTTFTGEFEMVKGDSVQTEHKYFTTSNSAVYRDTNLDVWFDEKVICPIMTELDEFQERDSGWALKRVMNLGVNINKFTPQLGSSYVELPSQIMKKHACVNVKNDDQACFAWAVNSALHPVTKDPQRLYKYPHYSSILKLKGIQFPMTIKQIPNFEHQNEISINVYILQKEKKVFTTLPTYLTKNKQDRHVNLLLIQDRYDDVPTTYHYVWIKSLSRLLSKQLSKEDGRKFFCDRCLHYCRSEDKLNKHFEDCQKLNDTAIKMPELGKNILKFKNFKNKEMAPFIVYADLESVLRPTDDSKKSQQHVPAAVGYYLKCSYDDTLSFYKAHRGEDSMQWFADEMAQLAEDMATVFWSPHDINMTWLQKVEYRRATHCHICEQPFTTDDKKVRDHNHLLPNNNFRGAAHEGCNVNYQDSHIVPVLFHNLSGYDAHFIVTDIATKMQGTIDLLPITKEKYISFTKHVDKYPIQFRFIDSFRFMASSLDKLASYLPTYPNLKSQYSELPAEQFKLLTKKGVMPYDYIDSFKRFDEACLPSIESFYNKLEDKPCPRRLYQRAHNVWSKFNCQDLGDYVDLYMKTDILLLSDIFEEFRSSCHKTYGLDPAHYYTLPGFTWDAMLKHTRQELELLTDVDMFLFVERGIRGGLSQVCSKRRAHANNKYLPNYNSTKPSKFLMYYDVNNQYGWAMSQYLPYGGFEWVDTNIDVLSICDDAAEGYMLEVDLEYPQHLHDQHKDIPFCPEHINPQTGKPSKTVKELTKLMATLHPKTKYVIHYRALKQALSHGLILTKIHRALRFKQAPWLKSYIDLNTELRKKAANEFEKNLFKLMNNAVFGKTMENVRKRVNIRLLTEWSGRYGAEAMISKPEFKNCTIFNENLVAVELRKLQIWLNKPIYVGQSILDLAKMTIYNFHYSYMVSTFEDCSVLYTDTDSLIYELYQDPYIIMKRDCHQYFDTSDCPAENIYDIPQVNKKVLGMMKDENNGIPMTNYVGLRSKLYATKVMVTDDNVIKMRKDLEEKDYEEDEIVDILRNIGVTKKAKGVKSSVVKTVITFDDYIECLDSCKLMTVSQNLIRSDKHIVHSITQTKVALSPNDDKRYLVHGSDDTLPWGHYSIVNGANMDVDSTYLS
;
A
#
# COMPACT_ATOMS: atom_id res chain seq x y z
N MET A 1 -11.19 -36.12 18.11
CA MET A 1 -10.25 -35.67 17.07
C MET A 1 -8.85 -36.28 17.22
N ALA A 2 -8.23 -36.30 18.42
CA ALA A 2 -6.92 -36.92 18.67
C ALA A 2 -6.75 -38.34 18.11
N LEU A 3 -7.79 -39.18 18.26
CA LEU A 3 -7.82 -40.56 17.80
C LEU A 3 -7.58 -40.75 16.29
N PHE A 4 -7.92 -39.77 15.45
CA PHE A 4 -7.68 -39.84 14.00
C PHE A 4 -6.31 -39.26 13.60
N ALA A 5 -5.78 -38.27 14.34
CA ALA A 5 -4.43 -37.79 14.15
C ALA A 5 -3.39 -38.85 14.53
N ASP A 6 -3.64 -39.60 15.61
CA ASP A 6 -2.80 -40.73 16.04
C ASP A 6 -2.86 -41.88 15.03
N LEU A 7 -4.03 -42.13 14.44
CA LEU A 7 -4.19 -43.08 13.35
C LEU A 7 -3.40 -42.66 12.09
N VAL A 8 -3.38 -41.37 11.74
CA VAL A 8 -2.60 -40.83 10.62
C VAL A 8 -1.10 -40.99 10.89
N ARG A 9 -0.63 -40.70 12.12
CA ARG A 9 0.78 -40.90 12.53
C ARG A 9 1.17 -42.38 12.54
N TYR A 10 0.30 -43.24 13.05
CA TYR A 10 0.50 -44.69 13.04
C TYR A 10 0.60 -45.24 11.61
N ILE A 11 -0.19 -44.74 10.67
CA ILE A 11 -0.09 -45.12 9.26
C ILE A 11 1.17 -44.55 8.61
N ALA A 12 1.61 -43.35 9.00
CA ALA A 12 2.83 -42.72 8.49
C ALA A 12 4.10 -43.48 8.91
N SER A 13 4.11 -44.13 10.09
CA SER A 13 5.28 -44.88 10.57
C SER A 13 5.64 -46.07 9.65
N TYR A 14 4.65 -46.73 9.05
CA TYR A 14 4.87 -47.77 8.03
C TYR A 14 5.60 -47.22 6.81
N LEU A 15 5.40 -45.96 6.45
CA LEU A 15 6.15 -45.32 5.37
C LEU A 15 7.61 -45.11 5.77
N GLY A 16 7.84 -44.66 7.00
CA GLY A 16 9.18 -44.48 7.57
C GLY A 16 9.98 -45.78 7.56
N LEU A 17 9.35 -46.91 7.87
CA LEU A 17 9.97 -48.24 7.81
C LEU A 17 10.28 -48.71 6.38
N LEU A 18 9.49 -48.31 5.39
CA LEU A 18 9.67 -48.67 3.98
C LEU A 18 10.63 -47.76 3.20
N THR A 19 11.11 -46.67 3.83
CA THR A 19 11.96 -45.67 3.17
C THR A 19 13.43 -46.11 3.03
N PRO A 20 14.08 -46.77 4.02
CA PRO A 20 15.46 -47.23 3.92
C PRO A 20 15.62 -48.54 3.12
N SER A 21 14.72 -49.51 3.32
CA SER A 21 14.67 -50.77 2.56
C SER A 21 13.22 -51.26 2.44
N TYR A 22 12.89 -51.93 1.33
CA TYR A 22 11.52 -52.39 1.08
C TYR A 22 11.25 -53.74 1.76
N ASP A 23 10.19 -53.81 2.58
CA ASP A 23 9.68 -55.03 3.21
C ASP A 23 8.22 -55.26 2.79
N GLU A 24 7.94 -56.42 2.19
CA GLU A 24 6.61 -56.74 1.65
C GLU A 24 5.56 -56.98 2.74
N ALA A 25 5.93 -57.52 3.90
CA ALA A 25 5.00 -57.74 5.01
C ALA A 25 4.58 -56.40 5.63
N VAL A 26 5.54 -55.48 5.81
CA VAL A 26 5.30 -54.12 6.31
C VAL A 26 4.41 -53.32 5.34
N ALA A 27 4.63 -53.47 4.03
CA ALA A 27 3.80 -52.83 3.01
C ALA A 27 2.36 -53.36 2.99
N ARG A 28 2.16 -54.67 3.10
CA ARG A 28 0.80 -55.27 3.17
C ARG A 28 0.05 -54.83 4.42
N GLU A 29 0.71 -54.82 5.58
CA GLU A 29 0.12 -54.39 6.85
C GLU A 29 -0.23 -52.89 6.80
N GLY A 30 0.68 -52.05 6.32
CA GLY A 30 0.44 -50.60 6.16
C GLY A 30 -0.72 -50.29 5.20
N LEU A 31 -0.87 -51.06 4.10
CA LEU A 31 -2.03 -50.92 3.20
C LEU A 31 -3.35 -51.36 3.84
N ARG A 32 -3.31 -52.40 4.68
CA ARG A 32 -4.47 -52.90 5.42
C ARG A 32 -4.94 -51.86 6.44
N GLU A 33 -4.01 -51.24 7.17
CA GLU A 33 -4.31 -50.18 8.15
C GLU A 33 -4.80 -48.89 7.47
N CYS A 34 -4.22 -48.51 6.33
CA CYS A 34 -4.77 -47.44 5.49
C CYS A 34 -6.24 -47.69 5.12
N GLN A 35 -6.58 -48.93 4.75
CA GLN A 35 -7.92 -49.28 4.28
C GLN A 35 -8.95 -49.31 5.43
N LYS A 36 -8.53 -49.75 6.63
CA LYS A 36 -9.33 -49.64 7.87
C LYS A 36 -9.53 -48.18 8.27
N GLY A 37 -8.48 -47.36 8.21
CA GLY A 37 -8.54 -45.93 8.55
C GLY A 37 -9.44 -45.13 7.62
N ILE A 38 -9.36 -45.36 6.31
CA ILE A 38 -10.27 -44.76 5.32
C ILE A 38 -11.74 -45.10 5.63
N LYS A 39 -12.05 -46.36 5.97
CA LYS A 39 -13.43 -46.76 6.32
C LYS A 39 -13.92 -46.05 7.59
N ARG A 40 -13.09 -46.00 8.64
CA ARG A 40 -13.43 -45.34 9.91
C ARG A 40 -13.68 -43.84 9.73
N ILE A 41 -12.82 -43.15 8.98
CA ILE A 41 -12.96 -41.70 8.74
C ILE A 41 -14.15 -41.40 7.83
N ARG A 42 -14.41 -42.21 6.79
CA ARG A 42 -15.62 -42.04 5.94
C ARG A 42 -16.91 -42.24 6.72
N TRP A 43 -16.93 -43.18 7.65
CA TRP A 43 -18.07 -43.37 8.55
C TRP A 43 -18.25 -42.17 9.49
N ALA A 44 -17.17 -41.64 10.07
CA ALA A 44 -17.20 -40.43 10.91
C ALA A 44 -17.65 -39.18 10.12
N LEU A 45 -17.19 -39.01 8.87
CA LEU A 45 -17.61 -37.94 7.96
C LEU A 45 -19.12 -37.96 7.68
N LYS A 46 -19.71 -39.15 7.55
CA LYS A 46 -21.16 -39.32 7.31
C LYS A 46 -22.00 -38.92 8.53
N ASN A 47 -21.43 -39.02 9.74
CA ASN A 47 -22.15 -38.81 11.00
C ASN A 47 -21.82 -37.48 11.71
N SER A 48 -20.87 -36.68 11.21
CA SER A 48 -20.50 -35.37 11.82
C SER A 48 -21.46 -34.25 11.38
N LYS A 49 -21.82 -33.38 12.34
CA LYS A 49 -22.72 -32.22 12.14
C LYS A 49 -21.98 -30.86 12.06
N MET A 50 -20.71 -30.79 12.48
CA MET A 50 -19.93 -29.54 12.55
C MET A 50 -18.99 -29.36 11.33
N ILE A 51 -18.89 -28.13 10.82
CA ILE A 51 -18.09 -27.81 9.61
C ILE A 51 -16.59 -28.00 9.85
N GLY A 52 -16.07 -27.56 11.01
CA GLY A 52 -14.66 -27.73 11.38
C GLY A 52 -14.24 -29.19 11.55
N GLU A 53 -15.11 -30.02 12.14
CA GLU A 53 -14.87 -31.47 12.25
C GLU A 53 -14.84 -32.15 10.87
N LYS A 54 -15.74 -31.77 9.96
CA LYS A 54 -15.74 -32.28 8.59
C LYS A 54 -14.45 -31.93 7.86
N GLN A 55 -13.97 -30.68 7.97
CA GLN A 55 -12.72 -30.24 7.37
C GLN A 55 -11.50 -31.01 7.92
N HIS A 56 -11.44 -31.24 9.23
CA HIS A 56 -10.36 -32.02 9.84
C HIS A 56 -10.41 -33.50 9.42
N LEU A 57 -11.60 -34.12 9.41
CA LEU A 57 -11.77 -35.49 8.94
C LEU A 57 -11.44 -35.63 7.45
N GLU A 58 -11.74 -34.62 6.63
CA GLU A 58 -11.33 -34.56 5.22
C GLU A 58 -9.80 -34.45 5.08
N ALA A 59 -9.13 -33.63 5.89
CA ALA A 59 -7.66 -33.53 5.90
C ALA A 59 -7.01 -34.86 6.32
N SER A 60 -7.48 -35.50 7.41
CA SER A 60 -7.00 -36.82 7.84
C SER A 60 -7.25 -37.91 6.77
N LEU A 61 -8.39 -37.84 6.08
CA LEU A 61 -8.71 -38.74 4.97
C LEU A 61 -7.73 -38.55 3.80
N ARG A 62 -7.42 -37.30 3.44
CA ARG A 62 -6.43 -36.98 2.39
C ARG A 62 -5.04 -37.50 2.75
N ASN A 63 -4.60 -37.34 4.00
CA ASN A 63 -3.30 -37.83 4.46
C ASN A 63 -3.19 -39.36 4.38
N ILE A 64 -4.20 -40.11 4.86
CA ILE A 64 -4.17 -41.58 4.78
C ILE A 64 -4.25 -42.07 3.32
N ILE A 65 -5.03 -41.41 2.46
CA ILE A 65 -5.06 -41.73 1.03
C ILE A 65 -3.68 -41.49 0.40
N THR A 66 -3.01 -40.40 0.78
CA THR A 66 -1.65 -40.08 0.33
C THR A 66 -0.65 -41.14 0.77
N TYR A 67 -0.63 -41.52 2.06
CA TYR A 67 0.25 -42.57 2.56
C TYR A 67 -0.05 -43.93 1.91
N ARG A 68 -1.32 -44.30 1.76
CA ARG A 68 -1.70 -45.52 1.03
C ARG A 68 -1.14 -45.56 -0.38
N ASN A 69 -1.16 -44.42 -1.08
CA ASN A 69 -0.64 -44.32 -2.44
C ASN A 69 0.89 -44.40 -2.46
N GLN A 70 1.58 -43.81 -1.47
CA GLN A 70 3.02 -43.91 -1.30
C GLN A 70 3.47 -45.35 -0.98
N ILE A 71 2.75 -46.07 -0.10
CA ILE A 71 3.01 -47.49 0.20
C ILE A 71 2.79 -48.37 -1.04
N LYS A 72 1.72 -48.15 -1.80
CA LYS A 72 1.49 -48.84 -3.09
C LYS A 72 2.60 -48.56 -4.11
N ALA A 73 3.15 -47.35 -4.11
CA ALA A 73 4.26 -46.99 -4.99
C ALA A 73 5.57 -47.67 -4.57
N ALA A 74 5.79 -47.89 -3.26
CA ALA A 74 6.89 -48.69 -2.74
C ALA A 74 6.74 -50.18 -3.10
N GLN A 75 5.53 -50.74 -3.01
CA GLN A 75 5.22 -52.14 -3.40
C GLN A 75 5.58 -52.46 -4.86
N LYS A 76 5.45 -51.49 -5.77
CA LYS A 76 5.81 -51.63 -7.18
C LYS A 76 7.32 -51.64 -7.46
N LYS A 77 8.18 -51.31 -6.50
CA LYS A 77 9.64 -51.36 -6.66
C LYS A 77 10.23 -52.75 -6.40
N GLY A 78 9.55 -53.61 -5.63
CA GLY A 78 10.02 -54.96 -5.27
C GLY A 78 9.65 -56.06 -6.26
N ALA A 79 8.71 -55.80 -7.19
CA ALA A 79 8.39 -56.72 -8.27
C ALA A 79 9.26 -56.38 -9.50
N GLY A 80 9.92 -57.39 -10.06
CA GLY A 80 10.90 -57.28 -11.13
C GLY A 80 10.47 -56.41 -12.31
N LEU A 81 11.49 -55.80 -12.93
CA LEU A 81 11.47 -55.00 -14.15
C LEU A 81 10.34 -55.39 -15.13
N ASP A 82 9.32 -54.53 -15.20
CA ASP A 82 8.61 -54.30 -16.45
C ASP A 82 8.95 -52.89 -16.92
N ARG A 83 9.89 -52.81 -17.86
CA ARG A 83 10.29 -51.58 -18.56
C ARG A 83 9.15 -51.20 -19.51
N ASN A 84 8.01 -50.71 -19.01
CA ASN A 84 7.08 -49.92 -19.82
C ASN A 84 6.06 -49.14 -18.99
N ARG A 85 6.02 -47.81 -19.22
CA ARG A 85 5.07 -46.78 -18.74
C ARG A 85 5.29 -46.17 -17.34
N ASN A 86 6.33 -45.36 -17.25
CA ASN A 86 6.55 -44.37 -16.19
C ASN A 86 5.61 -43.15 -16.38
N THR A 87 4.31 -43.30 -16.09
CA THR A 87 3.28 -42.27 -16.35
C THR A 87 3.36 -41.10 -15.35
N ALA A 88 3.11 -39.87 -15.84
CA ALA A 88 3.07 -38.62 -15.04
C ALA A 88 2.18 -38.70 -13.78
N CYS A 89 1.16 -39.56 -13.79
CA CYS A 89 0.23 -39.78 -12.69
C CYS A 89 0.88 -40.30 -11.38
N ASN A 90 2.12 -40.80 -11.43
CA ASN A 90 2.87 -41.29 -10.26
C ASN A 90 3.89 -40.27 -9.70
N ARG A 91 4.04 -39.09 -10.31
CA ARG A 91 5.06 -38.07 -9.93
C ARG A 91 4.46 -36.73 -9.50
N VAL A 92 3.20 -36.48 -9.84
CA VAL A 92 2.41 -35.32 -9.42
C VAL A 92 1.02 -35.78 -8.97
N HIS A 93 0.40 -35.06 -8.04
CA HIS A 93 -0.94 -35.36 -7.54
C HIS A 93 -1.85 -34.14 -7.60
N TRP A 94 -3.14 -34.31 -7.93
CA TRP A 94 -4.12 -33.22 -7.93
C TRP A 94 -5.05 -33.32 -6.73
N ASP A 95 -5.09 -32.25 -5.94
CA ASP A 95 -6.03 -32.03 -4.86
C ASP A 95 -6.97 -30.88 -5.21
N ASP A 96 -8.27 -31.06 -5.02
CA ASP A 96 -9.21 -29.93 -5.04
C ASP A 96 -9.04 -29.17 -3.71
N SER A 97 -8.63 -27.91 -3.77
CA SER A 97 -8.32 -27.09 -2.59
C SER A 97 -9.53 -26.32 -2.10
N ASP A 98 -9.99 -25.34 -2.89
CA ASP A 98 -11.09 -24.44 -2.52
C ASP A 98 -12.13 -24.38 -3.63
N THR A 99 -13.40 -24.20 -3.23
CA THR A 99 -14.50 -23.91 -4.15
C THR A 99 -15.34 -22.76 -3.64
N ALA A 100 -16.02 -22.07 -4.55
CA ALA A 100 -17.07 -21.11 -4.24
C ALA A 100 -18.22 -21.19 -5.24
N PHE A 101 -19.39 -20.74 -4.77
CA PHE A 101 -20.64 -20.67 -5.54
C PHE A 101 -21.03 -21.99 -6.21
N LYS A 102 -21.15 -23.07 -5.42
CA LYS A 102 -21.43 -24.45 -5.84
C LYS A 102 -20.37 -24.96 -6.81
N SER A 103 -19.12 -24.63 -6.50
CA SER A 103 -17.95 -24.96 -7.30
C SER A 103 -18.04 -24.42 -8.74
N ARG A 104 -18.54 -23.19 -8.90
CA ARG A 104 -18.43 -22.43 -10.17
C ARG A 104 -17.10 -21.70 -10.27
N ILE A 105 -16.47 -21.41 -9.12
CA ILE A 105 -15.09 -20.95 -8.98
C ILE A 105 -14.37 -22.03 -8.18
N ARG A 106 -13.23 -22.51 -8.67
CA ARG A 106 -12.47 -23.59 -8.01
C ARG A 106 -10.99 -23.35 -8.09
N THR A 107 -10.26 -23.77 -7.07
CA THR A 107 -8.80 -23.85 -7.09
C THR A 107 -8.39 -25.29 -6.87
N GLY A 108 -7.66 -25.86 -7.82
CA GLY A 108 -6.95 -27.12 -7.65
C GLY A 108 -5.48 -26.89 -7.34
N ILE A 109 -4.86 -27.78 -6.58
CA ILE A 109 -3.43 -27.76 -6.31
C ILE A 109 -2.83 -29.03 -6.89
N ILE A 110 -1.82 -28.88 -7.75
CA ILE A 110 -0.99 -29.99 -8.20
C ILE A 110 0.23 -30.05 -7.30
N SER A 111 0.26 -31.01 -6.40
CA SER A 111 1.36 -31.24 -5.46
C SER A 111 2.51 -31.98 -6.14
N ASN A 112 3.73 -31.52 -5.90
CA ASN A 112 4.93 -32.18 -6.37
C ASN A 112 5.29 -33.39 -5.48
N LEU A 113 5.44 -34.58 -6.06
CA LEU A 113 5.84 -35.77 -5.29
C LEU A 113 7.32 -36.15 -5.46
N LYS A 114 7.94 -35.80 -6.60
CA LYS A 114 9.28 -36.33 -6.96
C LYS A 114 10.18 -35.38 -7.76
N HIS A 115 9.67 -34.26 -8.26
CA HIS A 115 10.44 -33.39 -9.16
C HIS A 115 11.35 -32.44 -8.38
N LYS A 116 12.56 -32.23 -8.90
CA LYS A 116 13.48 -31.17 -8.46
C LYS A 116 13.54 -30.03 -9.46
N ASP A 117 13.50 -30.37 -10.75
CA ASP A 117 13.45 -29.41 -11.85
C ASP A 117 12.03 -28.86 -12.08
N PRO A 118 11.83 -27.53 -12.06
CA PRO A 118 10.52 -26.90 -12.28
C PRO A 118 9.95 -27.17 -13.67
N LYS A 119 10.79 -27.25 -14.72
CA LYS A 119 10.30 -27.51 -16.08
C LYS A 119 9.73 -28.92 -16.20
N ALA A 120 10.44 -29.93 -15.71
CA ALA A 120 9.97 -31.32 -15.66
C ALA A 120 8.71 -31.47 -14.79
N PHE A 121 8.61 -30.74 -13.67
CA PHE A 121 7.40 -30.70 -12.85
C PHE A 121 6.21 -30.16 -13.62
N LEU A 122 6.37 -29.03 -14.32
CA LEU A 122 5.29 -28.40 -15.08
C LEU A 122 4.85 -29.28 -16.25
N VAL A 123 5.79 -29.95 -16.93
CA VAL A 123 5.49 -30.91 -18.00
C VAL A 123 4.61 -32.06 -17.48
N ASP A 124 4.88 -32.58 -16.27
CA ASP A 124 4.04 -33.62 -15.69
C ASP A 124 2.71 -33.09 -15.13
N CYS A 125 2.67 -31.86 -14.61
CA CYS A 125 1.43 -31.17 -14.23
C CYS A 125 0.45 -31.06 -15.40
N LYS A 126 0.97 -30.85 -16.61
CA LYS A 126 0.19 -30.68 -17.85
C LYS A 126 -0.82 -31.81 -18.08
N ALA A 127 -0.44 -33.06 -17.82
CA ALA A 127 -1.31 -34.22 -18.01
C ALA A 127 -2.51 -34.22 -17.04
N LEU A 128 -2.27 -33.89 -15.77
CA LEU A 128 -3.33 -33.77 -14.76
C LEU A 128 -4.21 -32.54 -15.01
N PHE A 129 -3.58 -31.40 -15.33
CA PHE A 129 -4.25 -30.16 -15.72
C PHE A 129 -5.22 -30.41 -16.88
N LYS A 130 -4.75 -31.01 -17.98
CA LYS A 130 -5.56 -31.30 -19.17
C LYS A 130 -6.82 -32.07 -18.83
N ARG A 131 -6.69 -33.16 -18.07
CA ARG A 131 -7.84 -33.99 -17.66
C ARG A 131 -8.84 -33.22 -16.82
N ARG A 132 -8.38 -32.38 -15.89
CA ARG A 132 -9.24 -31.62 -14.97
C ARG A 132 -9.96 -30.46 -15.66
N ILE A 133 -9.25 -29.73 -16.53
CA ILE A 133 -9.84 -28.68 -17.35
C ILE A 133 -10.87 -29.25 -18.33
N GLN A 134 -10.60 -30.40 -18.97
CA GLN A 134 -11.60 -31.07 -19.81
C GLN A 134 -12.86 -31.46 -19.04
N ASN A 135 -12.73 -31.93 -17.80
CA ASN A 135 -13.88 -32.22 -16.95
C ASN A 135 -14.67 -30.95 -16.57
N ALA A 136 -13.97 -29.85 -16.29
CA ALA A 136 -14.62 -28.56 -16.06
C ALA A 136 -15.37 -28.08 -17.32
N LEU A 137 -14.76 -28.20 -18.51
CA LEU A 137 -15.34 -27.84 -19.80
C LEU A 137 -16.53 -28.72 -20.25
N ARG A 138 -16.67 -29.92 -19.67
CA ARG A 138 -17.87 -30.76 -19.84
C ARG A 138 -19.06 -30.21 -19.06
N LYS A 139 -18.81 -29.64 -17.87
CA LYS A 139 -19.85 -29.08 -17.00
C LYS A 139 -20.18 -27.64 -17.38
N ASP A 140 -19.17 -26.86 -17.71
CA ASP A 140 -19.24 -25.43 -18.03
C ASP A 140 -18.72 -25.22 -19.46
N GLU A 141 -19.39 -24.41 -20.29
CA GLU A 141 -18.99 -24.25 -21.71
C GLU A 141 -17.62 -23.57 -21.90
N SER A 142 -17.23 -22.71 -20.96
CA SER A 142 -15.94 -22.03 -20.97
C SER A 142 -15.45 -21.68 -19.57
N VAL A 143 -14.14 -21.65 -19.38
CA VAL A 143 -13.49 -21.31 -18.09
C VAL A 143 -12.31 -20.37 -18.27
N LYS A 144 -12.10 -19.43 -17.35
CA LYS A 144 -10.87 -18.65 -17.24
C LYS A 144 -9.95 -19.37 -16.26
N VAL A 145 -8.74 -19.66 -16.69
CA VAL A 145 -7.75 -20.40 -15.92
C VAL A 145 -6.51 -19.54 -15.71
N ASN A 146 -6.01 -19.51 -14.49
CA ASN A 146 -4.64 -19.11 -14.21
C ASN A 146 -3.97 -20.10 -13.27
N THR A 147 -2.66 -20.00 -13.18
CA THR A 147 -1.84 -20.86 -12.37
C THR A 147 -0.94 -20.05 -11.46
N THR A 148 -0.63 -20.60 -10.29
CA THR A 148 0.36 -20.05 -9.36
C THR A 148 1.37 -21.14 -9.06
N PHE A 149 2.59 -20.96 -9.55
CA PHE A 149 3.70 -21.84 -9.21
C PHE A 149 4.30 -21.41 -7.87
N THR A 150 4.49 -22.38 -6.99
CA THR A 150 5.11 -22.17 -5.68
C THR A 150 6.45 -22.90 -5.65
N GLY A 151 7.52 -22.15 -5.46
CA GLY A 151 8.87 -22.68 -5.27
C GLY A 151 9.44 -22.23 -3.92
N GLU A 152 10.16 -23.12 -3.27
CA GLU A 152 11.03 -22.80 -2.15
C GLU A 152 12.42 -22.48 -2.72
N PHE A 153 12.87 -21.25 -2.51
CA PHE A 153 14.15 -20.74 -2.95
C PHE A 153 15.09 -20.70 -1.78
N GLU A 154 16.35 -21.04 -2.03
CA GLU A 154 17.42 -20.87 -1.07
C GLU A 154 18.51 -19.95 -1.59
N MET A 155 19.10 -19.18 -0.69
CA MET A 155 20.22 -18.32 -1.00
C MET A 155 21.34 -18.70 -0.05
N VAL A 156 22.45 -19.16 -0.64
CA VAL A 156 23.66 -19.52 0.10
C VAL A 156 24.50 -18.25 0.27
N LYS A 157 24.72 -17.85 1.51
CA LYS A 157 25.52 -16.67 1.87
C LYS A 157 26.50 -17.08 2.98
N GLY A 158 27.72 -17.39 2.57
CA GLY A 158 28.72 -18.03 3.43
C GLY A 158 28.24 -19.41 3.91
N ASP A 159 28.38 -19.70 5.20
CA ASP A 159 27.96 -20.98 5.83
C ASP A 159 26.45 -21.08 6.12
N SER A 160 25.66 -20.05 5.78
CA SER A 160 24.22 -19.99 6.08
C SER A 160 23.35 -20.10 4.83
N VAL A 161 22.30 -20.94 4.92
CA VAL A 161 21.31 -21.15 3.86
C VAL A 161 19.98 -20.52 4.25
N GLN A 162 19.61 -19.41 3.62
CA GLN A 162 18.28 -18.81 3.81
C GLN A 162 17.27 -19.45 2.88
N THR A 163 16.07 -19.81 3.36
CA THR A 163 14.98 -20.33 2.52
C THR A 163 13.73 -19.45 2.55
N GLU A 164 13.14 -19.16 1.39
CA GLU A 164 11.89 -18.39 1.26
C GLU A 164 10.96 -19.00 0.19
N HIS A 165 9.65 -18.95 0.41
CA HIS A 165 8.68 -19.33 -0.62
C HIS A 165 8.41 -18.15 -1.55
N LYS A 166 8.56 -18.38 -2.86
CA LYS A 166 8.19 -17.42 -3.90
C LYS A 166 7.02 -17.97 -4.72
N TYR A 167 6.16 -17.06 -5.14
CA TYR A 167 4.94 -17.35 -5.87
C TYR A 167 4.99 -16.65 -7.23
N PHE A 168 4.82 -17.41 -8.30
CA PHE A 168 4.82 -16.91 -9.66
C PHE A 168 3.43 -17.17 -10.25
N THR A 169 2.63 -16.12 -10.40
CA THR A 169 1.22 -16.22 -10.80
C THR A 169 1.04 -15.77 -12.24
N THR A 170 0.51 -16.66 -13.07
CA THR A 170 0.21 -16.37 -14.47
C THR A 170 -1.07 -15.53 -14.61
N SER A 171 -1.18 -14.84 -15.73
CA SER A 171 -2.39 -14.09 -16.07
C SER A 171 -3.58 -15.03 -16.35
N ASN A 172 -4.78 -14.64 -15.94
CA ASN A 172 -6.00 -15.36 -16.32
C ASN A 172 -6.14 -15.44 -17.83
N SER A 173 -6.23 -16.65 -18.37
CA SER A 173 -6.41 -16.95 -19.79
C SER A 173 -7.69 -17.76 -19.99
N ALA A 174 -8.45 -17.47 -21.06
CA ALA A 174 -9.68 -18.18 -21.33
C ALA A 174 -9.36 -19.55 -21.96
N VAL A 175 -10.18 -20.54 -21.65
CA VAL A 175 -10.10 -21.89 -22.19
C VAL A 175 -11.49 -22.33 -22.63
N TYR A 176 -11.56 -22.85 -23.84
CA TYR A 176 -12.76 -23.34 -24.51
C TYR A 176 -12.63 -24.85 -24.81
N ARG A 177 -13.73 -25.50 -25.20
CA ARG A 177 -13.77 -26.95 -25.50
C ARG A 177 -12.79 -27.38 -26.58
N ASP A 178 -12.53 -26.50 -27.53
CA ASP A 178 -11.68 -26.67 -28.70
C ASP A 178 -10.27 -26.08 -28.53
N THR A 179 -9.95 -25.51 -27.36
CA THR A 179 -8.60 -25.01 -27.08
C THR A 179 -7.62 -26.18 -27.01
N ASN A 180 -6.52 -26.11 -27.76
CA ASN A 180 -5.41 -27.06 -27.61
C ASN A 180 -4.73 -26.82 -26.26
N LEU A 181 -5.16 -27.58 -25.25
CA LEU A 181 -4.66 -27.46 -23.87
C LEU A 181 -3.16 -27.73 -23.77
N ASP A 182 -2.58 -28.48 -24.70
CA ASP A 182 -1.15 -28.76 -24.65
C ASP A 182 -0.34 -27.51 -25.03
N VAL A 183 -0.67 -26.88 -26.15
CA VAL A 183 -0.04 -25.62 -26.59
C VAL A 183 -0.35 -24.50 -25.60
N TRP A 184 -1.59 -24.42 -25.14
CA TRP A 184 -2.01 -23.39 -24.17
C TRP A 184 -1.21 -23.49 -22.87
N PHE A 185 -0.99 -24.70 -22.34
CA PHE A 185 -0.23 -24.87 -21.10
C PHE A 185 1.24 -24.48 -21.30
N ASP A 186 1.83 -24.80 -22.44
CA ASP A 186 3.22 -24.42 -22.73
C ASP A 186 3.37 -22.90 -22.84
N GLU A 187 2.49 -22.22 -23.59
CA GLU A 187 2.56 -20.77 -23.81
C GLU A 187 2.11 -19.93 -22.62
N LYS A 188 1.10 -20.38 -21.86
CA LYS A 188 0.45 -19.58 -20.80
C LYS A 188 0.87 -19.97 -19.39
N VAL A 189 1.45 -21.16 -19.22
CA VAL A 189 1.93 -21.66 -17.91
C VAL A 189 3.43 -21.84 -17.92
N ILE A 190 3.97 -22.71 -18.78
CA ILE A 190 5.40 -23.04 -18.76
C ILE A 190 6.26 -21.84 -19.11
N CYS A 191 6.10 -21.23 -20.28
CA CYS A 191 6.96 -20.14 -20.73
C CYS A 191 6.94 -18.93 -19.77
N PRO A 192 5.78 -18.43 -19.30
CA PRO A 192 5.74 -17.28 -18.40
C PRO A 192 6.36 -17.58 -17.03
N ILE A 193 6.09 -18.76 -16.45
CA ILE A 193 6.69 -19.14 -15.16
C ILE A 193 8.19 -19.30 -15.30
N MET A 194 8.67 -19.98 -16.34
CA MET A 194 10.12 -20.13 -16.56
C MET A 194 10.79 -18.78 -16.80
N THR A 195 10.20 -17.90 -17.61
CA THR A 195 10.75 -16.55 -17.84
C THR A 195 10.82 -15.74 -16.55
N GLU A 196 9.77 -15.77 -15.71
CA GLU A 196 9.80 -15.07 -14.42
C GLU A 196 10.77 -15.72 -13.42
N LEU A 197 10.95 -17.04 -13.46
CA LEU A 197 11.96 -17.74 -12.66
C LEU A 197 13.38 -17.34 -13.08
N ASP A 198 13.65 -17.33 -14.38
CA ASP A 198 14.95 -16.96 -14.96
C ASP A 198 15.24 -15.48 -14.65
N GLU A 199 14.29 -14.56 -14.91
CA GLU A 199 14.41 -13.14 -14.56
C GLU A 199 14.62 -12.93 -13.05
N PHE A 200 13.98 -13.75 -12.20
CA PHE A 200 14.13 -13.65 -10.75
C PHE A 200 15.52 -14.10 -10.29
N GLN A 201 16.04 -15.19 -10.88
CA GLN A 201 17.39 -15.69 -10.59
C GLN A 201 18.48 -14.73 -11.11
N GLU A 202 18.26 -14.07 -12.24
CA GLU A 202 19.20 -13.10 -12.83
C GLU A 202 19.18 -11.73 -12.11
N ARG A 203 18.03 -11.26 -11.62
CA ARG A 203 17.89 -9.92 -11.02
C ARG A 203 18.24 -9.86 -9.53
N ASP A 204 17.88 -10.88 -8.76
CA ASP A 204 18.17 -10.96 -7.34
C ASP A 204 19.37 -11.90 -7.13
N SER A 205 20.57 -11.37 -7.35
CA SER A 205 21.85 -12.09 -7.24
C SER A 205 21.96 -12.86 -5.90
N GLY A 206 21.67 -14.17 -5.95
CA GLY A 206 21.86 -15.11 -4.84
C GLY A 206 20.76 -16.16 -4.61
N TRP A 207 19.54 -16.02 -5.13
CA TRP A 207 18.46 -16.99 -4.87
C TRP A 207 18.43 -18.14 -5.87
N ALA A 208 18.82 -19.34 -5.44
CA ALA A 208 18.66 -20.59 -6.16
C ALA A 208 17.32 -21.25 -5.81
N LEU A 209 16.71 -22.00 -6.73
CA LEU A 209 15.52 -22.78 -6.42
C LEU A 209 15.93 -24.06 -5.66
N LYS A 210 15.49 -24.20 -4.40
CA LYS A 210 15.75 -25.38 -3.56
C LYS A 210 14.81 -26.52 -3.88
N ARG A 211 13.50 -26.22 -3.91
CA ARG A 211 12.46 -27.24 -4.04
C ARG A 211 11.22 -26.68 -4.74
N VAL A 212 10.71 -27.45 -5.69
CA VAL A 212 9.40 -27.20 -6.31
C VAL A 212 8.31 -27.70 -5.37
N MET A 213 7.37 -26.83 -4.98
CA MET A 213 6.33 -27.19 -4.01
C MET A 213 5.08 -27.70 -4.71
N ASN A 214 4.41 -26.83 -5.46
CA ASN A 214 3.15 -27.15 -6.12
C ASN A 214 2.81 -26.14 -7.24
N LEU A 215 1.77 -26.48 -8.01
CA LEU A 215 1.13 -25.60 -8.97
C LEU A 215 -0.35 -25.44 -8.58
N GLY A 216 -0.73 -24.27 -8.08
CA GLY A 216 -2.14 -23.90 -7.93
C GLY A 216 -2.75 -23.60 -9.30
N VAL A 217 -3.97 -24.05 -9.54
CA VAL A 217 -4.73 -23.89 -10.79
C VAL A 217 -6.11 -23.36 -10.42
N ASN A 218 -6.37 -22.08 -10.69
CA ASN A 218 -7.71 -21.53 -10.48
C ASN A 218 -8.51 -21.68 -11.77
N ILE A 219 -9.74 -22.17 -11.64
CA ILE A 219 -10.69 -22.44 -12.70
C ILE A 219 -11.94 -21.64 -12.39
N ASN A 220 -12.17 -20.61 -13.19
CA ASN A 220 -13.26 -19.66 -13.00
C ASN A 220 -14.27 -19.85 -14.12
N LYS A 221 -15.48 -20.30 -13.81
CA LYS A 221 -16.58 -20.26 -14.79
C LYS A 221 -16.78 -18.81 -15.22
N PHE A 222 -16.91 -18.61 -16.52
CA PHE A 222 -17.30 -17.33 -17.07
C PHE A 222 -18.16 -17.52 -18.30
N THR A 223 -18.93 -16.49 -18.63
CA THR A 223 -19.66 -16.44 -19.89
C THR A 223 -18.81 -15.65 -20.87
N PRO A 224 -18.36 -16.27 -21.97
CA PRO A 224 -17.43 -15.62 -22.86
C PRO A 224 -18.13 -14.50 -23.63
N GLN A 225 -17.43 -13.37 -23.72
CA GLN A 225 -17.87 -12.22 -24.52
C GLN A 225 -17.64 -12.54 -25.99
N LEU A 226 -18.53 -13.37 -26.54
CA LEU A 226 -18.42 -13.85 -27.90
C LEU A 226 -18.98 -12.80 -28.86
N GLY A 227 -18.10 -12.30 -29.72
CA GLY A 227 -18.41 -11.44 -30.84
C GLY A 227 -19.15 -12.24 -31.92
N SER A 228 -20.46 -12.45 -31.78
CA SER A 228 -21.20 -13.42 -32.59
C SER A 228 -21.86 -12.76 -33.81
N SER A 229 -23.15 -12.48 -33.69
CA SER A 229 -24.02 -11.96 -34.73
C SER A 229 -24.08 -10.43 -34.70
N TYR A 230 -24.73 -9.84 -35.70
CA TYR A 230 -24.96 -8.41 -35.76
C TYR A 230 -25.66 -7.87 -34.50
N VAL A 231 -25.04 -6.86 -33.88
CA VAL A 231 -25.65 -6.04 -32.83
C VAL A 231 -25.81 -4.62 -33.37
N GLU A 232 -26.98 -4.03 -33.15
CA GLU A 232 -27.23 -2.66 -33.60
C GLU A 232 -26.42 -1.65 -32.77
N LEU A 233 -25.82 -0.67 -33.46
CA LEU A 233 -25.11 0.41 -32.79
C LEU A 233 -26.07 1.29 -31.99
N PRO A 234 -25.74 1.68 -30.74
CA PRO A 234 -26.52 2.67 -30.02
C PRO A 234 -26.70 3.94 -30.87
N SER A 235 -27.92 4.49 -30.86
CA SER A 235 -28.29 5.65 -31.70
C SER A 235 -27.34 6.85 -31.54
N GLN A 236 -26.82 7.08 -30.34
CA GLN A 236 -25.82 8.12 -30.04
C GLN A 236 -24.48 7.92 -30.78
N ILE A 237 -24.08 6.68 -31.02
CA ILE A 237 -22.83 6.32 -31.72
C ILE A 237 -23.07 6.26 -33.23
N MET A 238 -24.20 5.68 -33.66
CA MET A 238 -24.57 5.60 -35.07
C MET A 238 -24.63 6.99 -35.74
N LYS A 239 -25.24 7.98 -35.08
CA LYS A 239 -25.32 9.38 -35.55
C LYS A 239 -23.96 10.06 -35.77
N LYS A 240 -22.87 9.53 -35.19
CA LYS A 240 -21.53 10.10 -35.37
C LYS A 240 -20.89 9.73 -36.72
N HIS A 241 -21.43 8.75 -37.43
CA HIS A 241 -20.86 8.21 -38.69
C HIS A 241 -19.36 7.92 -38.59
N ALA A 242 -18.92 7.45 -37.41
CA ALA A 242 -17.52 7.22 -37.06
C ALA A 242 -17.11 5.74 -37.20
N CYS A 243 -18.10 4.85 -37.23
CA CYS A 243 -17.91 3.41 -37.21
C CYS A 243 -18.59 2.75 -38.42
N VAL A 244 -18.01 1.66 -38.91
CA VAL A 244 -18.60 0.79 -39.93
C VAL A 244 -19.02 -0.50 -39.25
N ASN A 245 -20.33 -0.70 -39.15
CA ASN A 245 -20.94 -1.91 -38.60
C ASN A 245 -21.42 -2.80 -39.75
N VAL A 246 -20.67 -3.87 -40.02
CA VAL A 246 -20.97 -4.83 -41.09
C VAL A 246 -22.05 -5.78 -40.59
N LYS A 247 -23.15 -5.90 -41.33
CA LYS A 247 -24.22 -6.84 -41.01
C LYS A 247 -23.78 -8.26 -41.38
N ASN A 248 -23.36 -9.02 -40.37
CA ASN A 248 -22.98 -10.42 -40.52
C ASN A 248 -24.03 -11.34 -39.91
N ASP A 249 -24.28 -12.46 -40.59
CA ASP A 249 -25.18 -13.53 -40.13
C ASP A 249 -24.39 -14.72 -39.55
N ASP A 250 -23.06 -14.65 -39.61
CA ASP A 250 -22.12 -15.64 -39.08
C ASP A 250 -21.57 -15.24 -37.69
N GLN A 251 -20.56 -15.96 -37.19
CA GLN A 251 -19.89 -15.70 -35.92
C GLN A 251 -18.55 -14.94 -36.09
N ALA A 252 -18.30 -14.38 -37.28
CA ALA A 252 -17.00 -13.86 -37.69
C ALA A 252 -16.91 -12.32 -37.69
N CYS A 253 -17.69 -11.64 -36.85
CA CYS A 253 -17.76 -10.17 -36.86
C CYS A 253 -16.39 -9.48 -36.69
N PHE A 254 -15.44 -10.07 -35.93
CA PHE A 254 -14.07 -9.56 -35.85
C PHE A 254 -13.36 -9.57 -37.20
N ALA A 255 -13.44 -10.67 -37.94
CA ALA A 255 -12.78 -10.80 -39.25
C ALA A 255 -13.40 -9.83 -40.24
N TRP A 256 -14.72 -9.70 -40.25
CA TRP A 256 -15.44 -8.73 -41.06
C TRP A 256 -15.08 -7.28 -40.70
N ALA A 257 -14.92 -6.97 -39.42
CA ALA A 257 -14.50 -5.63 -39.00
C ALA A 257 -13.07 -5.31 -39.46
N VAL A 258 -12.10 -6.23 -39.29
CA VAL A 258 -10.73 -6.03 -39.79
C VAL A 258 -10.70 -5.96 -41.32
N ASN A 259 -11.43 -6.84 -41.99
CA ASN A 259 -11.53 -6.85 -43.45
C ASN A 259 -12.12 -5.54 -43.98
N SER A 260 -13.15 -4.99 -43.33
CA SER A 260 -13.71 -3.69 -43.69
C SER A 260 -12.71 -2.53 -43.55
N ALA A 261 -11.74 -2.65 -42.63
CA ALA A 261 -10.66 -1.69 -42.48
C ALA A 261 -9.60 -1.80 -43.59
N LEU A 262 -9.31 -3.02 -44.04
CA LEU A 262 -8.35 -3.29 -45.13
C LEU A 262 -8.93 -2.98 -46.51
N HIS A 263 -10.23 -3.19 -46.72
CA HIS A 263 -10.94 -2.95 -47.97
C HIS A 263 -12.11 -1.97 -47.79
N PRO A 264 -11.83 -0.68 -47.50
CA PRO A 264 -12.86 0.28 -47.12
C PRO A 264 -13.83 0.63 -48.25
N VAL A 265 -15.14 0.44 -48.02
CA VAL A 265 -16.21 0.76 -48.96
C VAL A 265 -16.85 2.12 -48.63
N THR A 266 -17.20 2.92 -49.65
CA THR A 266 -17.76 4.27 -49.46
C THR A 266 -19.30 4.31 -49.39
N LYS A 267 -19.98 3.57 -50.27
CA LYS A 267 -21.46 3.53 -50.34
C LYS A 267 -21.99 2.25 -49.70
N ASP A 268 -22.96 2.34 -48.81
CA ASP A 268 -23.55 1.22 -48.06
C ASP A 268 -22.52 0.24 -47.45
N PRO A 269 -21.57 0.72 -46.62
CA PRO A 269 -20.49 -0.10 -46.08
C PRO A 269 -20.95 -1.19 -45.10
N GLN A 270 -22.22 -1.18 -44.69
CA GLN A 270 -22.83 -2.21 -43.83
C GLN A 270 -23.13 -3.53 -44.56
N ARG A 271 -23.09 -3.57 -45.91
CA ARG A 271 -23.48 -4.73 -46.72
C ARG A 271 -22.32 -5.71 -46.90
N LEU A 272 -22.52 -6.97 -46.53
CA LEU A 272 -21.47 -8.00 -46.48
C LEU A 272 -20.87 -8.36 -47.84
N TYR A 273 -21.68 -8.48 -48.90
CA TYR A 273 -21.22 -8.88 -50.25
C TYR A 273 -20.26 -7.88 -50.94
N LYS A 274 -20.04 -6.69 -50.36
CA LYS A 274 -19.11 -5.68 -50.90
C LYS A 274 -17.66 -5.90 -50.50
N TYR A 275 -17.40 -6.79 -49.54
CA TYR A 275 -16.06 -7.12 -49.07
C TYR A 275 -15.66 -8.51 -49.59
N PRO A 276 -14.40 -8.72 -49.97
CA PRO A 276 -13.93 -10.05 -50.33
C PRO A 276 -14.01 -10.95 -49.08
N HIS A 277 -14.23 -12.25 -49.25
CA HIS A 277 -14.44 -13.13 -48.11
C HIS A 277 -13.18 -13.16 -47.21
N TYR A 278 -13.35 -12.96 -45.90
CA TYR A 278 -12.22 -12.73 -44.97
C TYR A 278 -11.18 -13.86 -44.99
N SER A 279 -11.57 -15.11 -45.26
CA SER A 279 -10.67 -16.26 -45.32
C SER A 279 -9.68 -16.23 -46.50
N SER A 280 -9.97 -15.46 -47.54
CA SER A 280 -9.07 -15.29 -48.69
C SER A 280 -7.97 -14.25 -48.45
N ILE A 281 -8.13 -13.42 -47.42
CA ILE A 281 -7.28 -12.25 -47.16
C ILE A 281 -6.48 -12.43 -45.87
N LEU A 282 -7.13 -12.94 -44.82
CA LEU A 282 -6.55 -13.04 -43.48
C LEU A 282 -5.99 -14.44 -43.23
N LYS A 283 -4.78 -14.49 -42.67
CA LYS A 283 -4.17 -15.70 -42.13
C LYS A 283 -4.82 -15.99 -40.77
N LEU A 284 -5.61 -17.07 -40.72
CA LEU A 284 -6.42 -17.43 -39.55
C LEU A 284 -5.96 -18.74 -38.89
N LYS A 285 -4.68 -19.09 -39.00
CA LYS A 285 -4.18 -20.38 -38.52
C LYS A 285 -4.24 -20.43 -36.98
N GLY A 286 -5.09 -21.29 -36.43
CA GLY A 286 -5.27 -21.40 -34.98
C GLY A 286 -6.08 -20.27 -34.33
N ILE A 287 -6.86 -19.52 -35.12
CA ILE A 287 -7.82 -18.53 -34.64
C ILE A 287 -9.24 -19.14 -34.68
N GLN A 288 -9.97 -19.02 -33.57
CA GLN A 288 -11.31 -19.57 -33.38
C GLN A 288 -12.35 -18.45 -33.34
N PHE A 289 -13.44 -18.63 -34.09
CA PHE A 289 -14.61 -17.75 -34.06
C PHE A 289 -15.69 -18.36 -33.15
N PRO A 290 -16.36 -17.55 -32.31
CA PRO A 290 -16.28 -16.09 -32.19
C PRO A 290 -14.97 -15.60 -31.54
N MET A 291 -14.33 -14.59 -32.14
CA MET A 291 -12.97 -14.20 -31.76
C MET A 291 -12.93 -13.43 -30.44
N THR A 292 -11.96 -13.78 -29.59
CA THR A 292 -11.77 -13.15 -28.28
C THR A 292 -10.57 -12.20 -28.29
N ILE A 293 -10.58 -11.20 -27.40
CA ILE A 293 -9.49 -10.21 -27.27
C ILE A 293 -8.12 -10.89 -27.05
N LYS A 294 -8.09 -12.06 -26.39
CA LYS A 294 -6.83 -12.76 -26.07
C LYS A 294 -6.18 -13.43 -27.28
N GLN A 295 -6.93 -13.67 -28.37
CA GLN A 295 -6.41 -14.24 -29.61
C GLN A 295 -5.79 -13.17 -30.52
N ILE A 296 -5.95 -11.88 -30.20
CA ILE A 296 -5.46 -10.75 -31.00
C ILE A 296 -3.93 -10.78 -31.17
N PRO A 297 -3.08 -11.00 -30.14
CA PRO A 297 -1.63 -11.02 -30.34
C PRO A 297 -1.16 -12.05 -31.39
N ASN A 298 -1.78 -13.23 -31.41
CA ASN A 298 -1.47 -14.27 -32.40
C ASN A 298 -1.91 -13.82 -33.81
N PHE A 299 -3.10 -13.23 -33.91
CA PHE A 299 -3.57 -12.64 -35.16
C PHE A 299 -2.64 -11.53 -35.67
N GLU A 300 -2.22 -10.62 -34.78
CA GLU A 300 -1.31 -9.51 -35.10
C GLU A 300 0.02 -10.05 -35.65
N HIS A 301 0.58 -11.08 -35.01
CA HIS A 301 1.82 -11.71 -35.45
C HIS A 301 1.71 -12.40 -36.81
N GLN A 302 0.61 -13.13 -37.07
CA GLN A 302 0.44 -13.85 -38.34
C GLN A 302 0.18 -12.93 -39.53
N ASN A 303 -0.54 -11.84 -39.31
CA ASN A 303 -1.01 -10.95 -40.38
C ASN A 303 -0.18 -9.68 -40.54
N GLU A 304 0.80 -9.44 -39.66
CA GLU A 304 1.59 -8.20 -39.61
C GLU A 304 0.69 -6.94 -39.51
N ILE A 305 -0.40 -7.07 -38.74
CA ILE A 305 -1.37 -6.00 -38.47
C ILE A 305 -1.33 -5.73 -36.97
N SER A 306 -1.45 -4.46 -36.57
CA SER A 306 -1.61 -4.09 -35.16
C SER A 306 -3.05 -3.64 -34.88
N ILE A 307 -3.61 -4.03 -33.73
CA ILE A 307 -5.03 -3.84 -33.41
C ILE A 307 -5.20 -3.21 -32.03
N ASN A 308 -6.03 -2.16 -31.96
CA ASN A 308 -6.56 -1.65 -30.70
C ASN A 308 -8.05 -1.97 -30.61
N VAL A 309 -8.52 -2.39 -29.43
CA VAL A 309 -9.94 -2.65 -29.16
C VAL A 309 -10.42 -1.75 -28.04
N TYR A 310 -11.49 -1.02 -28.31
CA TYR A 310 -12.19 -0.17 -27.36
C TYR A 310 -13.55 -0.77 -27.02
N ILE A 311 -14.07 -0.53 -25.82
CA ILE A 311 -15.40 -0.94 -25.39
C ILE A 311 -16.31 0.27 -25.16
N LEU A 312 -17.61 0.12 -25.41
CA LEU A 312 -18.61 1.09 -24.98
C LEU A 312 -19.09 0.79 -23.56
N GLN A 313 -19.01 1.77 -22.69
CA GLN A 313 -19.61 1.74 -21.36
C GLN A 313 -20.70 2.80 -21.25
N LYS A 314 -21.87 2.41 -20.73
CA LYS A 314 -22.97 3.32 -20.46
C LYS A 314 -22.91 3.81 -19.02
N GLU A 315 -22.73 5.11 -18.83
CA GLU A 315 -22.85 5.78 -17.52
C GLU A 315 -24.09 6.68 -17.56
N LYS A 316 -25.09 6.35 -16.74
CA LYS A 316 -26.41 7.00 -16.76
C LYS A 316 -27.05 6.92 -18.16
N LYS A 317 -27.05 8.02 -18.91
CA LYS A 317 -27.60 8.11 -20.30
C LYS A 317 -26.53 8.35 -21.37
N VAL A 318 -25.24 8.32 -21.00
CA VAL A 318 -24.13 8.66 -21.90
C VAL A 318 -23.26 7.43 -22.16
N PHE A 319 -22.92 7.22 -23.43
CA PHE A 319 -21.98 6.19 -23.86
C PHE A 319 -20.55 6.76 -23.93
N THR A 320 -19.62 6.10 -23.25
CA THR A 320 -18.20 6.44 -23.21
C THR A 320 -17.39 5.31 -23.83
N THR A 321 -16.51 5.63 -24.77
CA THR A 321 -15.56 4.69 -25.36
C THR A 321 -14.28 4.64 -24.51
N LEU A 322 -13.83 3.42 -24.17
CA LEU A 322 -12.65 3.16 -23.33
C LEU A 322 -11.75 2.07 -23.92
N PRO A 323 -10.41 2.13 -23.76
CA PRO A 323 -9.49 1.15 -24.31
C PRO A 323 -9.49 -0.13 -23.47
N THR A 324 -9.68 -1.28 -24.11
CA THR A 324 -9.70 -2.60 -23.46
C THR A 324 -8.49 -3.46 -23.87
N TYR A 325 -8.04 -3.30 -25.11
CA TYR A 325 -6.82 -3.91 -25.64
C TYR A 325 -6.06 -2.87 -26.43
N LEU A 326 -4.79 -2.70 -26.09
CA LEU A 326 -3.87 -1.84 -26.82
C LEU A 326 -2.68 -2.69 -27.26
N THR A 327 -2.35 -2.59 -28.54
CA THR A 327 -1.18 -3.27 -29.09
C THR A 327 0.10 -2.71 -28.47
N LYS A 328 1.09 -3.58 -28.23
CA LYS A 328 2.40 -3.15 -27.69
C LYS A 328 3.28 -2.55 -28.78
N ASN A 329 3.24 -3.16 -29.96
CA ASN A 329 4.07 -2.80 -31.11
C ASN A 329 3.15 -2.34 -32.23
N LYS A 330 3.06 -1.02 -32.42
CA LYS A 330 2.27 -0.45 -33.50
C LYS A 330 2.98 -0.71 -34.83
N GLN A 331 2.27 -1.35 -35.74
CA GLN A 331 2.73 -1.66 -37.10
C GLN A 331 2.17 -0.63 -38.09
N ASP A 332 2.76 -0.56 -39.29
CA ASP A 332 2.28 0.34 -40.37
C ASP A 332 0.80 0.10 -40.71
N ARG A 333 0.38 -1.17 -40.69
CA ARG A 333 -1.03 -1.56 -40.80
C ARG A 333 -1.66 -1.60 -39.42
N HIS A 334 -2.40 -0.55 -39.06
CA HIS A 334 -3.05 -0.42 -37.76
C HIS A 334 -4.58 -0.30 -37.84
N VAL A 335 -5.31 -1.09 -37.06
CA VAL A 335 -6.78 -1.14 -37.06
C VAL A 335 -7.34 -0.85 -35.67
N ASN A 336 -8.30 0.06 -35.59
CA ASN A 336 -9.05 0.37 -34.37
C ASN A 336 -10.44 -0.28 -34.43
N LEU A 337 -10.79 -1.09 -33.43
CA LEU A 337 -12.07 -1.79 -33.33
C LEU A 337 -12.86 -1.34 -32.10
N LEU A 338 -14.19 -1.26 -32.23
CA LEU A 338 -15.13 -0.98 -31.16
C LEU A 338 -15.91 -2.25 -30.83
N LEU A 339 -15.86 -2.67 -29.57
CA LEU A 339 -16.62 -3.75 -29.02
C LEU A 339 -17.92 -3.20 -28.41
N ILE A 340 -19.05 -3.58 -29.00
CA ILE A 340 -20.39 -3.17 -28.56
C ILE A 340 -21.14 -4.34 -27.92
N GLN A 341 -22.15 -4.00 -27.12
CA GLN A 341 -23.00 -4.94 -26.38
C GLN A 341 -24.45 -4.78 -26.81
N ASP A 342 -25.22 -5.86 -26.76
CA ASP A 342 -26.67 -5.84 -27.02
C ASP A 342 -27.48 -5.17 -25.90
N ARG A 343 -27.05 -5.33 -24.65
CA ARG A 343 -27.68 -4.73 -23.46
C ARG A 343 -26.63 -4.02 -22.62
N TYR A 344 -26.93 -2.79 -22.20
CA TYR A 344 -26.02 -1.97 -21.39
C TYR A 344 -26.52 -1.75 -19.95
N ASP A 345 -27.81 -2.02 -19.69
CA ASP A 345 -28.44 -1.86 -18.37
C ASP A 345 -28.53 -3.17 -17.58
N ASP A 346 -28.18 -4.30 -18.20
CA ASP A 346 -28.22 -5.65 -17.64
C ASP A 346 -26.97 -6.45 -18.07
N VAL A 347 -26.84 -7.72 -17.65
CA VAL A 347 -25.78 -8.62 -18.10
C VAL A 347 -25.90 -8.83 -19.62
N PRO A 348 -24.89 -8.42 -20.41
CA PRO A 348 -24.95 -8.53 -21.87
C PRO A 348 -24.91 -9.98 -22.33
N THR A 349 -25.69 -10.30 -23.35
CA THR A 349 -25.81 -11.65 -23.91
C THR A 349 -24.96 -11.85 -25.14
N THR A 350 -24.72 -10.80 -25.92
CA THR A 350 -23.91 -10.84 -27.15
C THR A 350 -23.01 -9.61 -27.28
N TYR A 351 -21.83 -9.84 -27.84
CA TYR A 351 -20.88 -8.78 -28.18
C TYR A 351 -20.73 -8.71 -29.70
N HIS A 352 -20.26 -7.59 -30.22
CA HIS A 352 -20.03 -7.43 -31.66
C HIS A 352 -18.86 -6.46 -31.92
N TYR A 353 -17.98 -6.80 -32.86
CA TYR A 353 -16.85 -5.96 -33.26
C TYR A 353 -17.23 -5.08 -34.44
N VAL A 354 -16.95 -3.79 -34.30
CA VAL A 354 -17.24 -2.76 -35.29
C VAL A 354 -15.94 -2.07 -35.66
N TRP A 355 -15.72 -1.77 -36.94
CA TRP A 355 -14.55 -1.01 -37.35
C TRP A 355 -14.71 0.48 -37.00
N ILE A 356 -13.73 1.06 -36.31
CA ILE A 356 -13.64 2.51 -36.10
C ILE A 356 -12.91 3.14 -37.28
N LYS A 357 -13.67 3.66 -38.24
CA LYS A 357 -13.14 4.39 -39.40
C LYS A 357 -12.53 5.74 -39.01
N SER A 358 -13.10 6.41 -38.01
CA SER A 358 -12.58 7.70 -37.54
C SER A 358 -12.69 7.83 -36.02
N LEU A 359 -11.56 7.60 -35.34
CA LEU A 359 -11.46 7.76 -33.88
C LEU A 359 -11.79 9.20 -33.46
N SER A 360 -11.37 10.18 -34.27
CA SER A 360 -11.68 11.59 -34.06
C SER A 360 -13.20 11.85 -34.02
N ARG A 361 -13.97 11.38 -35.02
CA ARG A 361 -15.44 11.54 -35.01
C ARG A 361 -16.13 10.82 -33.84
N LEU A 362 -15.62 9.66 -33.44
CA LEU A 362 -16.19 8.87 -32.34
C LEU A 362 -16.02 9.61 -30.99
N LEU A 363 -14.83 10.14 -30.73
CA LEU A 363 -14.44 10.69 -29.43
C LEU A 363 -14.61 12.21 -29.30
N SER A 364 -14.75 12.96 -30.40
CA SER A 364 -14.77 14.43 -30.37
C SER A 364 -15.79 15.00 -29.39
N LYS A 365 -17.04 14.51 -29.44
CA LYS A 365 -18.13 14.93 -28.53
C LYS A 365 -18.06 14.29 -27.14
N GLN A 366 -17.17 13.31 -26.91
CA GLN A 366 -16.95 12.69 -25.60
C GLN A 366 -16.07 13.56 -24.71
N LEU A 367 -15.15 14.34 -25.29
CA LEU A 367 -14.16 15.12 -24.54
C LEU A 367 -14.29 16.64 -24.71
N SER A 368 -14.89 17.13 -25.80
CA SER A 368 -15.06 18.57 -26.00
C SER A 368 -16.31 18.90 -26.82
N LYS A 369 -16.94 20.02 -26.48
CA LYS A 369 -18.11 20.55 -27.21
C LYS A 369 -17.73 21.42 -28.40
N GLU A 370 -16.44 21.73 -28.57
CA GLU A 370 -15.93 22.61 -29.63
C GLU A 370 -15.87 21.90 -30.99
N ASP A 371 -16.19 22.65 -32.04
CA ASP A 371 -16.09 22.21 -33.43
C ASP A 371 -14.67 22.46 -33.97
N GLY A 372 -14.00 21.41 -34.44
CA GLY A 372 -12.62 21.46 -34.97
C GLY A 372 -12.01 20.07 -35.17
N ARG A 373 -11.04 19.94 -36.08
CA ARG A 373 -10.33 18.67 -36.32
C ARG A 373 -9.40 18.35 -35.14
N LYS A 374 -9.66 17.26 -34.44
CA LYS A 374 -8.94 16.82 -33.23
C LYS A 374 -8.15 15.54 -33.51
N PHE A 375 -6.89 15.48 -33.07
CA PHE A 375 -6.01 14.31 -33.23
C PHE A 375 -5.96 13.54 -31.91
N PHE A 376 -6.42 12.30 -31.87
CA PHE A 376 -6.50 11.52 -30.63
C PHE A 376 -5.32 10.57 -30.49
N CYS A 377 -4.75 10.51 -29.29
CA CYS A 377 -3.89 9.41 -28.88
C CYS A 377 -4.73 8.14 -28.74
N ASP A 378 -4.32 7.08 -29.42
CA ASP A 378 -4.99 5.78 -29.41
C ASP A 378 -4.80 5.02 -28.07
N ARG A 379 -3.83 5.41 -27.24
CA ARG A 379 -3.61 4.83 -25.90
C ARG A 379 -4.43 5.51 -24.80
N CYS A 380 -4.15 6.78 -24.54
CA CYS A 380 -4.79 7.51 -23.43
C CYS A 380 -6.14 8.13 -23.81
N LEU A 381 -6.52 8.09 -25.09
CA LEU A 381 -7.71 8.72 -25.66
C LEU A 381 -7.79 10.25 -25.48
N HIS A 382 -6.68 10.91 -25.15
CA HIS A 382 -6.62 12.38 -25.10
C HIS A 382 -6.43 12.96 -26.50
N TYR A 383 -6.90 14.20 -26.73
CA TYR A 383 -6.78 14.86 -28.03
C TYR A 383 -5.74 15.98 -28.03
N CYS A 384 -4.99 16.07 -29.12
CA CYS A 384 -4.09 17.16 -29.46
C CYS A 384 -4.69 17.97 -30.62
N ARG A 385 -4.29 19.25 -30.73
CA ARG A 385 -4.70 20.14 -31.83
C ARG A 385 -3.87 19.96 -33.11
N SER A 386 -2.69 19.33 -33.03
CA SER A 386 -1.82 19.01 -34.16
C SER A 386 -1.20 17.62 -34.04
N GLU A 387 -0.75 17.09 -35.17
CA GLU A 387 -0.11 15.77 -35.28
C GLU A 387 1.31 15.75 -34.65
N ASP A 388 2.08 16.83 -34.78
CA ASP A 388 3.40 16.94 -34.12
C ASP A 388 3.31 16.88 -32.59
N LYS A 389 2.28 17.53 -32.02
CA LYS A 389 2.02 17.46 -30.57
C LYS A 389 1.64 16.05 -30.16
N LEU A 390 0.87 15.35 -30.98
CA LEU A 390 0.51 13.96 -30.72
C LEU A 390 1.74 13.04 -30.72
N ASN A 391 2.69 13.23 -31.65
CA ASN A 391 3.92 12.44 -31.69
C ASN A 391 4.78 12.66 -30.45
N LYS A 392 4.95 13.92 -30.01
CA LYS A 392 5.65 14.24 -28.74
C LYS A 392 4.94 13.64 -27.52
N HIS A 393 3.62 13.75 -27.46
CA HIS A 393 2.81 13.13 -26.42
C HIS A 393 3.00 11.60 -26.38
N PHE A 394 3.08 10.95 -27.53
CA PHE A 394 3.19 9.50 -27.64
C PHE A 394 4.48 8.96 -27.03
N GLU A 395 5.61 9.67 -27.14
CA GLU A 395 6.90 9.28 -26.51
C GLU A 395 6.78 9.09 -24.99
N ASP A 396 6.05 9.98 -24.33
CA ASP A 396 5.82 9.95 -22.88
C ASP A 396 4.66 9.01 -22.53
N CYS A 397 3.57 9.05 -23.31
CA CYS A 397 2.36 8.29 -23.04
C CYS A 397 2.58 6.77 -23.18
N GLN A 398 3.35 6.32 -24.17
CA GLN A 398 3.63 4.89 -24.38
C GLN A 398 4.37 4.26 -23.19
N LYS A 399 5.19 5.06 -22.47
CA LYS A 399 5.95 4.59 -21.30
C LYS A 399 5.10 4.55 -20.02
N LEU A 400 4.12 5.44 -19.88
CA LEU A 400 3.45 5.69 -18.60
C LEU A 400 1.99 5.22 -18.56
N ASN A 401 1.31 5.12 -19.70
CA ASN A 401 -0.14 4.96 -19.74
C ASN A 401 -0.61 3.83 -20.68
N ASP A 402 -1.33 2.87 -20.10
CA ASP A 402 -2.02 1.78 -20.82
C ASP A 402 -3.55 1.90 -20.75
N THR A 403 -4.07 3.05 -20.33
CA THR A 403 -5.50 3.26 -20.02
C THR A 403 -5.95 4.66 -20.40
N ALA A 404 -7.26 4.89 -20.53
CA ALA A 404 -7.79 6.22 -20.83
C ALA A 404 -7.50 7.20 -19.69
N ILE A 405 -7.03 8.40 -20.03
CA ILE A 405 -6.83 9.50 -19.09
C ILE A 405 -8.00 10.46 -19.16
N LYS A 406 -8.58 10.78 -18.00
CA LYS A 406 -9.48 11.92 -17.83
C LYS A 406 -8.76 13.04 -17.08
N MET A 407 -8.72 14.20 -17.73
CA MET A 407 -8.29 15.46 -17.15
C MET A 407 -9.52 16.21 -16.59
N PRO A 408 -9.34 17.12 -15.63
CA PRO A 408 -10.39 18.05 -15.21
C PRO A 408 -10.96 18.85 -16.38
N GLU A 409 -12.27 19.13 -16.36
CA GLU A 409 -12.92 19.97 -17.36
C GLU A 409 -12.50 21.44 -17.19
N LEU A 410 -12.29 22.14 -18.31
CA LEU A 410 -11.99 23.58 -18.32
C LEU A 410 -13.16 24.35 -17.67
N GLY A 411 -12.86 25.21 -16.69
CA GLY A 411 -13.87 25.90 -15.88
C GLY A 411 -14.37 25.11 -14.66
N LYS A 412 -14.01 23.83 -14.52
CA LYS A 412 -14.23 23.02 -13.31
C LYS A 412 -12.92 22.46 -12.73
N ASN A 413 -11.79 22.98 -13.19
CA ASN A 413 -10.45 22.59 -12.79
C ASN A 413 -9.98 23.27 -11.50
N ILE A 414 -10.82 24.08 -10.85
CA ILE A 414 -10.49 24.70 -9.57
C ILE A 414 -10.77 23.74 -8.40
N LEU A 415 -9.70 23.37 -7.70
CA LEU A 415 -9.74 22.67 -6.44
C LEU A 415 -9.82 23.67 -5.28
N LYS A 416 -10.86 23.52 -4.47
CA LYS A 416 -11.11 24.31 -3.27
C LYS A 416 -11.86 23.50 -2.23
N PHE A 417 -11.95 24.01 -1.00
CA PHE A 417 -12.73 23.37 0.05
C PHE A 417 -14.22 23.31 -0.33
N LYS A 418 -14.80 22.11 -0.24
CA LYS A 418 -16.22 21.84 -0.59
C LYS A 418 -16.98 21.07 0.49
N ASN A 419 -16.27 20.41 1.41
CA ASN A 419 -16.87 19.49 2.38
C ASN A 419 -17.36 20.22 3.63
N PHE A 420 -18.20 21.26 3.44
CA PHE A 420 -18.71 22.06 4.56
C PHE A 420 -19.46 21.20 5.58
N LYS A 421 -20.18 20.15 5.15
CA LYS A 421 -20.87 19.21 6.04
C LYS A 421 -19.99 18.59 7.13
N ASN A 422 -18.68 18.47 6.89
CA ASN A 422 -17.74 17.91 7.86
C ASN A 422 -17.43 18.90 9.01
N LYS A 423 -17.98 20.12 8.97
CA LYS A 423 -18.01 21.05 10.11
C LYS A 423 -18.91 20.49 11.22
N GLU A 424 -19.98 19.76 10.91
CA GLU A 424 -20.82 19.13 11.93
C GLU A 424 -20.12 17.92 12.55
N MET A 425 -20.33 17.75 13.85
CA MET A 425 -19.92 16.54 14.55
C MET A 425 -20.79 15.36 14.11
N ALA A 426 -20.17 14.21 13.81
CA ALA A 426 -20.90 12.97 13.55
C ALA A 426 -21.79 12.62 14.76
N PRO A 427 -23.11 12.40 14.55
CA PRO A 427 -24.06 12.25 15.66
C PRO A 427 -23.85 10.95 16.42
N PHE A 428 -23.58 9.85 15.71
CA PHE A 428 -23.35 8.52 16.28
C PHE A 428 -21.98 8.00 15.86
N ILE A 429 -21.25 7.42 16.81
CA ILE A 429 -19.97 6.74 16.59
C ILE A 429 -19.94 5.43 17.36
N VAL A 430 -19.46 4.36 16.73
CA VAL A 430 -19.23 3.07 17.38
C VAL A 430 -17.73 2.89 17.59
N TYR A 431 -17.31 2.65 18.84
CA TYR A 431 -15.97 2.22 19.19
C TYR A 431 -16.00 0.74 19.49
N ALA A 432 -15.10 -0.05 18.92
CA ALA A 432 -15.13 -1.49 19.07
C ALA A 432 -13.73 -2.09 19.13
N ASP A 433 -13.67 -3.27 19.75
CA ASP A 433 -12.47 -4.10 19.84
C ASP A 433 -12.86 -5.58 19.91
N LEU A 434 -11.91 -6.46 19.59
CA LEU A 434 -12.12 -7.90 19.67
C LEU A 434 -10.91 -8.61 20.26
N GLU A 435 -11.17 -9.76 20.86
CA GLU A 435 -10.13 -10.62 21.43
C GLU A 435 -10.14 -11.99 20.78
N SER A 436 -8.96 -12.63 20.71
CA SER A 436 -8.77 -13.89 19.99
C SER A 436 -8.10 -14.96 20.83
N VAL A 437 -8.53 -16.21 20.62
CA VAL A 437 -7.82 -17.42 21.06
C VAL A 437 -6.69 -17.75 20.07
N LEU A 438 -5.50 -18.05 20.57
CA LEU A 438 -4.31 -18.40 19.77
C LEU A 438 -4.10 -19.92 19.71
N ARG A 439 -4.79 -20.59 18.79
CA ARG A 439 -4.70 -22.05 18.63
C ARG A 439 -3.33 -22.45 18.04
N PRO A 440 -2.54 -23.31 18.69
CA PRO A 440 -1.30 -23.83 18.12
C PRO A 440 -1.57 -24.55 16.80
N THR A 441 -0.64 -24.47 15.86
CA THR A 441 -0.74 -25.16 14.58
C THR A 441 0.41 -26.14 14.38
N ASP A 442 0.12 -27.29 13.79
CA ASP A 442 1.13 -28.32 13.44
C ASP A 442 2.01 -27.92 12.22
N ASP A 443 1.78 -26.74 11.64
CA ASP A 443 2.52 -26.25 10.48
C ASP A 443 3.88 -25.69 10.91
N SER A 444 4.97 -26.25 10.39
CA SER A 444 6.35 -25.79 10.63
C SER A 444 6.60 -24.29 10.42
N LYS A 445 5.75 -23.57 9.67
CA LYS A 445 5.91 -22.14 9.36
C LYS A 445 4.90 -21.22 10.04
N LYS A 446 3.82 -21.76 10.60
CA LYS A 446 2.78 -21.02 11.32
C LYS A 446 2.80 -21.51 12.77
N SER A 447 3.05 -20.62 13.72
CA SER A 447 3.10 -21.01 15.13
C SER A 447 1.70 -21.16 15.71
N GLN A 448 0.85 -20.15 15.47
CA GLN A 448 -0.51 -20.06 16.02
C GLN A 448 -1.49 -19.52 14.97
N GLN A 449 -2.72 -20.01 15.01
CA GLN A 449 -3.89 -19.45 14.33
C GLN A 449 -4.70 -18.62 15.33
N HIS A 450 -5.07 -17.41 14.92
CA HIS A 450 -5.89 -16.51 15.72
C HIS A 450 -7.36 -16.76 15.38
N VAL A 451 -8.19 -17.02 16.39
CA VAL A 451 -9.63 -17.27 16.25
C VAL A 451 -10.39 -16.28 17.13
N PRO A 452 -11.33 -15.49 16.59
CA PRO A 452 -12.08 -14.50 17.38
C PRO A 452 -12.87 -15.21 18.49
N ALA A 453 -12.80 -14.64 19.69
CA ALA A 453 -13.30 -15.23 20.93
C ALA A 453 -14.27 -14.30 21.66
N ALA A 454 -14.03 -13.00 21.61
CA ALA A 454 -14.91 -11.99 22.17
C ALA A 454 -14.90 -10.74 21.30
N VAL A 455 -15.99 -9.99 21.34
CA VAL A 455 -16.12 -8.69 20.68
C VAL A 455 -16.98 -7.77 21.53
N GLY A 456 -16.59 -6.50 21.60
CA GLY A 456 -17.34 -5.48 22.32
C GLY A 456 -17.47 -4.22 21.48
N TYR A 457 -18.50 -3.43 21.77
CA TYR A 457 -18.62 -2.09 21.25
C TYR A 457 -19.26 -1.12 22.24
N TYR A 458 -18.86 0.14 22.13
CA TYR A 458 -19.45 1.30 22.80
C TYR A 458 -20.03 2.23 21.73
N LEU A 459 -21.35 2.44 21.77
CA LEU A 459 -22.02 3.46 20.98
C LEU A 459 -21.94 4.79 21.74
N LYS A 460 -21.35 5.81 21.11
CA LYS A 460 -21.35 7.19 21.59
C LYS A 460 -22.30 8.03 20.75
N CYS A 461 -23.25 8.68 21.41
CA CYS A 461 -24.11 9.71 20.84
C CYS A 461 -23.58 11.09 21.23
N SER A 462 -23.39 11.99 20.26
CA SER A 462 -22.76 13.30 20.50
C SER A 462 -23.73 14.39 20.97
N TYR A 463 -25.05 14.16 20.86
CA TYR A 463 -26.07 15.15 21.23
C TYR A 463 -26.94 14.73 22.42
N ASP A 464 -26.97 13.44 22.77
CA ASP A 464 -27.70 12.90 23.90
C ASP A 464 -26.93 11.73 24.52
N ASP A 465 -26.27 11.98 25.65
CA ASP A 465 -25.47 10.97 26.34
C ASP A 465 -26.30 9.78 26.84
N THR A 466 -27.62 9.93 27.02
CA THR A 466 -28.49 8.83 27.46
C THR A 466 -28.63 7.72 26.41
N LEU A 467 -28.35 8.03 25.14
CA LEU A 467 -28.33 7.07 24.04
C LEU A 467 -26.99 6.33 23.92
N SER A 468 -26.00 6.64 24.78
CA SER A 468 -24.69 6.02 24.74
C SER A 468 -24.64 4.78 25.63
N PHE A 469 -24.22 3.63 25.09
CA PHE A 469 -24.20 2.36 25.82
C PHE A 469 -23.10 1.41 25.33
N TYR A 470 -22.75 0.45 26.18
CA TYR A 470 -21.78 -0.61 25.90
C TYR A 470 -22.48 -1.98 25.79
N LYS A 471 -22.08 -2.80 24.81
CA LYS A 471 -22.43 -4.22 24.72
C LYS A 471 -21.22 -5.06 24.33
N ALA A 472 -21.21 -6.32 24.76
CA ALA A 472 -20.19 -7.28 24.36
C ALA A 472 -20.73 -8.71 24.35
N HIS A 473 -20.04 -9.59 23.63
CA HIS A 473 -20.34 -11.01 23.55
C HIS A 473 -19.05 -11.83 23.45
N ARG A 474 -18.98 -12.91 24.24
CA ARG A 474 -17.89 -13.89 24.23
C ARG A 474 -18.43 -15.23 23.72
N GLY A 475 -17.83 -15.75 22.65
CA GLY A 475 -18.25 -16.99 22.00
C GLY A 475 -17.62 -17.20 20.63
N GLU A 476 -17.70 -18.42 20.12
CA GLU A 476 -17.27 -18.76 18.75
C GLU A 476 -18.11 -18.02 17.69
N ASP A 477 -19.32 -17.58 18.04
CA ASP A 477 -20.25 -16.83 17.21
C ASP A 477 -20.11 -15.29 17.36
N SER A 478 -19.07 -14.81 18.04
CA SER A 478 -18.79 -13.38 18.27
C SER A 478 -18.91 -12.49 17.03
N MET A 479 -18.30 -12.89 15.91
CA MET A 479 -18.37 -12.08 14.68
C MET A 479 -19.77 -12.07 14.05
N GLN A 480 -20.53 -13.16 14.21
CA GLN A 480 -21.92 -13.20 13.76
C GLN A 480 -22.80 -12.29 14.63
N TRP A 481 -22.67 -12.41 15.97
CA TRP A 481 -23.38 -11.55 16.91
C TRP A 481 -23.11 -10.07 16.63
N PHE A 482 -21.86 -9.70 16.36
CA PHE A 482 -21.51 -8.32 16.03
C PHE A 482 -22.17 -7.83 14.73
N ALA A 483 -22.25 -8.67 13.70
CA ALA A 483 -22.95 -8.32 12.46
C ALA A 483 -24.46 -8.15 12.65
N ASP A 484 -25.08 -8.99 13.47
CA ASP A 484 -26.50 -8.91 13.80
C ASP A 484 -26.80 -7.64 14.62
N GLU A 485 -25.94 -7.30 15.60
CA GLU A 485 -26.04 -6.06 16.38
C GLU A 485 -25.88 -4.81 15.51
N MET A 486 -24.92 -4.78 14.57
CA MET A 486 -24.80 -3.67 13.63
C MET A 486 -26.07 -3.53 12.77
N ALA A 487 -26.70 -4.63 12.37
CA ALA A 487 -27.96 -4.57 11.62
C ALA A 487 -29.10 -3.98 12.46
N GLN A 488 -29.20 -4.35 13.74
CA GLN A 488 -30.18 -3.76 14.66
C GLN A 488 -29.92 -2.27 14.90
N LEU A 489 -28.66 -1.87 15.13
CA LEU A 489 -28.29 -0.47 15.29
C LEU A 489 -28.67 0.39 14.07
N ALA A 490 -28.58 -0.16 12.85
CA ALA A 490 -29.02 0.57 11.66
C ALA A 490 -30.53 0.83 11.66
N GLU A 491 -31.34 -0.09 12.16
CA GLU A 491 -32.77 0.10 12.32
C GLU A 491 -33.06 1.18 13.37
N ASP A 492 -32.47 1.03 14.57
CA ASP A 492 -32.67 1.95 15.68
C ASP A 492 -32.29 3.38 15.28
N MET A 493 -31.13 3.58 14.64
CA MET A 493 -30.69 4.88 14.15
C MET A 493 -31.58 5.42 13.02
N ALA A 494 -32.08 4.56 12.13
CA ALA A 494 -32.99 5.00 11.06
C ALA A 494 -34.28 5.59 11.62
N THR A 495 -34.82 5.05 12.72
CA THR A 495 -36.02 5.61 13.36
C THR A 495 -35.81 7.03 13.86
N VAL A 496 -34.61 7.35 14.36
CA VAL A 496 -34.22 8.70 14.78
C VAL A 496 -34.20 9.64 13.56
N PHE A 497 -33.55 9.24 12.46
CA PHE A 497 -33.47 10.07 11.25
C PHE A 497 -34.82 10.23 10.52
N TRP A 498 -35.75 9.28 10.67
CA TRP A 498 -37.11 9.38 10.10
C TRP A 498 -38.05 10.28 10.90
N SER A 499 -37.66 10.70 12.11
CA SER A 499 -38.46 11.56 12.99
C SER A 499 -37.79 12.91 13.24
N PRO A 500 -37.52 13.73 12.20
CA PRO A 500 -36.82 15.00 12.37
C PRO A 500 -37.66 16.00 13.17
N HIS A 501 -37.01 16.75 14.05
CA HIS A 501 -37.65 17.85 14.78
C HIS A 501 -37.82 19.10 13.91
N ASP A 502 -38.96 19.77 14.05
CA ASP A 502 -39.22 21.07 13.43
C ASP A 502 -38.34 22.18 14.01
N ILE A 503 -38.11 23.23 13.22
CA ILE A 503 -37.33 24.39 13.64
C ILE A 503 -37.97 25.12 14.83
N ASN A 504 -37.20 25.27 15.91
CA ASN A 504 -37.56 25.98 17.13
C ASN A 504 -36.57 27.13 17.39
N MET A 505 -37.01 28.37 17.12
CA MET A 505 -36.20 29.59 17.26
C MET A 505 -36.66 30.47 18.42
N THR A 506 -35.68 30.91 19.23
CA THR A 506 -35.87 32.00 20.20
C THR A 506 -36.06 33.36 19.50
N TRP A 507 -36.56 34.36 20.23
CA TRP A 507 -36.73 35.72 19.69
C TRP A 507 -35.38 36.34 19.25
N LEU A 508 -34.32 36.15 20.04
CA LEU A 508 -32.96 36.61 19.72
C LEU A 508 -32.46 36.03 18.38
N GLN A 509 -32.60 34.72 18.18
CA GLN A 509 -32.21 34.05 16.93
C GLN A 509 -33.00 34.55 15.72
N LYS A 510 -34.27 34.92 15.88
CA LYS A 510 -35.06 35.54 14.81
C LYS A 510 -34.50 36.91 14.42
N VAL A 511 -33.98 37.67 15.39
CA VAL A 511 -33.29 38.95 15.14
C VAL A 511 -31.94 38.73 14.47
N GLU A 512 -31.16 37.76 14.94
CA GLU A 512 -29.87 37.38 14.33
C GLU A 512 -30.04 36.96 12.87
N TYR A 513 -31.02 36.11 12.56
CA TYR A 513 -31.34 35.71 11.20
C TYR A 513 -31.67 36.92 10.30
N ARG A 514 -32.44 37.89 10.81
CA ARG A 514 -32.80 39.11 10.05
C ARG A 514 -31.56 39.95 9.77
N ARG A 515 -30.67 40.12 10.76
CA ARG A 515 -29.44 40.92 10.66
C ARG A 515 -28.29 40.23 9.94
N ALA A 516 -28.34 38.90 9.77
CA ALA A 516 -27.28 38.14 9.11
C ALA A 516 -27.05 38.63 7.67
N THR A 517 -25.83 39.08 7.41
CA THR A 517 -25.32 39.55 6.11
C THR A 517 -24.49 38.48 5.38
N HIS A 518 -24.08 37.43 6.09
CA HIS A 518 -23.27 36.33 5.56
C HIS A 518 -23.90 34.97 5.89
N CYS A 519 -23.71 34.00 4.99
CA CYS A 519 -24.09 32.61 5.20
C CYS A 519 -23.17 31.96 6.25
N HIS A 520 -23.72 31.33 7.29
CA HIS A 520 -22.92 30.69 8.33
C HIS A 520 -22.18 29.42 7.86
N ILE A 521 -22.63 28.79 6.76
CA ILE A 521 -22.04 27.55 6.22
C ILE A 521 -20.79 27.87 5.39
N CYS A 522 -20.95 28.66 4.34
CA CYS A 522 -19.88 29.00 3.40
C CYS A 522 -19.15 30.32 3.70
N GLU A 523 -19.65 31.08 4.69
CA GLU A 523 -19.06 32.34 5.17
C GLU A 523 -19.02 33.46 4.11
N GLN A 524 -19.76 33.30 3.00
CA GLN A 524 -19.90 34.30 1.94
C GLN A 524 -21.05 35.27 2.21
N PRO A 525 -20.96 36.53 1.76
CA PRO A 525 -22.04 37.50 1.88
C PRO A 525 -23.25 37.07 1.06
N PHE A 526 -24.46 37.43 1.52
CA PHE A 526 -25.69 37.29 0.75
C PHE A 526 -25.75 38.39 -0.32
N THR A 527 -25.93 38.01 -1.59
CA THR A 527 -26.24 38.94 -2.68
C THR A 527 -27.75 39.17 -2.80
N THR A 528 -28.17 40.16 -3.58
CA THR A 528 -29.60 40.48 -3.79
C THR A 528 -30.38 39.33 -4.45
N ASP A 529 -29.68 38.47 -5.19
CA ASP A 529 -30.27 37.33 -5.91
C ASP A 529 -30.30 36.06 -5.04
N ASP A 530 -29.65 36.07 -3.87
CA ASP A 530 -29.56 34.91 -2.99
C ASP A 530 -30.81 34.76 -2.11
N LYS A 531 -31.41 33.57 -2.16
CA LYS A 531 -32.48 33.19 -1.23
C LYS A 531 -31.89 32.79 0.13
N LYS A 532 -32.06 33.68 1.12
CA LYS A 532 -31.70 33.45 2.52
C LYS A 532 -32.68 32.47 3.17
N VAL A 533 -32.18 31.37 3.72
CA VAL A 533 -32.95 30.32 4.41
C VAL A 533 -32.44 30.08 5.83
N ARG A 534 -33.27 29.42 6.66
CA ARG A 534 -32.96 29.10 8.06
C ARG A 534 -32.48 27.66 8.16
N ASP A 535 -31.23 27.47 8.50
CA ASP A 535 -30.67 26.14 8.78
C ASP A 535 -30.93 25.75 10.23
N HIS A 536 -31.18 24.46 10.47
CA HIS A 536 -31.42 23.91 11.80
C HIS A 536 -30.98 22.45 11.90
N ASN A 537 -30.74 21.99 13.12
CA ASN A 537 -30.41 20.61 13.44
C ASN A 537 -31.71 19.80 13.65
N HIS A 538 -31.90 18.74 12.87
CA HIS A 538 -33.10 17.92 12.93
C HIS A 538 -33.13 16.95 14.13
N LEU A 539 -32.00 16.77 14.83
CA LEU A 539 -31.85 15.84 15.96
C LEU A 539 -32.13 16.48 17.31
N LEU A 540 -32.19 17.82 17.39
CA LEU A 540 -32.41 18.55 18.63
C LEU A 540 -33.85 19.08 18.74
N PRO A 541 -34.54 18.86 19.88
CA PRO A 541 -35.93 19.29 20.05
C PRO A 541 -36.06 20.80 20.32
N ASN A 542 -35.06 21.42 20.95
CA ASN A 542 -35.08 22.83 21.36
C ASN A 542 -33.78 23.52 20.96
N ASN A 543 -33.86 24.84 20.72
CA ASN A 543 -32.71 25.68 20.34
C ASN A 543 -31.92 25.11 19.14
N ASN A 544 -32.65 24.59 18.15
CA ASN A 544 -32.06 23.82 17.06
C ASN A 544 -31.67 24.67 15.84
N PHE A 545 -31.88 25.99 15.88
CA PHE A 545 -31.45 26.90 14.81
C PHE A 545 -29.93 27.07 14.77
N ARG A 546 -29.32 26.78 13.62
CA ARG A 546 -27.86 26.89 13.39
C ARG A 546 -27.47 28.27 12.86
N GLY A 547 -28.23 28.81 11.91
CA GLY A 547 -27.92 30.11 11.33
C GLY A 547 -28.62 30.42 10.00
N ALA A 548 -28.37 31.62 9.47
CA ALA A 548 -28.79 31.98 8.13
C ALA A 548 -27.88 31.31 7.09
N ALA A 549 -28.46 30.73 6.04
CA ALA A 549 -27.71 30.05 4.99
C ALA A 549 -28.22 30.41 3.59
N HIS A 550 -27.38 30.22 2.57
CA HIS A 550 -27.84 30.16 1.18
C HIS A 550 -28.69 28.90 0.99
N GLU A 551 -29.76 28.97 0.20
CA GLU A 551 -30.60 27.80 -0.11
C GLU A 551 -29.76 26.60 -0.61
N GLY A 552 -28.85 26.84 -1.56
CA GLY A 552 -27.95 25.80 -2.07
C GLY A 552 -26.96 25.27 -1.04
N CYS A 553 -26.49 26.10 -0.10
CA CYS A 553 -25.61 25.63 0.99
C CYS A 553 -26.39 24.74 1.96
N ASN A 554 -27.61 25.15 2.34
CA ASN A 554 -28.48 24.44 3.25
C ASN A 554 -28.82 23.04 2.74
N VAL A 555 -29.20 22.91 1.46
CA VAL A 555 -29.53 21.61 0.84
C VAL A 555 -28.34 20.64 0.86
N ASN A 556 -27.12 21.16 0.76
CA ASN A 556 -25.90 20.34 0.79
C ASN A 556 -25.35 20.09 2.20
N TYR A 557 -25.89 20.76 3.21
CA TYR A 557 -25.46 20.69 4.62
C TYR A 557 -26.45 19.83 5.41
N GLN A 558 -26.45 18.54 5.13
CA GLN A 558 -27.33 17.56 5.76
C GLN A 558 -26.61 16.75 6.83
N ASP A 559 -27.37 16.30 7.82
CA ASP A 559 -26.88 15.39 8.85
C ASP A 559 -26.39 14.07 8.22
N SER A 560 -25.27 13.55 8.71
CA SER A 560 -24.63 12.39 8.11
C SER A 560 -25.32 11.10 8.53
N HIS A 561 -25.86 10.36 7.56
CA HIS A 561 -26.31 8.97 7.75
C HIS A 561 -25.16 7.95 7.78
N ILE A 562 -23.90 8.41 7.71
CA ILE A 562 -22.72 7.55 7.85
C ILE A 562 -22.35 7.48 9.32
N VAL A 563 -22.30 6.26 9.85
CA VAL A 563 -21.90 5.93 11.22
C VAL A 563 -20.47 5.38 11.20
N PRO A 564 -19.48 6.11 11.73
CA PRO A 564 -18.13 5.62 11.89
C PRO A 564 -18.07 4.47 12.90
N VAL A 565 -17.41 3.37 12.53
CA VAL A 565 -17.08 2.24 13.41
C VAL A 565 -15.56 2.18 13.54
N LEU A 566 -15.04 2.50 14.71
CA LEU A 566 -13.60 2.65 14.96
C LEU A 566 -13.02 1.44 15.69
N PHE A 567 -11.97 0.88 15.10
CA PHE A 567 -11.05 -0.05 15.76
C PHE A 567 -9.64 0.54 15.73
N HIS A 568 -8.82 0.22 16.73
CA HIS A 568 -7.43 0.65 16.75
C HIS A 568 -6.55 -0.38 16.04
N ASN A 569 -6.03 -0.05 14.85
CA ASN A 569 -5.32 -0.96 13.93
C ASN A 569 -6.23 -1.94 13.15
N LEU A 570 -7.45 -1.51 12.83
CA LEU A 570 -8.43 -2.24 12.01
C LEU A 570 -7.81 -2.91 10.78
N SER A 571 -7.08 -2.13 9.95
CA SER A 571 -6.52 -2.59 8.68
C SER A 571 -5.50 -3.72 8.86
N GLY A 572 -4.90 -3.84 10.05
CA GLY A 572 -3.82 -4.76 10.34
C GLY A 572 -4.27 -6.10 10.92
N TYR A 573 -5.44 -6.13 11.57
CA TYR A 573 -5.88 -7.29 12.35
C TYR A 573 -7.40 -7.51 12.26
N ASP A 574 -8.21 -6.63 12.86
CA ASP A 574 -9.65 -6.89 13.10
C ASP A 574 -10.47 -7.02 11.81
N ALA A 575 -10.10 -6.27 10.77
CA ALA A 575 -10.78 -6.34 9.48
C ALA A 575 -10.74 -7.74 8.86
N HIS A 576 -9.75 -8.57 9.21
CA HIS A 576 -9.67 -9.93 8.70
C HIS A 576 -10.75 -10.85 9.28
N PHE A 577 -11.20 -10.60 10.52
CA PHE A 577 -12.28 -11.37 11.14
C PHE A 577 -13.66 -10.84 10.74
N ILE A 578 -13.84 -9.52 10.78
CA ILE A 578 -15.16 -8.88 10.69
C ILE A 578 -15.73 -8.85 9.28
N VAL A 579 -14.88 -8.64 8.25
CA VAL A 579 -15.36 -8.33 6.90
C VAL A 579 -16.22 -9.44 6.30
N THR A 580 -15.95 -10.70 6.69
CA THR A 580 -16.66 -11.86 6.15
C THR A 580 -18.11 -11.92 6.64
N ASP A 581 -18.33 -11.78 7.94
CA ASP A 581 -19.68 -11.82 8.52
C ASP A 581 -20.48 -10.57 8.15
N ILE A 582 -19.87 -9.38 8.19
CA ILE A 582 -20.52 -8.14 7.72
C ILE A 582 -20.90 -8.20 6.23
N ALA A 583 -20.10 -8.87 5.40
CA ALA A 583 -20.43 -9.06 3.98
C ALA A 583 -21.59 -10.02 3.77
N THR A 584 -21.62 -11.13 4.51
CA THR A 584 -22.51 -12.27 4.21
C THR A 584 -23.80 -12.26 5.01
N LYS A 585 -23.81 -11.72 6.24
CA LYS A 585 -24.95 -11.73 7.16
C LYS A 585 -25.83 -10.49 7.03
N MET A 586 -25.21 -9.32 6.93
CA MET A 586 -25.94 -8.08 6.71
C MET A 586 -26.33 -7.98 5.23
N GLN A 587 -27.59 -7.68 4.92
CA GLN A 587 -28.00 -7.40 3.53
C GLN A 587 -27.44 -6.06 3.05
N GLY A 588 -27.11 -6.00 1.76
CA GLY A 588 -26.63 -4.81 1.08
C GLY A 588 -25.16 -4.80 0.70
N THR A 589 -24.79 -3.75 -0.02
CA THR A 589 -23.51 -3.69 -0.74
C THR A 589 -22.35 -3.24 0.15
N ILE A 590 -21.13 -3.70 -0.18
CA ILE A 590 -19.90 -3.25 0.46
C ILE A 590 -19.03 -2.50 -0.54
N ASP A 591 -18.67 -1.27 -0.17
CA ASP A 591 -17.64 -0.50 -0.86
C ASP A 591 -16.30 -0.62 -0.14
N LEU A 592 -15.22 -0.75 -0.91
CA LEU A 592 -13.87 -0.99 -0.40
C LEU A 592 -12.93 0.14 -0.82
N LEU A 593 -12.01 0.48 0.09
CA LEU A 593 -10.79 1.21 -0.22
C LEU A 593 -9.58 0.26 -0.07
N PRO A 594 -9.31 -0.60 -1.07
CA PRO A 594 -8.33 -1.68 -0.93
C PRO A 594 -6.88 -1.21 -1.11
N ILE A 595 -5.97 -1.83 -0.35
CA ILE A 595 -4.52 -1.81 -0.62
C ILE A 595 -4.14 -3.10 -1.35
N THR A 596 -4.56 -4.23 -0.81
CA THR A 596 -4.44 -5.56 -1.41
C THR A 596 -5.81 -6.23 -1.44
N LYS A 597 -5.89 -7.48 -1.92
CA LYS A 597 -7.13 -8.26 -1.90
C LYS A 597 -7.65 -8.56 -0.49
N GLU A 598 -6.82 -8.44 0.55
CA GLU A 598 -7.19 -8.75 1.94
C GLU A 598 -7.02 -7.56 2.90
N LYS A 599 -6.16 -6.60 2.56
CA LYS A 599 -5.89 -5.42 3.39
C LYS A 599 -6.61 -4.20 2.84
N TYR A 600 -7.51 -3.65 3.64
CA TYR A 600 -8.35 -2.50 3.27
C TYR A 600 -8.02 -1.30 4.16
N ILE A 601 -7.94 -0.09 3.58
CA ILE A 601 -7.85 1.17 4.37
C ILE A 601 -9.12 1.35 5.19
N SER A 602 -10.26 1.08 4.56
CA SER A 602 -11.60 1.15 5.12
C SER A 602 -12.54 0.37 4.21
N PHE A 603 -13.63 -0.10 4.77
CA PHE A 603 -14.78 -0.63 4.04
C PHE A 603 -16.05 0.01 4.58
N THR A 604 -17.04 0.21 3.71
CA THR A 604 -18.33 0.81 4.06
C THR A 604 -19.42 -0.16 3.69
N LYS A 605 -20.25 -0.52 4.66
CA LYS A 605 -21.44 -1.36 4.48
C LYS A 605 -22.65 -0.45 4.29
N HIS A 606 -23.32 -0.62 3.15
CA HIS A 606 -24.64 -0.03 2.90
C HIS A 606 -25.70 -1.05 3.29
N VAL A 607 -26.70 -0.62 4.07
CA VAL A 607 -27.79 -1.49 4.53
C VAL A 607 -29.01 -1.24 3.65
N ASP A 608 -29.45 -2.22 2.87
CA ASP A 608 -30.46 -1.99 1.80
C ASP A 608 -31.79 -1.41 2.29
N LYS A 609 -32.21 -1.72 3.53
CA LYS A 609 -33.49 -1.29 4.11
C LYS A 609 -33.46 0.10 4.73
N TYR A 610 -32.30 0.58 5.14
CA TYR A 610 -32.17 1.78 5.97
C TYR A 610 -31.20 2.78 5.32
N PRO A 611 -31.36 4.09 5.52
CA PRO A 611 -30.44 5.09 4.96
C PRO A 611 -29.04 5.05 5.60
N ILE A 612 -28.83 4.21 6.61
CA ILE A 612 -27.60 4.11 7.42
C ILE A 612 -26.49 3.38 6.67
N GLN A 613 -25.27 3.93 6.79
CA GLN A 613 -24.05 3.34 6.25
C GLN A 613 -23.02 3.18 7.37
N PHE A 614 -22.57 1.97 7.64
CA PHE A 614 -21.47 1.74 8.59
C PHE A 614 -20.14 1.85 7.88
N ARG A 615 -19.31 2.80 8.31
CA ARG A 615 -17.97 3.00 7.78
C ARG A 615 -16.94 2.55 8.81
N PHE A 616 -16.24 1.47 8.52
CA PHE A 616 -15.19 0.94 9.37
C PHE A 616 -13.90 1.73 9.17
N ILE A 617 -13.39 2.34 10.24
CA ILE A 617 -12.26 3.27 10.25
C ILE A 617 -11.18 2.76 11.19
N ASP A 618 -9.93 2.92 10.77
CA ASP A 618 -8.75 2.59 11.55
C ASP A 618 -8.25 3.83 12.30
N SER A 619 -8.40 3.87 13.62
CA SER A 619 -7.95 5.01 14.43
C SER A 619 -6.42 5.17 14.43
N PHE A 620 -5.67 4.09 14.19
CA PHE A 620 -4.20 4.13 14.10
C PHE A 620 -3.72 4.93 12.88
N ARG A 621 -4.55 5.05 11.84
CA ARG A 621 -4.27 5.92 10.67
C ARG A 621 -4.46 7.41 10.96
N PHE A 622 -5.01 7.75 12.13
CA PHE A 622 -5.05 9.10 12.67
C PHE A 622 -3.98 9.32 13.72
N MET A 623 -3.84 8.35 14.62
CA MET A 623 -2.99 8.42 15.80
C MET A 623 -2.06 7.20 15.83
N ALA A 624 -0.93 7.29 15.13
CA ALA A 624 0.01 6.18 14.95
C ALA A 624 0.89 5.94 16.21
N SER A 625 0.25 5.62 17.33
CA SER A 625 0.86 5.31 18.63
C SER A 625 0.04 4.22 19.31
N SER A 626 0.64 3.49 20.27
CA SER A 626 -0.10 2.51 21.07
C SER A 626 -1.19 3.19 21.91
N LEU A 627 -2.28 2.46 22.14
CA LEU A 627 -3.39 2.90 22.98
C LEU A 627 -2.93 3.32 24.39
N ASP A 628 -2.03 2.54 25.01
CA ASP A 628 -1.50 2.84 26.34
C ASP A 628 -0.77 4.19 26.40
N LYS A 629 0.08 4.47 25.40
CA LYS A 629 0.79 5.75 25.30
C LYS A 629 -0.18 6.91 25.07
N LEU A 630 -1.24 6.70 24.26
CA LEU A 630 -2.26 7.72 24.03
C LEU A 630 -3.12 7.98 25.28
N ALA A 631 -3.52 6.93 25.99
CA ALA A 631 -4.28 7.02 27.23
C ALA A 631 -3.51 7.80 28.30
N SER A 632 -2.18 7.64 28.36
CA SER A 632 -1.32 8.34 29.33
C SER A 632 -1.29 9.87 29.17
N TYR A 633 -1.73 10.39 28.01
CA TYR A 633 -1.77 11.83 27.75
C TYR A 633 -3.13 12.47 28.06
N LEU A 634 -4.15 11.67 28.35
CA LEU A 634 -5.48 12.20 28.65
C LEU A 634 -5.53 12.76 30.08
N PRO A 635 -6.08 13.97 30.28
CA PRO A 635 -6.28 14.54 31.61
C PRO A 635 -7.51 13.93 32.31
N THR A 636 -8.50 13.51 31.54
CA THR A 636 -9.81 13.01 32.02
C THR A 636 -10.32 11.89 31.13
N TYR A 637 -11.17 11.02 31.68
CA TYR A 637 -11.77 9.87 30.98
C TYR A 637 -13.30 9.89 31.11
N PRO A 638 -14.03 10.77 30.40
CA PRO A 638 -15.47 10.96 30.60
C PRO A 638 -16.31 9.72 30.31
N ASN A 639 -16.07 9.04 29.18
CA ASN A 639 -16.84 7.87 28.79
C ASN A 639 -16.52 6.70 29.73
N LEU A 640 -15.24 6.48 30.06
CA LEU A 640 -14.85 5.48 31.06
C LEU A 640 -15.53 5.76 32.42
N LYS A 641 -15.50 7.00 32.90
CA LYS A 641 -16.12 7.40 34.18
C LYS A 641 -17.64 7.25 34.15
N SER A 642 -18.29 7.49 33.02
CA SER A 642 -19.74 7.29 32.88
C SER A 642 -20.16 5.83 33.07
N GLN A 643 -19.35 4.89 32.60
CA GLN A 643 -19.62 3.44 32.68
C GLN A 643 -19.23 2.83 34.03
N TYR A 644 -18.46 3.57 34.84
CA TYR A 644 -17.91 3.13 36.12
C TYR A 644 -18.05 4.21 37.21
N SER A 645 -19.19 4.92 37.20
CA SER A 645 -19.43 6.08 38.07
C SER A 645 -19.41 5.75 39.56
N GLU A 646 -19.70 4.51 39.92
CA GLU A 646 -19.78 4.01 41.30
C GLU A 646 -18.44 3.47 41.84
N LEU A 647 -17.38 3.39 41.01
CA LEU A 647 -16.10 2.83 41.45
C LEU A 647 -15.31 3.79 42.37
N PRO A 648 -14.65 3.26 43.42
CA PRO A 648 -13.67 4.02 44.20
C PRO A 648 -12.53 4.56 43.33
N ALA A 649 -11.99 5.74 43.67
CA ALA A 649 -10.94 6.41 42.90
C ALA A 649 -9.67 5.53 42.70
N GLU A 650 -9.30 4.77 43.72
CA GLU A 650 -8.21 3.78 43.69
C GLU A 650 -8.42 2.67 42.64
N GLN A 651 -9.66 2.17 42.51
CA GLN A 651 -10.00 1.14 41.51
C GLN A 651 -10.10 1.75 40.12
N PHE A 652 -10.72 2.94 40.00
CA PHE A 652 -10.83 3.66 38.73
C PHE A 652 -9.45 3.95 38.12
N LYS A 653 -8.46 4.36 38.94
CA LYS A 653 -7.10 4.61 38.48
C LYS A 653 -6.45 3.39 37.80
N LEU A 654 -6.81 2.17 38.20
CA LEU A 654 -6.32 0.95 37.55
C LEU A 654 -6.83 0.77 36.12
N LEU A 655 -8.01 1.30 35.78
CA LEU A 655 -8.62 1.22 34.45
C LEU A 655 -8.15 2.32 33.50
N THR A 656 -7.48 3.37 33.99
CA THR A 656 -6.98 4.49 33.16
C THR A 656 -5.75 4.15 32.30
N LYS A 657 -5.17 2.96 32.49
CA LYS A 657 -4.01 2.47 31.76
C LYS A 657 -4.34 1.14 31.11
N LYS A 658 -3.67 0.77 30.03
CA LYS A 658 -3.94 -0.51 29.35
C LYS A 658 -3.67 -1.70 30.30
N GLY A 659 -4.52 -2.72 30.22
CA GLY A 659 -4.36 -3.96 30.99
C GLY A 659 -3.24 -4.84 30.43
N VAL A 660 -3.03 -6.01 31.02
CA VAL A 660 -2.00 -6.98 30.58
C VAL A 660 -2.67 -8.33 30.34
N MET A 661 -2.38 -8.95 29.20
CA MET A 661 -3.12 -10.12 28.73
C MET A 661 -2.19 -11.28 28.37
N PRO A 662 -2.45 -12.53 28.84
CA PRO A 662 -1.63 -13.69 28.52
C PRO A 662 -2.06 -14.29 27.17
N TYR A 663 -1.85 -13.55 26.07
CA TYR A 663 -2.32 -13.93 24.72
C TYR A 663 -1.90 -15.35 24.31
N ASP A 664 -0.63 -15.69 24.52
CA ASP A 664 -0.06 -16.99 24.17
C ASP A 664 -0.62 -18.17 24.98
N TYR A 665 -1.13 -17.90 26.19
CA TYR A 665 -1.74 -18.88 27.07
C TYR A 665 -3.19 -19.20 26.70
N ILE A 666 -3.91 -18.22 26.15
CA ILE A 666 -5.31 -18.35 25.74
C ILE A 666 -5.37 -19.08 24.40
N ASP A 667 -5.11 -20.39 24.46
CA ASP A 667 -5.00 -21.31 23.33
C ASP A 667 -6.31 -22.05 23.01
N SER A 668 -7.28 -22.00 23.93
CA SER A 668 -8.59 -22.62 23.81
C SER A 668 -9.67 -21.85 24.57
N PHE A 669 -10.94 -22.02 24.17
CA PHE A 669 -12.07 -21.38 24.85
C PHE A 669 -12.23 -21.84 26.31
N LYS A 670 -11.74 -23.03 26.65
CA LYS A 670 -11.77 -23.55 28.03
C LYS A 670 -10.92 -22.73 29.00
N ARG A 671 -9.93 -21.98 28.49
CA ARG A 671 -9.08 -21.11 29.32
C ARG A 671 -9.89 -20.01 29.98
N PHE A 672 -11.01 -19.58 29.39
CA PHE A 672 -11.87 -18.56 29.98
C PHE A 672 -12.55 -19.03 31.26
N ASP A 673 -12.77 -20.34 31.44
CA ASP A 673 -13.44 -20.90 32.61
C ASP A 673 -12.49 -21.12 33.81
N GLU A 674 -11.21 -20.75 33.68
CA GLU A 674 -10.22 -20.95 34.73
C GLU A 674 -10.39 -19.93 35.87
N ALA A 675 -10.59 -20.43 37.09
CA ALA A 675 -10.91 -19.62 38.27
C ALA A 675 -9.71 -18.88 38.90
N CYS A 676 -8.54 -18.88 38.25
CA CYS A 676 -7.35 -18.23 38.77
C CYS A 676 -6.51 -17.62 37.65
N LEU A 677 -5.83 -16.52 37.96
CA LEU A 677 -4.89 -15.89 37.03
C LEU A 677 -3.68 -16.83 36.80
N PRO A 678 -3.25 -17.08 35.55
CA PRO A 678 -2.13 -17.98 35.27
C PRO A 678 -0.80 -17.43 35.78
N SER A 679 0.23 -18.28 35.82
CA SER A 679 1.58 -17.90 36.27
C SER A 679 2.21 -16.82 35.37
N ILE A 680 3.22 -16.10 35.88
CA ILE A 680 3.92 -15.05 35.13
C ILE A 680 4.58 -15.56 33.84
N GLU A 681 5.04 -16.81 33.83
CA GLU A 681 5.64 -17.46 32.66
C GLU A 681 4.65 -17.57 31.48
N SER A 682 3.36 -17.73 31.79
CA SER A 682 2.28 -17.77 30.80
C SER A 682 1.99 -16.40 30.15
N PHE A 683 2.54 -15.31 30.68
CA PHE A 683 2.46 -13.97 30.08
C PHE A 683 3.63 -13.67 29.13
N TYR A 684 4.48 -14.65 28.81
CA TYR A 684 5.55 -14.47 27.82
C TYR A 684 5.00 -14.02 26.47
N ASN A 685 5.56 -12.95 25.91
CA ASN A 685 5.14 -12.40 24.63
C ASN A 685 6.00 -12.99 23.51
N LYS A 686 5.49 -13.99 22.78
CA LYS A 686 6.23 -14.58 21.65
C LYS A 686 6.39 -13.63 20.47
N LEU A 687 5.49 -12.65 20.29
CA LEU A 687 5.56 -11.72 19.16
C LEU A 687 6.76 -10.76 19.27
N GLU A 688 7.10 -10.36 20.49
CA GLU A 688 8.27 -9.54 20.81
C GLU A 688 9.47 -10.35 21.29
N ASP A 689 9.25 -11.63 21.61
CA ASP A 689 10.21 -12.58 22.18
C ASP A 689 10.77 -12.08 23.52
N LYS A 690 9.87 -11.78 24.46
CA LYS A 690 10.20 -11.18 25.76
C LYS A 690 9.34 -11.72 26.91
N PRO A 691 9.91 -11.86 28.12
CA PRO A 691 9.13 -12.16 29.32
C PRO A 691 8.23 -10.98 29.72
N CYS A 692 7.17 -11.28 30.47
CA CYS A 692 6.33 -10.24 31.07
C CYS A 692 7.04 -9.64 32.29
N PRO A 693 7.19 -8.31 32.38
CA PRO A 693 7.64 -7.64 33.59
C PRO A 693 6.75 -7.99 34.79
N ARG A 694 7.35 -8.37 35.93
CA ARG A 694 6.67 -8.63 37.21
C ARG A 694 5.79 -7.46 37.65
N ARG A 695 6.20 -6.21 37.41
CA ARG A 695 5.36 -5.02 37.70
C ARG A 695 4.02 -5.04 36.95
N LEU A 696 4.03 -5.49 35.69
CA LEU A 696 2.84 -5.61 34.85
C LEU A 696 1.98 -6.80 35.29
N TYR A 697 2.62 -7.90 35.67
CA TYR A 697 1.96 -9.08 36.23
C TYR A 697 1.30 -8.81 37.61
N GLN A 698 1.98 -8.10 38.52
CA GLN A 698 1.43 -7.67 39.81
C GLN A 698 0.21 -6.77 39.61
N ARG A 699 0.24 -5.90 38.61
CA ARG A 699 -0.92 -5.09 38.25
C ARG A 699 -2.09 -5.94 37.76
N ALA A 700 -1.84 -6.98 36.96
CA ALA A 700 -2.88 -7.92 36.54
C ALA A 700 -3.52 -8.63 37.75
N HIS A 701 -2.71 -9.07 38.72
CA HIS A 701 -3.20 -9.60 40.01
C HIS A 701 -4.04 -8.59 40.79
N ASN A 702 -3.58 -7.34 40.90
CA ASN A 702 -4.32 -6.28 41.59
C ASN A 702 -5.67 -6.01 40.92
N VAL A 703 -5.74 -6.03 39.58
CA VAL A 703 -7.00 -5.89 38.84
C VAL A 703 -7.90 -7.09 39.11
N TRP A 704 -7.39 -8.31 38.99
CA TRP A 704 -8.14 -9.54 39.29
C TRP A 704 -8.78 -9.49 40.68
N SER A 705 -7.99 -9.19 41.71
CA SER A 705 -8.47 -9.16 43.09
C SER A 705 -9.41 -7.99 43.38
N LYS A 706 -9.09 -6.76 42.94
CA LYS A 706 -9.92 -5.58 43.26
C LYS A 706 -11.26 -5.56 42.53
N PHE A 707 -11.36 -6.22 41.37
CA PHE A 707 -12.59 -6.32 40.58
C PHE A 707 -13.36 -7.64 40.80
N ASN A 708 -12.89 -8.49 41.74
CA ASN A 708 -13.52 -9.78 42.09
C ASN A 708 -13.78 -10.69 40.88
N CYS A 709 -12.84 -10.75 39.93
CA CYS A 709 -12.93 -11.64 38.77
C CYS A 709 -13.07 -13.09 39.24
N GLN A 710 -14.12 -13.79 38.80
CA GLN A 710 -14.34 -15.19 39.18
C GLN A 710 -13.55 -16.14 38.30
N ASP A 711 -13.42 -15.80 37.03
CA ASP A 711 -12.69 -16.57 36.02
C ASP A 711 -11.90 -15.68 35.06
N LEU A 712 -11.09 -16.31 34.21
CA LEU A 712 -10.27 -15.61 33.23
C LEU A 712 -11.14 -14.88 32.19
N GLY A 713 -12.34 -15.39 31.91
CA GLY A 713 -13.33 -14.73 31.07
C GLY A 713 -13.73 -13.36 31.59
N ASP A 714 -14.10 -13.25 32.87
CA ASP A 714 -14.45 -11.97 33.51
C ASP A 714 -13.30 -10.96 33.39
N TYR A 715 -12.06 -11.43 33.56
CA TYR A 715 -10.87 -10.61 33.39
C TYR A 715 -10.70 -10.12 31.93
N VAL A 716 -10.95 -10.98 30.94
CA VAL A 716 -10.92 -10.63 29.51
C VAL A 716 -12.01 -9.61 29.16
N ASP A 717 -13.22 -9.79 29.67
CA ASP A 717 -14.33 -8.88 29.39
C ASP A 717 -14.07 -7.49 29.97
N LEU A 718 -13.51 -7.43 31.19
CA LEU A 718 -13.08 -6.18 31.80
C LEU A 718 -11.93 -5.52 31.01
N TYR A 719 -10.95 -6.31 30.57
CA TYR A 719 -9.85 -5.84 29.73
C TYR A 719 -10.37 -5.21 28.43
N MET A 720 -11.21 -5.93 27.69
CA MET A 720 -11.76 -5.49 26.40
C MET A 720 -12.65 -4.25 26.57
N LYS A 721 -13.54 -4.24 27.59
CA LYS A 721 -14.37 -3.07 27.89
C LYS A 721 -13.53 -1.84 28.19
N THR A 722 -12.45 -2.00 28.95
CA THR A 722 -11.54 -0.90 29.29
C THR A 722 -10.84 -0.36 28.04
N ASP A 723 -10.31 -1.24 27.18
CA ASP A 723 -9.63 -0.83 25.94
C ASP A 723 -10.58 -0.08 24.99
N ILE A 724 -11.84 -0.53 24.84
CA ILE A 724 -12.86 0.15 24.03
C ILE A 724 -13.18 1.54 24.59
N LEU A 725 -13.37 1.66 25.91
CA LEU A 725 -13.70 2.93 26.54
C LEU A 725 -12.52 3.91 26.52
N LEU A 726 -11.29 3.43 26.73
CA LEU A 726 -10.08 4.23 26.54
C LEU A 726 -9.97 4.72 25.10
N LEU A 727 -10.21 3.87 24.10
CA LEU A 727 -10.24 4.28 22.69
C LEU A 727 -11.29 5.36 22.45
N SER A 728 -12.47 5.24 23.04
CA SER A 728 -13.53 6.25 22.93
C SER A 728 -13.09 7.59 23.49
N ASP A 729 -12.52 7.63 24.71
CA ASP A 729 -12.06 8.88 25.32
C ASP A 729 -10.90 9.52 24.53
N ILE A 730 -9.95 8.70 24.06
CA ILE A 730 -8.82 9.18 23.24
C ILE A 730 -9.31 9.81 21.94
N PHE A 731 -10.23 9.13 21.24
CA PHE A 731 -10.69 9.61 19.95
C PHE A 731 -11.65 10.80 20.08
N GLU A 732 -12.51 10.85 21.11
CA GLU A 732 -13.38 12.00 21.39
C GLU A 732 -12.59 13.25 21.78
N GLU A 733 -11.52 13.13 22.57
CA GLU A 733 -10.62 14.25 22.86
C GLU A 733 -9.90 14.71 21.57
N PHE A 734 -9.44 13.76 20.76
CA PHE A 734 -8.85 14.07 19.46
C PHE A 734 -9.83 14.79 18.52
N ARG A 735 -11.09 14.35 18.45
CA ARG A 735 -12.17 15.02 17.69
C ARG A 735 -12.38 16.44 18.20
N SER A 736 -12.51 16.62 19.50
CA SER A 736 -12.75 17.91 20.14
C SER A 736 -11.59 18.89 19.88
N SER A 737 -10.35 18.44 20.03
CA SER A 737 -9.15 19.22 19.75
C SER A 737 -9.06 19.60 18.26
N CYS A 738 -9.33 18.67 17.35
CA CYS A 738 -9.34 18.93 15.91
C CYS A 738 -10.46 19.91 15.50
N HIS A 739 -11.65 19.75 16.07
CA HIS A 739 -12.79 20.63 15.80
C HIS A 739 -12.53 22.04 16.35
N LYS A 740 -11.97 22.17 17.56
CA LYS A 740 -11.59 23.48 18.12
C LYS A 740 -10.52 24.19 17.29
N THR A 741 -9.55 23.44 16.76
CA THR A 741 -8.40 23.99 16.04
C THR A 741 -8.69 24.29 14.56
N TYR A 742 -9.37 23.38 13.87
CA TYR A 742 -9.58 23.44 12.41
C TYR A 742 -11.06 23.58 12.02
N GLY A 743 -12.00 23.39 12.96
CA GLY A 743 -13.44 23.44 12.74
C GLY A 743 -13.96 22.34 11.82
N LEU A 744 -13.34 21.16 11.85
CA LEU A 744 -13.75 19.97 11.10
C LEU A 744 -13.69 18.76 12.04
N ASP A 745 -14.64 17.86 11.90
CA ASP A 745 -14.67 16.60 12.66
C ASP A 745 -13.89 15.50 11.90
N PRO A 746 -12.81 14.93 12.48
CA PRO A 746 -12.04 13.87 11.85
C PRO A 746 -12.83 12.57 11.62
N ALA A 747 -13.96 12.35 12.32
CA ALA A 747 -14.78 11.15 12.18
C ALA A 747 -15.40 10.97 10.78
N HIS A 748 -15.53 12.06 10.00
CA HIS A 748 -16.02 12.00 8.61
C HIS A 748 -14.99 11.52 7.60
N TYR A 749 -13.72 11.42 8.01
CA TYR A 749 -12.58 11.13 7.14
C TYR A 749 -12.11 9.68 7.28
N TYR A 750 -11.43 9.16 6.25
CA TYR A 750 -10.85 7.80 6.32
C TYR A 750 -9.48 7.77 6.99
N THR A 751 -8.73 8.87 6.94
CA THR A 751 -7.33 8.96 7.38
C THR A 751 -6.97 10.40 7.71
N LEU A 752 -5.93 10.61 8.54
CA LEU A 752 -5.44 11.96 8.85
C LEU A 752 -5.02 12.76 7.62
N PRO A 753 -4.36 12.22 6.58
CA PRO A 753 -4.04 12.99 5.37
C PRO A 753 -5.27 13.50 4.61
N GLY A 754 -6.39 12.77 4.66
CA GLY A 754 -7.66 13.26 4.10
C GLY A 754 -8.20 14.46 4.87
N PHE A 755 -8.23 14.34 6.20
CA PHE A 755 -8.64 15.42 7.11
C PHE A 755 -7.75 16.67 6.96
N THR A 756 -6.43 16.46 6.97
CA THR A 756 -5.42 17.52 6.83
C THR A 756 -5.62 18.31 5.54
N TRP A 757 -5.86 17.63 4.42
CA TRP A 757 -6.02 18.28 3.12
C TRP A 757 -7.19 19.27 3.11
N ASP A 758 -8.31 18.86 3.70
CA ASP A 758 -9.50 19.71 3.83
C ASP A 758 -9.31 20.83 4.85
N ALA A 759 -8.66 20.55 5.98
CA ALA A 759 -8.31 21.56 6.99
C ALA A 759 -7.42 22.65 6.40
N MET A 760 -6.41 22.27 5.60
CA MET A 760 -5.53 23.19 4.89
C MET A 760 -6.30 24.05 3.88
N LEU A 761 -7.15 23.44 3.04
CA LEU A 761 -7.94 24.19 2.04
C LEU A 761 -8.93 25.14 2.70
N LYS A 762 -9.53 24.75 3.84
CA LYS A 762 -10.43 25.60 4.61
C LYS A 762 -9.70 26.77 5.25
N HIS A 763 -8.53 26.53 5.85
CA HIS A 763 -7.73 27.55 6.53
C HIS A 763 -7.14 28.57 5.55
N THR A 764 -6.53 28.11 4.46
CA THR A 764 -5.88 28.98 3.47
C THR A 764 -6.87 29.67 2.54
N ARG A 765 -8.06 29.08 2.35
CA ARG A 765 -9.06 29.48 1.35
C ARG A 765 -8.49 29.57 -0.07
N GLN A 766 -7.34 28.92 -0.32
CA GLN A 766 -6.65 28.96 -1.59
C GLN A 766 -7.42 28.14 -2.64
N GLU A 767 -7.56 28.73 -3.82
CA GLU A 767 -8.02 28.03 -5.01
C GLU A 767 -6.80 27.53 -5.80
N LEU A 768 -6.74 26.21 -6.02
CA LEU A 768 -5.67 25.56 -6.78
C LEU A 768 -6.18 25.16 -8.16
N GLU A 769 -5.55 25.68 -9.20
CA GLU A 769 -5.86 25.28 -10.57
C GLU A 769 -5.26 23.90 -10.85
N LEU A 770 -6.11 22.93 -11.18
CA LEU A 770 -5.67 21.62 -11.63
C LEU A 770 -5.31 21.70 -13.12
N LEU A 771 -4.21 21.02 -13.49
CA LEU A 771 -3.77 20.92 -14.88
C LEU A 771 -4.86 20.26 -15.73
N THR A 772 -5.23 20.89 -16.84
CA THR A 772 -6.19 20.35 -17.82
C THR A 772 -5.48 19.72 -19.03
N ASP A 773 -4.21 20.06 -19.25
CA ASP A 773 -3.34 19.52 -20.30
C ASP A 773 -2.56 18.31 -19.76
N VAL A 774 -2.68 17.17 -20.45
CA VAL A 774 -1.97 15.94 -20.10
C VAL A 774 -0.46 16.08 -20.27
N ASP A 775 0.01 16.89 -21.23
CA ASP A 775 1.44 17.07 -21.48
C ASP A 775 2.10 17.85 -20.34
N MET A 776 1.40 18.87 -19.80
CA MET A 776 1.82 19.56 -18.58
C MET A 776 1.90 18.59 -17.40
N PHE A 777 0.91 17.71 -17.24
CA PHE A 777 0.91 16.73 -16.16
C PHE A 777 2.09 15.76 -16.28
N LEU A 778 2.35 15.20 -17.46
CA LEU A 778 3.46 14.27 -17.70
C LEU A 778 4.82 14.98 -17.55
N PHE A 779 4.92 16.24 -17.98
CA PHE A 779 6.10 17.09 -17.77
C PHE A 779 6.41 17.25 -16.27
N VAL A 780 5.43 17.65 -15.47
CA VAL A 780 5.60 17.79 -14.02
C VAL A 780 5.89 16.44 -13.35
N GLU A 781 5.22 15.37 -13.77
CA GLU A 781 5.41 14.01 -13.23
C GLU A 781 6.86 13.51 -13.42
N ARG A 782 7.52 13.85 -14.53
CA ARG A 782 8.95 13.54 -14.74
C ARG A 782 9.89 14.30 -13.80
N GLY A 783 9.50 15.49 -13.35
CA GLY A 783 10.28 16.31 -12.41
C GLY A 783 10.26 15.78 -10.98
N ILE A 784 9.36 14.86 -10.65
CA ILE A 784 9.17 14.34 -9.30
C ILE A 784 10.33 13.43 -8.89
N ARG A 785 11.09 13.88 -7.90
CA ARG A 785 12.23 13.14 -7.34
C ARG A 785 12.27 13.30 -5.82
N GLY A 786 12.19 12.19 -5.09
CA GLY A 786 12.09 12.16 -3.63
C GLY A 786 13.34 12.70 -2.90
N GLY A 787 13.36 12.55 -1.57
CA GLY A 787 14.54 12.85 -0.75
C GLY A 787 15.73 11.94 -1.10
N LEU A 788 16.92 12.52 -1.14
CA LEU A 788 18.16 11.78 -1.38
C LEU A 788 18.51 10.98 -0.13
N SER A 789 18.86 9.70 -0.28
CA SER A 789 19.40 8.90 0.82
C SER A 789 20.47 7.97 0.31
N GLN A 790 21.68 8.11 0.83
CA GLN A 790 22.85 7.33 0.44
C GLN A 790 24.01 7.53 1.41
N VAL A 791 24.92 6.56 1.44
CA VAL A 791 26.27 6.79 1.94
C VAL A 791 26.98 7.76 0.99
N CYS A 792 27.81 8.63 1.54
CA CYS A 792 28.37 9.75 0.81
C CYS A 792 29.87 9.63 0.53
N SER A 793 30.74 10.13 1.41
CA SER A 793 32.19 10.05 1.20
C SER A 793 32.80 8.76 1.76
N LYS A 794 32.39 8.33 2.96
CA LYS A 794 32.98 7.17 3.66
C LYS A 794 31.93 6.32 4.37
N ARG A 795 32.22 5.02 4.50
CA ARG A 795 31.39 4.02 5.16
C ARG A 795 31.69 3.86 6.65
N ARG A 796 32.82 4.35 7.14
CA ARG A 796 33.20 4.27 8.55
C ARG A 796 33.99 5.49 8.96
N ALA A 797 33.72 5.99 10.16
CA ALA A 797 34.48 7.08 10.76
C ALA A 797 34.54 6.97 12.29
N HIS A 798 35.65 7.42 12.86
CA HIS A 798 35.95 7.42 14.29
C HIS A 798 36.38 8.82 14.72
N ALA A 799 35.77 9.37 15.76
CA ALA A 799 36.15 10.68 16.29
C ALA A 799 37.45 10.61 17.11
N ASN A 800 38.24 11.69 17.06
CA ASN A 800 39.42 11.90 17.90
C ASN A 800 39.51 13.39 18.24
N ASN A 801 38.90 13.83 19.35
CA ASN A 801 38.91 15.23 19.73
C ASN A 801 38.98 15.42 21.25
N LYS A 802 39.35 16.63 21.67
CA LYS A 802 39.61 17.02 23.07
C LYS A 802 38.44 16.79 24.05
N TYR A 803 37.21 16.59 23.56
CA TYR A 803 36.04 16.32 24.40
C TYR A 803 35.86 14.83 24.71
N LEU A 804 36.68 13.96 24.11
CA LEU A 804 36.62 12.51 24.33
C LEU A 804 37.66 12.09 25.38
N PRO A 805 37.34 11.13 26.26
CA PRO A 805 38.27 10.66 27.29
C PRO A 805 39.53 9.99 26.69
N ASN A 806 39.41 9.36 25.52
CA ASN A 806 40.50 8.66 24.83
C ASN A 806 41.18 9.55 23.77
N TYR A 807 41.15 10.88 23.93
CA TYR A 807 41.75 11.81 22.98
C TYR A 807 43.26 11.58 22.86
N ASN A 808 43.73 11.47 21.62
CA ASN A 808 45.15 11.38 21.33
C ASN A 808 45.59 12.62 20.55
N SER A 809 46.35 13.50 21.21
CA SER A 809 46.91 14.73 20.64
C SER A 809 47.92 14.51 19.52
N THR A 810 48.47 13.29 19.38
CA THR A 810 49.38 12.93 18.26
C THR A 810 48.64 12.64 16.96
N LYS A 811 47.32 12.39 17.02
CA LYS A 811 46.47 12.17 15.85
C LYS A 811 45.71 13.46 15.52
N PRO A 812 45.35 13.70 14.24
CA PRO A 812 44.58 14.88 13.86
C PRO A 812 43.25 14.93 14.63
N SER A 813 42.86 16.15 15.03
CA SER A 813 41.55 16.39 15.63
C SER A 813 40.45 16.07 14.62
N LYS A 814 39.48 15.27 15.04
CA LYS A 814 38.39 14.77 14.22
C LYS A 814 37.09 14.73 15.01
N PHE A 815 36.07 15.39 14.46
CA PHE A 815 34.74 15.50 15.02
C PHE A 815 33.74 14.85 14.09
N LEU A 816 32.70 14.24 14.67
CA LEU A 816 31.56 13.69 13.96
C LEU A 816 30.30 14.43 14.41
N MET A 817 29.56 14.98 13.46
CA MET A 817 28.34 15.75 13.74
C MET A 817 27.15 15.16 12.99
N TYR A 818 25.96 15.21 13.59
CA TYR A 818 24.73 14.76 12.97
C TYR A 818 23.70 15.88 12.95
N TYR A 819 23.62 16.59 11.82
CA TYR A 819 22.70 17.69 11.63
C TYR A 819 21.41 17.24 10.94
N ASP A 820 20.28 17.80 11.37
CA ASP A 820 18.96 17.55 10.80
C ASP A 820 18.20 18.87 10.63
N VAL A 821 17.52 19.05 9.49
CA VAL A 821 16.76 20.27 9.22
C VAL A 821 15.45 20.26 10.00
N ASN A 822 15.18 21.32 10.75
CA ASN A 822 13.89 21.55 11.37
C ASN A 822 12.75 21.69 10.34
N ASN A 823 12.02 20.60 10.13
CA ASN A 823 10.84 20.53 9.25
C ASN A 823 11.13 21.06 7.84
N GLN A 824 12.05 20.40 7.13
CA GLN A 824 12.48 20.75 5.77
C GLN A 824 11.31 20.99 4.80
N TYR A 825 10.34 20.07 4.76
CA TYR A 825 9.16 20.23 3.90
C TYR A 825 8.27 21.38 4.34
N GLY A 826 8.14 21.65 5.64
CA GLY A 826 7.44 22.83 6.17
C GLY A 826 8.09 24.13 5.72
N TRP A 827 9.43 24.21 5.75
CA TRP A 827 10.16 25.34 5.22
C TRP A 827 9.86 25.54 3.73
N ALA A 828 9.94 24.47 2.93
CA ALA A 828 9.66 24.53 1.49
C ALA A 828 8.20 24.90 1.20
N MET A 829 7.25 24.42 2.02
CA MET A 829 5.83 24.80 1.94
C MET A 829 5.58 26.26 2.32
N SER A 830 6.47 26.89 3.07
CA SER A 830 6.34 28.31 3.45
C SER A 830 6.88 29.27 2.37
N GLN A 831 7.50 28.73 1.32
CA GLN A 831 8.02 29.50 0.19
C GLN A 831 6.93 29.84 -0.83
N TYR A 832 7.27 30.67 -1.82
CA TYR A 832 6.42 30.91 -2.98
C TYR A 832 6.23 29.62 -3.77
N LEU A 833 4.98 29.16 -3.82
CA LEU A 833 4.59 27.92 -4.49
C LEU A 833 3.58 28.17 -5.60
N PRO A 834 3.62 27.39 -6.69
CA PRO A 834 2.63 27.46 -7.76
C PRO A 834 1.20 27.20 -7.23
N TYR A 835 0.23 27.94 -7.76
CA TYR A 835 -1.20 27.70 -7.50
C TYR A 835 -2.10 27.76 -8.74
N GLY A 836 -1.64 28.34 -9.86
CA GLY A 836 -2.41 28.43 -11.10
C GLY A 836 -1.75 29.26 -12.19
N GLY A 837 -2.48 29.58 -13.26
CA GLY A 837 -1.98 30.34 -14.41
C GLY A 837 -0.97 29.58 -15.26
N PHE A 838 -1.17 28.28 -15.45
CA PHE A 838 -0.22 27.42 -16.16
C PHE A 838 -0.23 27.67 -17.67
N GLU A 839 0.92 28.03 -18.23
CA GLU A 839 1.06 28.29 -19.66
C GLU A 839 2.42 27.87 -20.20
N TRP A 840 2.44 27.25 -21.38
CA TRP A 840 3.66 26.98 -22.13
C TRP A 840 4.19 28.29 -22.75
N VAL A 841 5.44 28.62 -22.49
CA VAL A 841 6.09 29.86 -22.98
C VAL A 841 7.33 29.55 -23.83
N ASP A 842 7.86 30.57 -24.51
CA ASP A 842 9.13 30.48 -25.24
C ASP A 842 10.29 30.15 -24.29
N THR A 843 11.30 29.46 -24.81
CA THR A 843 12.50 29.01 -24.11
C THR A 843 13.54 30.11 -23.89
N ASN A 844 13.36 31.31 -24.46
CA ASN A 844 14.22 32.48 -24.26
C ASN A 844 14.02 33.11 -22.87
N ILE A 845 14.42 32.39 -21.82
CA ILE A 845 14.24 32.78 -20.42
C ILE A 845 15.60 32.93 -19.76
N ASP A 846 15.89 34.12 -19.25
CA ASP A 846 17.02 34.34 -18.35
C ASP A 846 16.62 34.00 -16.92
N VAL A 847 16.90 32.76 -16.52
CA VAL A 847 16.55 32.20 -15.20
C VAL A 847 17.22 32.95 -14.05
N LEU A 848 18.41 33.51 -14.26
CA LEU A 848 19.19 34.17 -13.21
C LEU A 848 18.58 35.53 -12.83
N SER A 849 17.93 36.20 -13.76
CA SER A 849 17.28 37.50 -13.57
C SER A 849 15.98 37.45 -12.75
N ILE A 850 15.37 36.27 -12.61
CA ILE A 850 14.05 36.11 -11.97
C ILE A 850 14.19 36.19 -10.45
N CYS A 851 13.37 37.04 -9.83
CA CYS A 851 13.30 37.16 -8.38
C CYS A 851 12.54 35.99 -7.75
N ASP A 852 12.98 35.56 -6.57
CA ASP A 852 12.45 34.40 -5.87
C ASP A 852 11.01 34.63 -5.33
N ASP A 853 10.60 35.89 -5.18
CA ASP A 853 9.27 36.35 -4.71
C ASP A 853 8.41 36.94 -5.83
N ALA A 854 8.84 36.79 -7.10
CA ALA A 854 8.09 37.25 -8.25
C ALA A 854 6.69 36.61 -8.28
N ALA A 855 5.69 37.32 -8.82
CA ALA A 855 4.33 36.80 -8.96
C ALA A 855 4.26 35.58 -9.91
N GLU A 856 5.22 35.46 -10.82
CA GLU A 856 5.33 34.37 -11.80
C GLU A 856 6.63 33.58 -11.60
N GLY A 857 6.58 32.27 -11.80
CA GLY A 857 7.71 31.35 -11.74
C GLY A 857 7.67 30.32 -12.87
N TYR A 858 8.72 29.50 -12.98
CA TYR A 858 8.92 28.58 -14.11
C TYR A 858 9.36 27.17 -13.67
N MET A 859 8.87 26.17 -14.40
CA MET A 859 9.43 24.82 -14.44
C MET A 859 10.02 24.60 -15.83
N LEU A 860 11.25 24.08 -15.88
CA LEU A 860 12.05 24.04 -17.11
C LEU A 860 12.53 22.61 -17.36
N GLU A 861 12.52 22.18 -18.62
CA GLU A 861 13.22 20.97 -19.09
C GLU A 861 14.53 21.39 -19.74
N VAL A 862 15.65 20.99 -19.13
CA VAL A 862 16.99 21.49 -19.47
C VAL A 862 18.00 20.38 -19.69
N ASP A 863 19.04 20.71 -20.47
CA ASP A 863 20.28 19.93 -20.52
C ASP A 863 21.34 20.66 -19.69
N LEU A 864 21.99 19.93 -18.78
CA LEU A 864 23.03 20.44 -17.90
C LEU A 864 24.32 19.66 -18.10
N GLU A 865 25.40 20.36 -18.42
CA GLU A 865 26.73 19.80 -18.42
C GLU A 865 27.32 19.87 -17.01
N TYR A 866 28.07 18.83 -16.63
CA TYR A 866 28.75 18.72 -15.35
C TYR A 866 30.27 18.78 -15.58
N PRO A 867 30.91 19.95 -15.37
CA PRO A 867 32.34 20.10 -15.61
C PRO A 867 33.20 19.20 -14.71
N GLN A 868 34.26 18.63 -15.29
CA GLN A 868 35.17 17.72 -14.58
C GLN A 868 35.82 18.36 -13.35
N HIS A 869 36.16 19.65 -13.39
CA HIS A 869 36.81 20.35 -12.27
C HIS A 869 35.91 20.45 -11.02
N LEU A 870 34.59 20.25 -11.16
CA LEU A 870 33.65 20.23 -10.03
C LEU A 870 33.51 18.85 -9.39
N HIS A 871 34.11 17.80 -9.97
CA HIS A 871 33.90 16.43 -9.51
C HIS A 871 34.35 16.23 -8.06
N ASP A 872 35.53 16.74 -7.69
CA ASP A 872 36.02 16.66 -6.31
C ASP A 872 35.22 17.55 -5.36
N GLN A 873 34.86 18.75 -5.82
CA GLN A 873 34.10 19.72 -5.01
C GLN A 873 32.70 19.21 -4.70
N HIS A 874 32.07 18.51 -5.65
CA HIS A 874 30.71 18.01 -5.53
C HIS A 874 30.63 16.51 -5.22
N LYS A 875 31.75 15.86 -4.86
CA LYS A 875 31.80 14.41 -4.66
C LYS A 875 30.86 13.92 -3.56
N ASP A 876 30.64 14.76 -2.55
CA ASP A 876 29.83 14.44 -1.38
C ASP A 876 28.35 14.42 -1.69
N ILE A 877 27.81 15.43 -2.37
CA ILE A 877 26.38 15.48 -2.73
C ILE A 877 26.21 16.12 -4.12
N PRO A 878 26.34 15.36 -5.22
CA PRO A 878 26.15 15.93 -6.56
C PRO A 878 24.76 16.56 -6.74
N PHE A 879 24.71 17.69 -7.46
CA PHE A 879 23.47 18.35 -7.86
C PHE A 879 22.62 17.51 -8.83
N CYS A 880 21.31 17.82 -8.87
CA CYS A 880 20.35 17.25 -9.82
C CYS A 880 20.30 15.71 -9.83
N PRO A 881 19.91 15.05 -8.71
CA PRO A 881 19.82 13.59 -8.65
C PRO A 881 18.79 13.04 -9.66
N GLU A 882 18.97 11.80 -10.11
CA GLU A 882 18.15 11.16 -11.16
C GLU A 882 17.80 9.71 -10.83
N HIS A 883 16.72 9.20 -11.44
CA HIS A 883 16.34 7.79 -11.36
C HIS A 883 17.13 6.99 -12.41
N ILE A 884 18.18 6.30 -11.96
CA ILE A 884 19.12 5.55 -12.80
C ILE A 884 19.11 4.07 -12.36
N ASN A 885 19.32 3.14 -13.29
CA ASN A 885 19.56 1.74 -12.94
C ASN A 885 21.04 1.58 -12.49
N PRO A 886 21.31 1.13 -11.25
CA PRO A 886 22.66 0.93 -10.75
C PRO A 886 23.56 0.01 -11.58
N GLN A 887 22.99 -0.95 -12.32
CA GLN A 887 23.74 -1.94 -13.10
C GLN A 887 24.06 -1.46 -14.52
N THR A 888 23.31 -0.50 -15.06
CA THR A 888 23.51 -0.03 -16.44
C THR A 888 23.97 1.41 -16.53
N GLY A 889 23.92 2.15 -15.41
CA GLY A 889 24.28 3.57 -15.33
C GLY A 889 23.34 4.46 -16.15
N LYS A 890 22.23 3.90 -16.66
CA LYS A 890 21.33 4.57 -17.59
C LYS A 890 19.92 4.72 -16.98
N PRO A 891 19.17 5.75 -17.41
CA PRO A 891 17.74 5.83 -17.15
C PRO A 891 17.03 4.59 -17.70
N SER A 892 15.98 4.18 -17.01
CA SER A 892 15.16 3.02 -17.40
C SER A 892 14.71 3.09 -18.86
N LYS A 893 14.92 2.01 -19.62
CA LYS A 893 14.34 1.83 -20.96
C LYS A 893 12.93 1.25 -20.90
N THR A 894 12.57 0.56 -19.81
CA THR A 894 11.28 -0.12 -19.63
C THR A 894 10.73 0.02 -18.20
N VAL A 895 9.41 0.10 -18.05
CA VAL A 895 8.69 0.27 -16.76
C VAL A 895 9.05 -0.78 -15.68
N LYS A 896 9.63 -1.92 -16.07
CA LYS A 896 10.03 -3.00 -15.18
C LYS A 896 11.48 -2.92 -14.68
N GLU A 897 12.33 -2.07 -15.27
CA GLU A 897 13.72 -1.91 -14.83
C GLU A 897 13.79 -1.20 -13.47
N LEU A 898 14.51 -1.79 -12.54
CA LEU A 898 14.69 -1.25 -11.19
C LEU A 898 15.58 -0.01 -11.24
N THR A 899 15.01 1.17 -11.02
CA THR A 899 15.77 2.42 -10.91
C THR A 899 15.83 2.91 -9.47
N LYS A 900 16.93 3.56 -9.12
CA LYS A 900 17.15 4.19 -7.82
C LYS A 900 17.43 5.67 -8.01
N LEU A 901 16.96 6.48 -7.06
CA LEU A 901 17.35 7.89 -7.01
C LEU A 901 18.79 7.97 -6.53
N MET A 902 19.67 8.48 -7.40
CA MET A 902 21.12 8.55 -7.22
C MET A 902 21.61 9.96 -7.54
N ALA A 903 22.54 10.47 -6.75
CA ALA A 903 23.26 11.70 -7.07
C ALA A 903 24.56 11.33 -7.81
N THR A 904 24.62 11.66 -9.10
CA THR A 904 25.73 11.29 -10.01
C THR A 904 26.31 12.54 -10.66
N LEU A 905 27.59 12.46 -11.07
CA LEU A 905 28.30 13.52 -11.78
C LEU A 905 28.16 13.42 -13.31
N HIS A 906 27.28 12.56 -13.81
CA HIS A 906 26.98 12.48 -15.24
C HIS A 906 26.21 13.73 -15.72
N PRO A 907 26.39 14.14 -16.99
CA PRO A 907 25.56 15.17 -17.63
C PRO A 907 24.07 14.84 -17.52
N LYS A 908 23.24 15.88 -17.36
CA LYS A 908 21.78 15.76 -17.24
C LYS A 908 21.16 16.09 -18.58
N THR A 909 20.27 15.23 -19.07
CA THR A 909 19.57 15.43 -20.35
C THR A 909 18.07 15.45 -20.14
N LYS A 910 17.37 16.43 -20.71
CA LYS A 910 15.92 16.67 -20.54
C LYS A 910 15.48 16.63 -19.07
N TYR A 911 16.27 17.24 -18.19
CA TYR A 911 16.02 17.27 -16.76
C TYR A 911 14.95 18.32 -16.44
N VAL A 912 13.81 17.89 -15.89
CA VAL A 912 12.76 18.81 -15.41
C VAL A 912 13.10 19.33 -14.02
N ILE A 913 13.17 20.66 -13.84
CA ILE A 913 13.58 21.33 -12.60
C ILE A 913 12.81 22.64 -12.36
N HIS A 914 12.58 22.98 -11.10
CA HIS A 914 12.06 24.28 -10.68
C HIS A 914 13.11 25.39 -10.86
N TYR A 915 12.73 26.58 -11.36
CA TYR A 915 13.68 27.65 -11.71
C TYR A 915 14.64 28.04 -10.57
N ARG A 916 14.18 28.08 -9.31
CA ARG A 916 15.04 28.38 -8.15
C ARG A 916 16.11 27.32 -7.90
N ALA A 917 15.77 26.04 -8.07
CA ALA A 917 16.75 24.96 -7.93
C ALA A 917 17.74 24.96 -9.10
N LEU A 918 17.29 25.33 -10.31
CA LEU A 918 18.19 25.54 -11.45
C LEU A 918 19.14 26.71 -11.19
N LYS A 919 18.64 27.86 -10.73
CA LYS A 919 19.44 29.03 -10.35
C LYS A 919 20.55 28.65 -9.36
N GLN A 920 20.22 27.85 -8.35
CA GLN A 920 21.22 27.31 -7.41
C GLN A 920 22.27 26.44 -8.13
N ALA A 921 21.85 25.47 -8.94
CA ALA A 921 22.78 24.61 -9.68
C ALA A 921 23.75 25.41 -10.58
N LEU A 922 23.26 26.43 -11.28
CA LEU A 922 24.08 27.30 -12.13
C LEU A 922 25.04 28.17 -11.32
N SER A 923 24.61 28.69 -10.17
CA SER A 923 25.48 29.46 -9.27
C SER A 923 26.65 28.64 -8.71
N HIS A 924 26.52 27.30 -8.69
CA HIS A 924 27.56 26.35 -8.29
C HIS A 924 28.31 25.74 -9.50
N GLY A 925 28.25 26.36 -10.68
CA GLY A 925 29.13 26.05 -11.80
C GLY A 925 28.63 25.02 -12.81
N LEU A 926 27.41 24.47 -12.66
CA LEU A 926 26.81 23.67 -13.73
C LEU A 926 26.50 24.55 -14.94
N ILE A 927 26.65 24.01 -16.15
CA ILE A 927 26.49 24.77 -17.39
C ILE A 927 25.17 24.39 -18.06
N LEU A 928 24.29 25.38 -18.24
CA LEU A 928 23.05 25.23 -18.99
C LEU A 928 23.35 25.24 -20.48
N THR A 929 23.16 24.11 -21.16
CA THR A 929 23.43 24.00 -22.60
C THR A 929 22.19 24.22 -23.45
N LYS A 930 21.00 23.82 -22.94
CA LYS A 930 19.74 23.95 -23.68
C LYS A 930 18.52 23.97 -22.77
N ILE A 931 17.54 24.82 -23.09
CA ILE A 931 16.18 24.76 -22.57
C ILE A 931 15.29 24.17 -23.67
N HIS A 932 14.62 23.05 -23.40
CA HIS A 932 13.72 22.39 -24.36
C HIS A 932 12.29 22.89 -24.26
N ARG A 933 11.79 23.09 -23.02
CA ARG A 933 10.43 23.54 -22.72
C ARG A 933 10.39 24.32 -21.41
N ALA A 934 9.47 25.28 -21.35
CA ALA A 934 9.24 26.10 -20.18
C ALA A 934 7.74 26.21 -19.87
N LEU A 935 7.38 25.90 -18.62
CA LEU A 935 6.03 26.02 -18.08
C LEU A 935 6.02 27.17 -17.07
N ARG A 936 5.31 28.25 -17.41
CA ARG A 936 5.09 29.40 -16.54
C ARG A 936 3.90 29.14 -15.61
N PHE A 937 3.96 29.66 -14.39
CA PHE A 937 2.86 29.62 -13.41
C PHE A 937 2.86 30.85 -12.50
N LYS A 938 1.71 31.13 -11.89
CA LYS A 938 1.58 32.07 -10.77
C LYS A 938 1.95 31.40 -9.45
N GLN A 939 2.66 32.12 -8.60
CA GLN A 939 3.14 31.63 -7.32
C GLN A 939 2.86 32.63 -6.19
N ALA A 940 2.67 32.12 -4.98
CA ALA A 940 2.50 32.89 -3.75
C ALA A 940 2.86 32.02 -2.54
N PRO A 941 3.15 32.59 -1.36
CA PRO A 941 3.40 31.84 -0.13
C PRO A 941 2.10 31.39 0.54
N TRP A 942 1.17 30.81 -0.22
CA TRP A 942 -0.22 30.55 0.19
C TRP A 942 -0.38 29.47 1.27
N LEU A 943 0.62 28.59 1.46
CA LEU A 943 0.63 27.60 2.56
C LEU A 943 1.21 28.13 3.87
N LYS A 944 1.91 29.27 3.84
CA LYS A 944 2.70 29.77 4.97
C LYS A 944 1.87 29.91 6.25
N SER A 945 0.67 30.49 6.17
CA SER A 945 -0.21 30.68 7.34
C SER A 945 -0.59 29.36 8.03
N TYR A 946 -0.86 28.31 7.24
CA TYR A 946 -1.18 26.98 7.77
C TYR A 946 0.03 26.30 8.41
N ILE A 947 1.21 26.43 7.80
CA ILE A 947 2.45 25.89 8.37
C ILE A 947 2.82 26.62 9.66
N ASP A 948 2.70 27.95 9.69
CA ASP A 948 2.95 28.78 10.87
C ASP A 948 2.01 28.38 12.03
N LEU A 949 0.71 28.24 11.75
CA LEU A 949 -0.27 27.76 12.73
C LEU A 949 0.16 26.42 13.36
N ASN A 950 0.45 25.41 12.54
CA ASN A 950 0.84 24.09 13.04
C ASN A 950 2.20 24.12 13.75
N THR A 951 3.09 25.02 13.36
CA THR A 951 4.40 25.18 13.99
C THR A 951 4.25 25.80 15.39
N GLU A 952 3.39 26.80 15.54
CA GLU A 952 3.07 27.40 16.84
C GLU A 952 2.34 26.42 17.75
N LEU A 953 1.37 25.66 17.23
CA LEU A 953 0.71 24.59 17.98
C LEU A 953 1.73 23.53 18.43
N ARG A 954 2.67 23.15 17.56
CA ARG A 954 3.76 22.21 17.89
C ARG A 954 4.75 22.76 18.93
N LYS A 955 4.94 24.08 19.00
CA LYS A 955 5.76 24.72 20.05
C LYS A 955 5.05 24.72 21.40
N LYS A 956 3.73 24.99 21.41
CA LYS A 956 2.88 25.01 22.62
C LYS A 956 2.51 23.62 23.15
N ALA A 957 2.50 22.61 22.29
CA ALA A 957 2.17 21.23 22.65
C ALA A 957 3.02 20.73 23.84
N ALA A 958 2.35 20.26 24.89
CA ALA A 958 2.99 19.76 26.10
C ALA A 958 3.46 18.29 25.92
N ASN A 959 2.63 17.46 25.30
CA ASN A 959 2.88 16.03 25.11
C ASN A 959 3.53 15.68 23.76
N GLU A 960 4.13 14.50 23.67
CA GLU A 960 4.81 14.03 22.46
C GLU A 960 3.83 13.71 21.31
N PHE A 961 2.63 13.25 21.65
CA PHE A 961 1.60 12.91 20.67
C PHE A 961 1.19 14.12 19.84
N GLU A 962 0.80 15.22 20.47
CA GLU A 962 0.44 16.49 19.80
C GLU A 962 1.60 17.02 18.97
N LYS A 963 2.83 16.98 19.50
CA LYS A 963 4.03 17.40 18.75
C LYS A 963 4.19 16.60 17.46
N ASN A 964 3.90 15.30 17.50
CA ASN A 964 3.95 14.40 16.34
C ASN A 964 2.75 14.60 15.41
N LEU A 965 1.56 14.85 15.95
CA LEU A 965 0.34 15.15 15.21
C LEU A 965 0.53 16.39 14.33
N PHE A 966 0.92 17.53 14.90
CA PHE A 966 1.11 18.76 14.11
C PHE A 966 2.26 18.65 13.09
N LYS A 967 3.30 17.86 13.39
CA LYS A 967 4.33 17.50 12.39
C LYS A 967 3.72 16.71 11.23
N LEU A 968 2.89 15.72 11.54
CA LEU A 968 2.25 14.87 10.55
C LEU A 968 1.21 15.65 9.71
N MET A 969 0.49 16.60 10.32
CA MET A 969 -0.42 17.52 9.61
C MET A 969 0.32 18.32 8.52
N ASN A 970 1.53 18.79 8.77
CA ASN A 970 2.32 19.45 7.72
C ASN A 970 2.74 18.45 6.62
N ASN A 971 3.37 17.34 7.01
CA ASN A 971 3.90 16.34 6.06
C ASN A 971 2.80 15.68 5.20
N ALA A 972 1.59 15.56 5.74
CA ALA A 972 0.47 14.95 5.02
C ALA A 972 -0.05 15.82 3.87
N VAL A 973 0.04 17.16 3.96
CA VAL A 973 -0.29 18.07 2.84
C VAL A 973 0.60 17.74 1.64
N PHE A 974 1.92 17.70 1.86
CA PHE A 974 2.88 17.31 0.83
C PHE A 974 2.53 15.93 0.24
N GLY A 975 2.30 14.92 1.08
CA GLY A 975 1.95 13.56 0.62
C GLY A 975 0.69 13.52 -0.26
N LYS A 976 -0.29 14.38 -0.02
CA LYS A 976 -1.53 14.47 -0.81
C LYS A 976 -1.34 15.11 -2.18
N THR A 977 -0.41 16.04 -2.32
CA THR A 977 -0.04 16.62 -3.63
C THR A 977 0.61 15.58 -4.54
N MET A 978 1.27 14.57 -3.96
CA MET A 978 2.08 13.55 -4.64
C MET A 978 1.37 12.19 -4.81
N GLU A 979 0.06 12.16 -4.60
CA GLU A 979 -0.72 10.92 -4.57
C GLU A 979 -0.81 10.26 -5.96
N ASN A 980 -0.15 9.11 -6.15
CA ASN A 980 -0.18 8.39 -7.42
C ASN A 980 -1.48 7.57 -7.60
N VAL A 981 -2.41 8.11 -8.39
CA VAL A 981 -3.71 7.50 -8.67
C VAL A 981 -3.64 6.22 -9.51
N ARG A 982 -2.55 5.99 -10.26
CA ARG A 982 -2.35 4.79 -11.10
C ARG A 982 -2.17 3.54 -10.25
N LYS A 983 -1.51 3.66 -9.08
CA LYS A 983 -1.24 2.54 -8.17
C LYS A 983 -2.44 2.05 -7.36
N ARG A 984 -3.55 2.79 -7.28
CA ARG A 984 -4.73 2.30 -6.52
C ARG A 984 -5.32 1.06 -7.20
N VAL A 985 -5.76 0.08 -6.41
CA VAL A 985 -6.34 -1.17 -6.92
C VAL A 985 -7.86 -1.06 -6.95
N ASN A 986 -8.52 -1.77 -7.88
CA ASN A 986 -9.98 -1.90 -7.91
C ASN A 986 -10.34 -3.34 -7.56
N ILE A 987 -10.83 -3.56 -6.33
CA ILE A 987 -11.27 -4.85 -5.82
C ILE A 987 -12.73 -4.75 -5.40
N ARG A 988 -13.50 -5.80 -5.70
CA ARG A 988 -14.89 -5.97 -5.26
C ARG A 988 -15.02 -7.26 -4.47
N LEU A 989 -15.65 -7.19 -3.31
CA LEU A 989 -16.09 -8.37 -2.55
C LEU A 989 -17.49 -8.73 -3.01
N LEU A 990 -17.68 -10.00 -3.37
CA LEU A 990 -18.92 -10.51 -3.95
C LEU A 990 -19.44 -11.68 -3.12
N THR A 991 -20.71 -11.60 -2.74
CA THR A 991 -21.41 -12.63 -1.96
C THR A 991 -22.44 -13.42 -2.77
N GLU A 992 -22.70 -12.99 -4.01
CA GLU A 992 -23.66 -13.63 -4.91
C GLU A 992 -23.02 -13.98 -6.25
N TRP A 993 -23.46 -15.10 -6.83
CA TRP A 993 -23.00 -15.53 -8.16
C TRP A 993 -23.68 -14.75 -9.29
N SER A 994 -25.01 -14.69 -9.25
CA SER A 994 -25.87 -14.19 -10.32
C SER A 994 -26.12 -12.69 -10.21
N GLY A 995 -26.67 -12.08 -11.26
CA GLY A 995 -27.08 -10.68 -11.28
C GLY A 995 -26.01 -9.73 -11.80
N ARG A 996 -26.41 -8.49 -12.08
CA ARG A 996 -25.55 -7.44 -12.68
C ARG A 996 -24.28 -7.18 -11.87
N TYR A 997 -24.35 -7.34 -10.55
CA TYR A 997 -23.24 -7.12 -9.62
C TYR A 997 -22.63 -8.43 -9.08
N GLY A 998 -23.12 -9.59 -9.52
CA GLY A 998 -22.62 -10.90 -9.08
C GLY A 998 -21.25 -11.29 -9.65
N ALA A 999 -20.69 -12.39 -9.11
CA ALA A 999 -19.39 -12.92 -9.52
C ALA A 999 -19.31 -13.26 -11.01
N GLU A 1000 -20.36 -13.81 -11.62
CA GLU A 1000 -20.38 -14.16 -13.04
C GLU A 1000 -20.16 -12.94 -13.94
N ALA A 1001 -20.89 -11.85 -13.65
CA ALA A 1001 -20.79 -10.61 -14.41
C ALA A 1001 -19.41 -9.97 -14.28
N MET A 1002 -18.84 -9.95 -13.06
CA MET A 1002 -17.52 -9.37 -12.79
C MET A 1002 -16.37 -10.19 -13.35
N ILE A 1003 -16.48 -11.52 -13.39
CA ILE A 1003 -15.46 -12.40 -14.00
C ILE A 1003 -15.54 -12.35 -15.52
N SER A 1004 -16.74 -12.19 -16.08
CA SER A 1004 -16.94 -12.17 -17.54
C SER A 1004 -16.40 -10.89 -18.19
N LYS A 1005 -16.34 -9.78 -17.44
CA LYS A 1005 -15.74 -8.50 -17.83
C LYS A 1005 -14.32 -8.63 -18.41
N PRO A 1006 -13.94 -7.83 -19.43
CA PRO A 1006 -12.60 -7.86 -19.99
C PRO A 1006 -11.55 -7.25 -19.04
N GLU A 1007 -11.98 -6.43 -18.08
CA GLU A 1007 -11.17 -5.85 -17.03
C GLU A 1007 -10.70 -6.88 -16.01
N PHE A 1008 -11.36 -8.05 -15.93
CA PHE A 1008 -11.04 -9.09 -14.98
C PHE A 1008 -9.56 -9.48 -15.02
N LYS A 1009 -8.87 -9.26 -13.90
CA LYS A 1009 -7.46 -9.60 -13.73
C LYS A 1009 -7.30 -10.93 -13.00
N ASN A 1010 -7.90 -11.04 -11.81
CA ASN A 1010 -7.82 -12.22 -10.97
C ASN A 1010 -8.94 -12.25 -9.93
N CYS A 1011 -9.19 -13.40 -9.32
CA CYS A 1011 -10.04 -13.55 -8.14
C CYS A 1011 -9.33 -14.32 -7.04
N THR A 1012 -9.81 -14.18 -5.81
CA THR A 1012 -9.38 -14.98 -4.65
C THR A 1012 -10.63 -15.46 -3.93
N ILE A 1013 -10.70 -16.77 -3.67
CA ILE A 1013 -11.77 -17.37 -2.88
C ILE A 1013 -11.41 -17.25 -1.40
N PHE A 1014 -12.29 -16.66 -0.60
CA PHE A 1014 -12.16 -16.66 0.85
C PHE A 1014 -12.99 -17.79 1.48
N ASN A 1015 -14.22 -17.98 1.01
CA ASN A 1015 -15.07 -19.12 1.36
C ASN A 1015 -16.13 -19.38 0.27
N GLU A 1016 -17.02 -20.34 0.50
CA GLU A 1016 -18.04 -20.77 -0.48
C GLU A 1016 -18.97 -19.63 -0.94
N ASN A 1017 -19.15 -18.60 -0.10
CA ASN A 1017 -20.06 -17.48 -0.30
C ASN A 1017 -19.35 -16.11 -0.39
N LEU A 1018 -18.02 -16.05 -0.45
CA LEU A 1018 -17.28 -14.77 -0.49
C LEU A 1018 -16.06 -14.87 -1.40
N VAL A 1019 -16.04 -14.03 -2.43
CA VAL A 1019 -14.96 -13.96 -3.41
C VAL A 1019 -14.54 -12.52 -3.65
N ALA A 1020 -13.23 -12.27 -3.59
CA ALA A 1020 -12.64 -11.00 -4.03
C ALA A 1020 -12.32 -11.06 -5.53
N VAL A 1021 -12.81 -10.10 -6.31
CA VAL A 1021 -12.50 -9.94 -7.73
C VAL A 1021 -11.68 -8.66 -7.94
N GLU A 1022 -10.51 -8.80 -8.56
CA GLU A 1022 -9.63 -7.70 -8.94
C GLU A 1022 -9.85 -7.33 -10.41
N LEU A 1023 -10.13 -6.05 -10.66
CA LEU A 1023 -10.37 -5.49 -11.99
C LEU A 1023 -9.27 -4.51 -12.39
N ARG A 1024 -8.89 -4.53 -13.67
CA ARG A 1024 -8.07 -3.48 -14.28
C ARG A 1024 -8.88 -2.18 -14.37
N LYS A 1025 -8.20 -1.05 -14.26
CA LYS A 1025 -8.81 0.25 -14.51
C LYS A 1025 -8.78 0.51 -16.01
N LEU A 1026 -9.93 0.80 -16.60
CA LEU A 1026 -9.99 1.28 -17.99
C LEU A 1026 -9.75 2.79 -18.09
N GLN A 1027 -9.91 3.50 -16.99
CA GLN A 1027 -9.84 4.95 -16.93
C GLN A 1027 -9.20 5.43 -15.62
N ILE A 1028 -8.38 6.48 -15.73
CA ILE A 1028 -7.70 7.13 -14.61
C ILE A 1028 -7.99 8.62 -14.65
N TRP A 1029 -8.37 9.17 -13.50
CA TRP A 1029 -8.61 10.60 -13.32
C TRP A 1029 -7.38 11.27 -12.72
N LEU A 1030 -6.69 12.11 -13.50
CA LEU A 1030 -5.51 12.86 -13.07
C LEU A 1030 -5.94 14.21 -12.49
N ASN A 1031 -6.36 14.22 -11.22
CA ASN A 1031 -6.95 15.38 -10.56
C ASN A 1031 -6.20 15.79 -9.28
N LYS A 1032 -4.86 15.67 -9.31
CA LYS A 1032 -3.98 15.99 -8.18
C LYS A 1032 -3.07 17.15 -8.55
N PRO A 1033 -2.85 18.13 -7.64
CA PRO A 1033 -1.96 19.26 -7.88
C PRO A 1033 -0.48 18.85 -7.71
N ILE A 1034 0.00 17.95 -8.58
CA ILE A 1034 1.35 17.37 -8.49
C ILE A 1034 2.47 18.39 -8.64
N TYR A 1035 2.20 19.54 -9.27
CA TYR A 1035 3.14 20.65 -9.44
C TYR A 1035 3.56 21.26 -8.10
N VAL A 1036 2.66 21.25 -7.10
CA VAL A 1036 2.98 21.73 -5.75
C VAL A 1036 4.02 20.80 -5.13
N GLY A 1037 3.79 19.50 -5.19
CA GLY A 1037 4.69 18.51 -4.59
C GLY A 1037 6.04 18.42 -5.30
N GLN A 1038 6.07 18.57 -6.63
CA GLN A 1038 7.33 18.67 -7.38
C GLN A 1038 8.14 19.91 -6.94
N SER A 1039 7.48 21.07 -6.82
CA SER A 1039 8.14 22.31 -6.36
C SER A 1039 8.67 22.18 -4.94
N ILE A 1040 7.86 21.62 -4.02
CA ILE A 1040 8.29 21.36 -2.63
C ILE A 1040 9.53 20.47 -2.60
N LEU A 1041 9.58 19.42 -3.42
CA LEU A 1041 10.72 18.51 -3.47
C LEU A 1041 12.00 19.18 -3.96
N ASP A 1042 11.91 20.07 -4.93
CA ASP A 1042 13.09 20.80 -5.45
C ASP A 1042 13.55 21.86 -4.45
N LEU A 1043 12.63 22.66 -3.92
CA LEU A 1043 12.93 23.68 -2.91
C LEU A 1043 13.49 23.06 -1.61
N ALA A 1044 12.96 21.93 -1.17
CA ALA A 1044 13.47 21.22 0.01
C ALA A 1044 14.94 20.80 -0.15
N LYS A 1045 15.36 20.35 -1.34
CA LYS A 1045 16.77 20.00 -1.58
C LYS A 1045 17.69 21.21 -1.51
N MET A 1046 17.19 22.40 -1.87
CA MET A 1046 17.99 23.63 -1.80
C MET A 1046 18.49 23.90 -0.38
N THR A 1047 17.75 23.54 0.68
CA THR A 1047 18.22 23.76 2.06
C THR A 1047 19.47 22.94 2.38
N ILE A 1048 19.54 21.70 1.90
CA ILE A 1048 20.70 20.81 2.08
C ILE A 1048 21.89 21.32 1.27
N TYR A 1049 21.66 21.68 0.01
CA TYR A 1049 22.72 22.20 -0.84
C TYR A 1049 23.27 23.55 -0.35
N ASN A 1050 22.40 24.48 0.08
CA ASN A 1050 22.81 25.76 0.65
C ASN A 1050 23.62 25.55 1.94
N PHE A 1051 23.16 24.67 2.83
CA PHE A 1051 23.88 24.42 4.07
C PHE A 1051 25.26 23.80 3.80
N HIS A 1052 25.35 22.81 2.93
CA HIS A 1052 26.62 22.16 2.65
C HIS A 1052 27.57 23.04 1.82
N TYR A 1053 27.18 23.44 0.60
CA TYR A 1053 28.08 24.11 -0.34
C TYR A 1053 28.23 25.61 -0.09
N SER A 1054 27.19 26.28 0.39
CA SER A 1054 27.25 27.74 0.59
C SER A 1054 27.71 28.14 2.00
N TYR A 1055 27.62 27.24 3.00
CA TYR A 1055 28.00 27.53 4.39
C TYR A 1055 29.07 26.59 4.94
N MET A 1056 28.86 25.27 4.94
CA MET A 1056 29.83 24.34 5.55
C MET A 1056 31.18 24.34 4.80
N VAL A 1057 31.16 24.24 3.47
CA VAL A 1057 32.38 24.24 2.64
C VAL A 1057 33.12 25.59 2.70
N SER A 1058 32.42 26.70 2.89
CA SER A 1058 33.05 28.02 3.04
C SER A 1058 33.58 28.29 4.46
N THR A 1059 33.03 27.60 5.46
CA THR A 1059 33.35 27.82 6.88
C THR A 1059 34.45 26.88 7.38
N PHE A 1060 34.50 25.65 6.86
CA PHE A 1060 35.46 24.63 7.24
C PHE A 1060 36.42 24.35 6.08
N GLU A 1061 37.73 24.32 6.36
CA GLU A 1061 38.76 24.03 5.34
C GLU A 1061 38.66 22.58 4.82
N ASP A 1062 38.33 21.63 5.70
CA ASP A 1062 38.12 20.22 5.36
C ASP A 1062 36.84 19.71 6.03
N CYS A 1063 35.84 19.41 5.19
CA CYS A 1063 34.50 19.02 5.58
C CYS A 1063 34.00 17.95 4.62
N SER A 1064 33.64 16.78 5.15
CA SER A 1064 33.14 15.66 4.35
C SER A 1064 31.79 15.16 4.87
N VAL A 1065 30.81 15.02 3.99
CA VAL A 1065 29.51 14.39 4.31
C VAL A 1065 29.69 12.87 4.23
N LEU A 1066 29.49 12.18 5.34
CA LEU A 1066 29.54 10.72 5.43
C LEU A 1066 28.23 10.08 4.98
N TYR A 1067 27.09 10.72 5.29
CA TYR A 1067 25.77 10.15 5.03
C TYR A 1067 24.69 11.21 4.89
N THR A 1068 23.66 10.91 4.11
CA THR A 1068 22.42 11.68 4.08
C THR A 1068 21.18 10.79 4.03
N ASP A 1069 20.11 11.19 4.72
CA ASP A 1069 18.75 10.66 4.52
C ASP A 1069 17.75 11.82 4.57
N THR A 1070 17.42 12.33 3.38
CA THR A 1070 16.44 13.39 3.08
C THR A 1070 16.80 14.77 3.62
N ASP A 1071 16.67 14.96 4.93
CA ASP A 1071 16.81 16.21 5.67
C ASP A 1071 17.98 16.20 6.66
N SER A 1072 18.70 15.07 6.75
CA SER A 1072 19.81 14.88 7.68
C SER A 1072 21.16 14.66 6.99
N LEU A 1073 22.22 15.09 7.67
CA LEU A 1073 23.60 15.06 7.23
C LEU A 1073 24.52 14.62 8.37
N ILE A 1074 25.30 13.57 8.14
CA ILE A 1074 26.38 13.16 9.06
C ILE A 1074 27.70 13.66 8.49
N TYR A 1075 28.47 14.40 9.28
CA TYR A 1075 29.71 15.04 8.88
C TYR A 1075 30.94 14.42 9.56
N GLU A 1076 32.06 14.42 8.85
CA GLU A 1076 33.41 14.36 9.39
C GLU A 1076 34.06 15.75 9.26
N LEU A 1077 34.54 16.30 10.37
CA LEU A 1077 35.11 17.66 10.48
C LEU A 1077 36.46 17.61 11.21
N TYR A 1078 37.37 18.52 10.86
CA TYR A 1078 38.71 18.60 11.47
C TYR A 1078 38.92 19.83 12.36
N GLN A 1079 37.96 20.77 12.33
CA GLN A 1079 37.90 21.92 13.22
C GLN A 1079 36.76 21.74 14.24
N ASP A 1080 36.84 22.45 15.37
CA ASP A 1080 35.88 22.33 16.46
C ASP A 1080 34.50 22.89 16.07
N PRO A 1081 33.49 22.02 15.86
CA PRO A 1081 32.18 22.46 15.38
C PRO A 1081 31.40 23.23 16.44
N TYR A 1082 31.66 23.01 17.73
CA TYR A 1082 30.89 23.63 18.80
C TYR A 1082 31.19 25.12 18.94
N ILE A 1083 32.43 25.54 18.64
CA ILE A 1083 32.82 26.95 18.59
C ILE A 1083 32.08 27.67 17.46
N ILE A 1084 32.01 27.03 16.28
CA ILE A 1084 31.33 27.58 15.11
C ILE A 1084 29.82 27.62 15.35
N MET A 1085 29.25 26.55 15.91
CA MET A 1085 27.84 26.54 16.31
C MET A 1085 27.51 27.64 17.31
N LYS A 1086 28.37 27.91 18.30
CA LYS A 1086 28.19 29.03 19.24
C LYS A 1086 28.19 30.38 18.53
N ARG A 1087 29.15 30.60 17.63
CA ARG A 1087 29.28 31.85 16.86
C ARG A 1087 28.04 32.11 15.99
N ASP A 1088 27.55 31.07 15.33
CA ASP A 1088 26.56 31.17 14.26
C ASP A 1088 25.16 30.67 14.68
N CYS A 1089 24.95 30.41 15.98
CA CYS A 1089 23.72 29.82 16.53
C CYS A 1089 22.46 30.61 16.18
N HIS A 1090 22.56 31.94 16.08
CA HIS A 1090 21.40 32.78 15.75
C HIS A 1090 20.97 32.67 14.28
N GLN A 1091 21.87 32.29 13.37
CA GLN A 1091 21.62 32.33 11.93
C GLN A 1091 21.35 30.97 11.31
N TYR A 1092 22.07 29.92 11.74
CA TYR A 1092 22.04 28.61 11.06
C TYR A 1092 21.56 27.44 11.93
N PHE A 1093 21.64 27.56 13.25
CA PHE A 1093 21.41 26.42 14.16
C PHE A 1093 20.18 26.59 15.06
N ASP A 1094 19.52 25.48 15.37
CA ASP A 1094 18.62 25.35 16.51
C ASP A 1094 19.36 24.64 17.64
N THR A 1095 19.63 25.41 18.70
CA THR A 1095 20.36 24.97 19.90
C THR A 1095 19.44 24.87 21.11
N SER A 1096 18.12 24.98 20.92
CA SER A 1096 17.15 25.00 22.01
C SER A 1096 17.06 23.70 22.80
N ASP A 1097 17.44 22.57 22.19
CA ASP A 1097 17.47 21.26 22.83
C ASP A 1097 18.87 20.94 23.44
N CYS A 1098 19.86 21.84 23.31
CA CYS A 1098 21.14 21.71 24.02
C CYS A 1098 20.95 21.91 25.54
N PRO A 1099 21.73 21.24 26.41
CA PRO A 1099 21.70 21.49 27.85
C PRO A 1099 21.96 22.97 28.20
N ALA A 1100 21.22 23.52 29.18
CA ALA A 1100 21.35 24.92 29.58
C ALA A 1100 22.77 25.25 30.09
N GLU A 1101 23.38 24.30 30.81
CA GLU A 1101 24.76 24.34 31.31
C GLU A 1101 25.65 23.43 30.46
N ASN A 1102 25.67 23.64 29.15
CA ASN A 1102 26.55 22.85 28.28
C ASN A 1102 28.01 23.32 28.38
N ILE A 1103 28.95 22.38 28.30
CA ILE A 1103 30.41 22.61 28.39
C ILE A 1103 30.98 23.51 27.28
N TYR A 1104 30.16 23.87 26.30
CA TYR A 1104 30.55 24.70 25.15
C TYR A 1104 30.05 26.14 25.26
N ASP A 1105 29.27 26.46 26.32
CA ASP A 1105 28.63 27.76 26.53
C ASP A 1105 27.80 28.24 25.32
N ILE A 1106 27.09 27.32 24.65
CA ILE A 1106 26.19 27.61 23.53
C ILE A 1106 24.84 28.11 24.09
N PRO A 1107 24.32 29.28 23.66
CA PRO A 1107 23.01 29.76 24.11
C PRO A 1107 21.87 28.93 23.51
N GLN A 1108 20.77 28.73 24.25
CA GLN A 1108 19.58 28.04 23.76
C GLN A 1108 18.70 28.99 22.91
N VAL A 1109 18.73 28.84 21.59
CA VAL A 1109 17.99 29.71 20.64
C VAL A 1109 17.28 28.89 19.56
N ASN A 1110 16.38 29.55 18.82
CA ASN A 1110 15.76 29.04 17.58
C ASN A 1110 14.86 27.79 17.70
N LYS A 1111 14.22 27.59 18.85
CA LYS A 1111 13.31 26.45 19.12
C LYS A 1111 12.30 26.18 18.02
N LYS A 1112 12.52 25.08 17.27
CA LYS A 1112 11.68 24.60 16.16
C LYS A 1112 11.47 25.64 15.05
N VAL A 1113 12.40 26.57 14.87
CA VAL A 1113 12.37 27.52 13.74
C VAL A 1113 12.61 26.74 12.44
N LEU A 1114 11.76 26.97 11.44
CA LEU A 1114 11.78 26.23 10.17
C LEU A 1114 13.09 26.44 9.41
N GLY A 1115 13.66 25.35 8.89
CA GLY A 1115 14.85 25.41 8.03
C GLY A 1115 16.19 25.51 8.77
N MET A 1116 16.19 25.71 10.10
CA MET A 1116 17.42 25.68 10.91
C MET A 1116 17.96 24.26 11.06
N MET A 1117 19.28 24.12 11.20
CA MET A 1117 19.93 22.84 11.48
C MET A 1117 19.99 22.59 12.98
N LYS A 1118 19.48 21.47 13.46
CA LYS A 1118 19.68 21.01 14.83
C LYS A 1118 20.71 19.90 14.89
N ASP A 1119 21.42 19.80 16.00
CA ASP A 1119 22.24 18.63 16.32
C ASP A 1119 21.35 17.53 16.92
N GLU A 1120 21.24 16.40 16.22
CA GLU A 1120 20.45 15.24 16.67
C GLU A 1120 20.99 14.61 17.96
N ASN A 1121 22.25 14.87 18.33
CA ASN A 1121 22.85 14.36 19.55
C ASN A 1121 22.75 15.34 20.73
N ASN A 1122 22.10 16.50 20.56
CA ASN A 1122 21.89 17.53 21.60
C ASN A 1122 23.19 17.95 22.32
N GLY A 1123 24.30 18.07 21.59
CA GLY A 1123 25.61 18.46 22.11
C GLY A 1123 26.46 17.31 22.66
N ILE A 1124 25.96 16.07 22.66
CA ILE A 1124 26.73 14.89 23.08
C ILE A 1124 27.66 14.48 21.93
N PRO A 1125 29.00 14.45 22.13
CA PRO A 1125 29.94 14.08 21.08
C PRO A 1125 29.68 12.69 20.48
N MET A 1126 29.57 12.62 19.16
CA MET A 1126 29.54 11.33 18.45
C MET A 1126 30.95 10.72 18.39
N THR A 1127 31.07 9.46 18.75
CA THR A 1127 32.34 8.72 18.79
C THR A 1127 32.58 7.90 17.52
N ASN A 1128 31.53 7.29 16.96
CA ASN A 1128 31.64 6.38 15.83
C ASN A 1128 30.46 6.48 14.86
N TYR A 1129 30.74 6.26 13.58
CA TYR A 1129 29.76 6.10 12.51
C TYR A 1129 30.10 4.88 11.64
N VAL A 1130 29.09 4.09 11.27
CA VAL A 1130 29.18 3.03 10.25
C VAL A 1130 27.97 3.07 9.32
N GLY A 1131 28.21 3.19 8.03
CA GLY A 1131 27.24 3.24 6.94
C GLY A 1131 27.43 2.10 5.96
N LEU A 1132 26.47 1.18 5.91
CA LEU A 1132 26.51 0.07 4.99
C LEU A 1132 25.89 0.43 3.63
N ARG A 1133 24.73 1.07 3.63
CA ARG A 1133 24.04 1.56 2.41
C ARG A 1133 22.90 2.50 2.80
N SER A 1134 22.16 3.02 1.82
CA SER A 1134 20.93 3.80 2.06
C SER A 1134 19.99 3.11 3.06
N LYS A 1135 19.71 3.82 4.16
CA LYS A 1135 18.85 3.42 5.30
C LYS A 1135 19.36 2.21 6.09
N LEU A 1136 20.67 2.00 6.06
CA LEU A 1136 21.37 0.96 6.81
C LEU A 1136 22.66 1.53 7.42
N TYR A 1137 22.58 2.07 8.63
CA TYR A 1137 23.70 2.70 9.32
C TYR A 1137 23.53 2.66 10.84
N ALA A 1138 24.63 2.86 11.57
CA ALA A 1138 24.66 2.99 13.02
C ALA A 1138 25.58 4.14 13.46
N THR A 1139 25.22 4.79 14.57
CA THR A 1139 26.04 5.82 15.23
C THR A 1139 26.18 5.51 16.71
N LYS A 1140 27.29 5.94 17.30
CA LYS A 1140 27.57 5.85 18.73
C LYS A 1140 27.97 7.22 19.27
N VAL A 1141 27.41 7.61 20.41
CA VAL A 1141 27.75 8.86 21.12
C VAL A 1141 28.43 8.56 22.45
N MET A 1142 29.05 9.58 23.02
CA MET A 1142 29.67 9.51 24.34
C MET A 1142 28.61 9.24 25.41
N VAL A 1143 28.91 8.31 26.31
CA VAL A 1143 28.07 7.96 27.46
C VAL A 1143 28.92 8.19 28.71
N THR A 1144 28.44 9.02 29.64
CA THR A 1144 29.09 9.23 30.95
C THR A 1144 28.42 8.38 32.02
N ASP A 1145 29.12 8.17 33.14
CA ASP A 1145 28.56 7.45 34.30
C ASP A 1145 27.30 8.16 34.81
N ASP A 1146 27.26 9.49 34.80
CA ASP A 1146 26.09 10.28 35.18
C ASP A 1146 24.89 10.04 34.24
N ASN A 1147 25.13 9.87 32.93
CA ASN A 1147 24.06 9.51 32.00
C ASN A 1147 23.46 8.14 32.35
N VAL A 1148 24.31 7.17 32.70
CA VAL A 1148 23.91 5.82 33.08
C VAL A 1148 23.16 5.86 34.41
N ILE A 1149 23.68 6.55 35.43
CA ILE A 1149 23.07 6.70 36.75
C ILE A 1149 21.71 7.38 36.64
N LYS A 1150 21.61 8.48 35.89
CA LYS A 1150 20.34 9.20 35.69
C LYS A 1150 19.30 8.33 34.98
N MET A 1151 19.69 7.67 33.88
CA MET A 1151 18.79 6.77 33.16
C MET A 1151 18.33 5.61 34.04
N ARG A 1152 19.26 5.03 34.81
CA ARG A 1152 18.96 3.97 35.77
C ARG A 1152 17.96 4.43 36.83
N LYS A 1153 18.22 5.58 37.47
CA LYS A 1153 17.32 6.16 38.46
C LYS A 1153 15.92 6.43 37.89
N ASP A 1154 15.84 7.01 36.69
CA ASP A 1154 14.57 7.27 36.00
C ASP A 1154 13.79 5.98 35.66
N LEU A 1155 14.50 4.87 35.39
CA LEU A 1155 13.91 3.56 35.15
C LEU A 1155 13.46 2.90 36.46
N GLU A 1156 14.27 2.98 37.51
CA GLU A 1156 13.94 2.52 38.87
C GLU A 1156 12.71 3.27 39.42
N GLU A 1157 12.62 4.58 39.24
CA GLU A 1157 11.44 5.40 39.63
C GLU A 1157 10.17 5.03 38.83
N LYS A 1158 10.31 4.39 37.67
CA LYS A 1158 9.20 3.88 36.85
C LYS A 1158 8.94 2.39 37.10
N ASP A 1159 9.51 1.85 38.16
CA ASP A 1159 9.43 0.46 38.60
C ASP A 1159 9.94 -0.56 37.55
N TYR A 1160 10.88 -0.19 36.68
CA TYR A 1160 11.53 -1.15 35.76
C TYR A 1160 12.42 -2.13 36.54
N GLU A 1161 12.51 -3.37 36.05
CA GLU A 1161 13.33 -4.41 36.67
C GLU A 1161 14.80 -4.33 36.24
N GLU A 1162 15.69 -4.93 37.04
CA GLU A 1162 17.14 -4.85 36.82
C GLU A 1162 17.57 -5.42 35.47
N ASP A 1163 16.97 -6.52 35.02
CA ASP A 1163 17.21 -7.10 33.69
C ASP A 1163 16.72 -6.18 32.56
N GLU A 1164 15.54 -5.56 32.69
CA GLU A 1164 15.06 -4.54 31.74
C GLU A 1164 15.98 -3.33 31.71
N ILE A 1165 16.43 -2.87 32.88
CA ILE A 1165 17.36 -1.74 33.03
C ILE A 1165 18.67 -2.06 32.32
N VAL A 1166 19.27 -3.23 32.57
CA VAL A 1166 20.52 -3.67 31.93
C VAL A 1166 20.40 -3.69 30.41
N ASP A 1167 19.31 -4.20 29.86
CA ASP A 1167 19.08 -4.24 28.41
C ASP A 1167 18.91 -2.85 27.78
N ILE A 1168 18.23 -1.94 28.47
CA ILE A 1168 18.08 -0.55 28.05
C ILE A 1168 19.44 0.16 28.08
N LEU A 1169 20.18 -0.02 29.18
CA LEU A 1169 21.50 0.57 29.37
C LEU A 1169 22.54 0.02 28.37
N ARG A 1170 22.45 -1.25 27.95
CA ARG A 1170 23.31 -1.81 26.89
C ARG A 1170 23.24 -1.03 25.58
N ASN A 1171 22.10 -0.42 25.29
CA ASN A 1171 21.85 0.35 24.07
C ASN A 1171 22.00 1.86 24.25
N ILE A 1172 22.42 2.32 25.43
CA ILE A 1172 22.57 3.75 25.71
C ILE A 1172 23.60 4.37 24.75
N GLY A 1173 23.25 5.52 24.18
CA GLY A 1173 24.12 6.24 23.24
C GLY A 1173 24.32 5.56 21.88
N VAL A 1174 23.56 4.51 21.53
CA VAL A 1174 23.67 3.84 20.23
C VAL A 1174 22.40 4.04 19.41
N THR A 1175 22.53 4.56 18.19
CA THR A 1175 21.44 4.63 17.21
C THR A 1175 21.68 3.63 16.10
N LYS A 1176 20.70 2.75 15.83
CA LYS A 1176 20.76 1.72 14.78
C LYS A 1176 19.61 1.89 13.80
N LYS A 1177 19.89 1.86 12.49
CA LYS A 1177 18.89 1.87 11.42
C LYS A 1177 19.09 0.65 10.52
N ALA A 1178 18.10 -0.25 10.49
CA ALA A 1178 18.07 -1.40 9.60
C ALA A 1178 16.72 -1.48 8.86
N LYS A 1179 16.67 -0.96 7.63
CA LYS A 1179 15.44 -0.91 6.83
C LYS A 1179 14.81 -2.30 6.66
N GLY A 1180 13.60 -2.44 7.18
CA GLY A 1180 12.76 -3.63 7.00
C GLY A 1180 12.90 -4.69 8.10
N VAL A 1181 13.74 -4.47 9.11
CA VAL A 1181 13.80 -5.29 10.33
C VAL A 1181 12.90 -4.65 11.39
N LYS A 1182 12.20 -5.46 12.19
CA LYS A 1182 11.38 -4.96 13.31
C LYS A 1182 12.21 -4.13 14.30
N SER A 1183 11.65 -3.02 14.79
CA SER A 1183 12.32 -2.14 15.76
C SER A 1183 12.72 -2.85 17.05
N SER A 1184 11.94 -3.84 17.51
CA SER A 1184 12.29 -4.66 18.68
C SER A 1184 13.59 -5.44 18.45
N VAL A 1185 13.67 -6.17 17.32
CA VAL A 1185 14.85 -6.94 16.92
C VAL A 1185 16.09 -6.05 16.73
N VAL A 1186 15.93 -4.86 16.15
CA VAL A 1186 17.04 -3.89 16.02
C VAL A 1186 17.54 -3.43 17.40
N LYS A 1187 16.67 -3.31 18.39
CA LYS A 1187 17.05 -2.90 19.75
C LYS A 1187 17.70 -4.03 20.54
N THR A 1188 17.18 -5.26 20.45
CA THR A 1188 17.59 -6.36 21.34
C THR A 1188 18.65 -7.29 20.74
N VAL A 1189 18.63 -7.51 19.42
CA VAL A 1189 19.48 -8.54 18.77
C VAL A 1189 20.68 -7.92 18.06
N ILE A 1190 20.47 -6.85 17.29
CA ILE A 1190 21.53 -6.26 16.45
C ILE A 1190 22.38 -5.31 17.28
N THR A 1191 23.70 -5.49 17.31
CA THR A 1191 24.65 -4.62 18.00
C THR A 1191 25.27 -3.58 17.05
N PHE A 1192 26.05 -2.64 17.59
CA PHE A 1192 26.85 -1.73 16.77
C PHE A 1192 27.99 -2.48 16.06
N ASP A 1193 28.60 -3.44 16.77
CA ASP A 1193 29.73 -4.22 16.26
C ASP A 1193 29.31 -5.13 15.09
N ASP A 1194 28.05 -5.58 15.05
CA ASP A 1194 27.52 -6.33 13.90
C ASP A 1194 27.58 -5.52 12.58
N TYR A 1195 27.46 -4.18 12.64
CA TYR A 1195 27.63 -3.34 11.46
C TYR A 1195 29.09 -3.27 11.02
N ILE A 1196 30.02 -3.23 11.98
CA ILE A 1196 31.47 -3.26 11.71
C ILE A 1196 31.83 -4.61 11.11
N GLU A 1197 31.44 -5.71 11.75
CA GLU A 1197 31.72 -7.06 11.28
C GLU A 1197 31.12 -7.30 9.89
N CYS A 1198 29.90 -6.83 9.63
CA CYS A 1198 29.28 -6.90 8.31
C CYS A 1198 30.13 -6.20 7.23
N LEU A 1199 30.71 -5.03 7.56
CA LEU A 1199 31.58 -4.27 6.67
C LEU A 1199 32.94 -4.97 6.47
N ASP A 1200 33.60 -5.36 7.56
CA ASP A 1200 34.97 -5.90 7.54
C ASP A 1200 35.03 -7.33 6.97
N SER A 1201 34.06 -8.18 7.32
CA SER A 1201 34.00 -9.56 6.84
C SER A 1201 33.36 -9.70 5.46
N CYS A 1202 32.72 -8.63 4.95
CA CYS A 1202 31.84 -8.66 3.79
C CYS A 1202 30.74 -9.75 3.87
N LYS A 1203 30.32 -10.16 5.08
CA LYS A 1203 29.26 -11.16 5.29
C LYS A 1203 27.91 -10.51 5.59
N LEU A 1204 26.86 -11.27 5.33
CA LEU A 1204 25.47 -10.84 5.52
C LEU A 1204 24.95 -11.32 6.88
N MET A 1205 24.37 -10.42 7.65
CA MET A 1205 23.72 -10.78 8.92
C MET A 1205 22.25 -11.10 8.67
N THR A 1206 21.76 -12.16 9.28
CA THR A 1206 20.35 -12.58 9.19
C THR A 1206 19.75 -12.68 10.59
N VAL A 1207 18.49 -12.27 10.72
CA VAL A 1207 17.78 -12.27 12.01
C VAL A 1207 16.41 -12.93 11.85
N SER A 1208 15.97 -13.62 12.90
CA SER A 1208 14.61 -14.12 13.00
C SER A 1208 13.69 -13.03 13.55
N GLN A 1209 12.47 -12.93 13.03
CA GLN A 1209 11.43 -12.04 13.55
C GLN A 1209 10.06 -12.69 13.48
N ASN A 1210 9.27 -12.54 14.54
CA ASN A 1210 7.88 -13.01 14.60
C ASN A 1210 6.95 -11.95 14.03
N LEU A 1211 5.95 -12.33 13.24
CA LEU A 1211 5.03 -11.45 12.53
C LEU A 1211 3.62 -12.03 12.57
N ILE A 1212 2.62 -11.15 12.61
CA ILE A 1212 1.23 -11.53 12.33
C ILE A 1212 0.98 -11.34 10.84
N ARG A 1213 0.42 -12.36 10.19
CA ARG A 1213 0.10 -12.36 8.75
C ARG A 1213 -1.25 -12.99 8.50
N SER A 1214 -2.02 -12.41 7.57
CA SER A 1214 -3.24 -13.02 7.05
C SER A 1214 -2.94 -13.85 5.79
N ASP A 1215 -3.67 -14.94 5.64
CA ASP A 1215 -3.82 -15.69 4.39
C ASP A 1215 -5.30 -16.07 4.25
N LYS A 1216 -5.98 -15.56 3.22
CA LYS A 1216 -7.42 -15.69 3.00
C LYS A 1216 -8.26 -15.25 4.19
N HIS A 1217 -7.90 -14.13 4.81
CA HIS A 1217 -8.54 -13.62 6.03
C HIS A 1217 -8.39 -14.53 7.26
N ILE A 1218 -7.60 -15.62 7.18
CA ILE A 1218 -7.17 -16.39 8.35
C ILE A 1218 -5.88 -15.79 8.86
N VAL A 1219 -5.86 -15.38 10.12
CA VAL A 1219 -4.72 -14.70 10.74
C VAL A 1219 -3.84 -15.71 11.47
N HIS A 1220 -2.55 -15.65 11.21
CA HIS A 1220 -1.53 -16.51 11.80
C HIS A 1220 -0.36 -15.71 12.36
N SER A 1221 0.24 -16.24 13.42
CA SER A 1221 1.59 -15.87 13.83
C SER A 1221 2.60 -16.71 13.04
N ILE A 1222 3.61 -16.05 12.47
CA ILE A 1222 4.67 -16.68 11.68
C ILE A 1222 6.04 -16.18 12.14
N THR A 1223 7.05 -17.04 12.03
CA THR A 1223 8.46 -16.68 12.24
C THR A 1223 9.15 -16.58 10.89
N GLN A 1224 9.82 -15.46 10.62
CA GLN A 1224 10.53 -15.22 9.36
C GLN A 1224 11.99 -14.88 9.62
N THR A 1225 12.91 -15.57 8.94
CA THR A 1225 14.32 -15.17 8.83
C THR A 1225 14.48 -14.12 7.74
N LYS A 1226 15.17 -13.01 8.05
CA LYS A 1226 15.38 -11.88 7.14
C LYS A 1226 16.84 -11.43 7.15
N VAL A 1227 17.37 -11.03 5.98
CA VAL A 1227 18.67 -10.32 5.91
C VAL A 1227 18.53 -8.97 6.61
N ALA A 1228 19.27 -8.80 7.71
CA ALA A 1228 19.28 -7.59 8.51
C ALA A 1228 20.31 -6.58 7.99
N LEU A 1229 21.56 -7.02 7.81
CA LEU A 1229 22.69 -6.18 7.41
C LEU A 1229 23.30 -6.70 6.10
N SER A 1230 23.80 -5.79 5.26
CA SER A 1230 24.43 -6.12 3.98
C SER A 1230 25.54 -5.13 3.61
N PRO A 1231 26.73 -5.61 3.19
CA PRO A 1231 27.87 -4.76 2.87
C PRO A 1231 27.80 -4.16 1.45
N ASN A 1232 26.79 -4.49 0.65
CA ASN A 1232 26.70 -4.00 -0.73
C ASN A 1232 25.98 -2.65 -0.79
N ASP A 1233 26.58 -1.66 -1.45
CA ASP A 1233 25.93 -0.40 -1.84
C ASP A 1233 25.93 -0.29 -3.36
N ASP A 1234 24.78 0.06 -3.92
CA ASP A 1234 24.55 0.20 -5.36
C ASP A 1234 24.23 1.64 -5.76
N LYS A 1235 24.25 2.59 -4.83
CA LYS A 1235 24.06 4.02 -5.12
C LYS A 1235 25.37 4.76 -5.37
N ARG A 1236 26.49 4.20 -4.93
CA ARG A 1236 27.85 4.75 -5.01
C ARG A 1236 28.81 3.71 -5.56
N TYR A 1237 29.92 4.16 -6.11
CA TYR A 1237 31.06 3.31 -6.40
C TYR A 1237 31.86 3.09 -5.11
N LEU A 1238 32.11 1.83 -4.76
CA LEU A 1238 32.94 1.45 -3.60
C LEU A 1238 34.42 1.42 -4.04
N VAL A 1239 35.28 2.16 -3.35
CA VAL A 1239 36.72 2.16 -3.65
C VAL A 1239 37.34 0.88 -3.10
N HIS A 1240 37.92 0.05 -3.97
CA HIS A 1240 38.49 -1.24 -3.55
C HIS A 1240 39.58 -1.08 -2.49
N GLY A 1241 39.47 -1.85 -1.40
CA GLY A 1241 40.41 -1.81 -0.28
C GLY A 1241 40.30 -0.58 0.63
N SER A 1242 39.27 0.25 0.45
CA SER A 1242 38.99 1.43 1.28
C SER A 1242 37.55 1.45 1.79
N ASP A 1243 37.31 2.22 2.84
CA ASP A 1243 35.98 2.59 3.32
C ASP A 1243 35.39 3.78 2.51
N ASP A 1244 36.17 4.36 1.59
CA ASP A 1244 35.76 5.50 0.76
C ASP A 1244 34.80 5.09 -0.36
N THR A 1245 33.93 6.03 -0.75
CA THR A 1245 33.02 5.85 -1.88
C THR A 1245 33.00 7.08 -2.79
N LEU A 1246 32.82 6.85 -4.10
CA LEU A 1246 32.74 7.92 -5.10
C LEU A 1246 31.35 7.95 -5.76
N PRO A 1247 30.85 9.13 -6.16
CA PRO A 1247 29.66 9.20 -7.01
C PRO A 1247 29.96 8.64 -8.41
N TRP A 1248 28.97 7.99 -9.01
CA TRP A 1248 29.08 7.56 -10.40
C TRP A 1248 29.30 8.75 -11.33
N GLY A 1249 30.23 8.61 -12.28
CA GLY A 1249 30.68 9.68 -13.19
C GLY A 1249 31.92 10.45 -12.70
N HIS A 1250 32.46 10.15 -11.51
CA HIS A 1250 33.73 10.72 -11.05
C HIS A 1250 34.88 10.35 -12.00
N TYR A 1251 35.81 11.27 -12.25
CA TYR A 1251 36.87 11.05 -13.24
C TYR A 1251 37.88 9.96 -12.82
N SER A 1252 37.99 9.71 -11.51
CA SER A 1252 38.82 8.64 -10.94
C SER A 1252 38.25 7.23 -11.18
N ILE A 1253 37.01 7.12 -11.66
CA ILE A 1253 36.42 5.83 -12.04
C ILE A 1253 36.89 5.53 -13.48
N VAL A 1254 37.78 4.54 -13.64
CA VAL A 1254 38.39 4.22 -14.93
C VAL A 1254 37.33 3.72 -15.92
N ASN A 1255 37.18 4.43 -17.05
CA ASN A 1255 36.32 4.05 -18.19
C ASN A 1255 36.83 2.73 -18.80
N GLY A 1256 36.35 1.61 -18.27
CA GLY A 1256 36.82 0.26 -18.59
C GLY A 1256 36.40 -0.78 -17.55
N ALA A 1257 36.16 -0.35 -16.30
CA ALA A 1257 35.31 -1.07 -15.37
C ALA A 1257 33.83 -0.87 -15.78
N ASN A 1258 33.44 -1.46 -16.92
CA ASN A 1258 32.03 -1.68 -17.17
C ASN A 1258 31.44 -2.41 -15.97
N MET A 1259 30.17 -2.13 -15.71
CA MET A 1259 29.32 -2.64 -14.63
C MET A 1259 29.09 -4.16 -14.67
N ASP A 1260 30.09 -4.95 -15.03
CA ASP A 1260 30.17 -6.36 -14.72
C ASP A 1260 30.66 -6.44 -13.28
N VAL A 1261 29.73 -6.66 -12.35
CA VAL A 1261 30.08 -7.24 -11.05
C VAL A 1261 30.70 -8.58 -11.39
N ASP A 1262 32.02 -8.58 -11.45
CA ASP A 1262 32.85 -9.73 -11.73
C ASP A 1262 32.40 -10.88 -10.83
N SER A 1263 32.00 -11.97 -11.46
CA SER A 1263 31.49 -13.21 -10.86
C SER A 1263 32.55 -13.97 -10.03
N THR A 1264 33.66 -13.31 -9.70
CA THR A 1264 34.84 -13.87 -9.03
C THR A 1264 34.75 -13.84 -7.50
N TYR A 1265 33.70 -13.26 -6.90
CA TYR A 1265 33.41 -13.35 -5.46
C TYR A 1265 32.53 -14.55 -5.06
N LEU A 1266 32.37 -15.56 -5.94
CA LEU A 1266 31.62 -16.79 -5.70
C LEU A 1266 32.52 -18.04 -5.49
N SER A 1267 33.71 -17.86 -4.89
CA SER A 1267 34.51 -18.98 -4.35
C SER A 1267 34.52 -18.98 -2.83
#